data_AF-A0A9W4WCU8-F1
#
_entry.id   AF-A0A9W4WCU8-F1
#
_cell.length_a   1.000
_cell.length_b   1.000
_cell.length_c   1.000
_cell.angle_alpha   90.00
_cell.angle_beta   90.00
_cell.angle_gamma   90.00
#
_symmetry.space_group_name_H-M   'P 1'
#
loop_
_entity.id
_entity.type
_entity.pdbx_description
1 polymer ?
#
loop_
_entity_poly.entity_id
_entity_poly.type
_entity_poly.pdbx_seq_one_letter_code
_entity_poly.pdbx_strand_id
1 'polypeptide(L)'
;MDPEKSGLPPDSDDPSFPGSRRSAPHRHHHHMRSKRWLRPSRSMKLIVLALGFIAFAQWKQLSFLPTSKPSSNLSAARLQQDLATCAKLRHKPQDPIGLGREKNARYVDGQKPTLIRNATIWVGEPAEGTSPDDDRAGKGYSWVTADVLIDYGLIQKVEAGISLDSLPKDTQIWDAKGRQLTSGIIDMHSHAGVGALPELNGNQDVNEMSNDITPYVRSIDGLNPLDPQIQVIKSGGVTTSLVLPGSGNNIGGEAYVIKHAVGKPDGRTEFSAEDMLADPDRNWRYMKMACGENAKRVYGKVGHSPFSRLGESWEFRHAFEQAAKLVRDQDDWCDAAEKFGVESRGSYLPQDLKWESLSAALRGQVHINTHCYTIPDLEAFVDHTNEFKFPVRAFHHAHQTYLVPEILKRTWGGRAPASALFADNMYYKSESYVASEYAGKILWENGLTPVYVSDNPVLNAQHVLFEAAKAYKYGLPYHAALASVTSAPAELLGLGQRIGKIKPGFDADIAVWDSDPLSVGAAPVQVWIDGASQFSDPFELDKPLTGPISPDPELAKIAEDTADLKDVVFTGVANVWLSGEEKTYSDESVNVVVSNGAIKCIGACAEEVAAAKSSSQKIVDLKNGYVTESFTAFGSSIGLNEIDGERDTDNGNSPSFSRGLDGLVLDNKKLHVALRYGVTKAISAPKFAGQATHSGTSVGFNTGALHALEKGAVWAEDVALHRTLTLDAKRGEIPSISGAIGALRHTLLEAVASNDTGSDPFSEAVYLKKVVDGELPLVLTIHSADAIVAALRVKSAVEKALAAKSQTSASPKLKVAIIGGAESHLVASELAEAGVGVVLSPFQSYSTTWDQRRSLTGAPLTNGTAIDTLLDAGVVAAIGLEEDWLIRDLGLLAGIAYKNGGSRLSQKKALDLVSSNVYKILGIEEPQARESRHFVVYEGSPLEIEGRVRAVGSGRDTVSVFVFASASSLLKSAKKFTTSTHTMTRAAVVCVSHGGGPMPILGDPGHASVTASLKNRVPEIFKLNTPDAPKAILVVTAHWSESRPTISSAASHGLYYDYGGFPREAYSLKYPAPGSPEIAQEVKQAFEKEGLSPELDSRRGWDHGVFVPMLLVNPAANVPVIQLSVLESEDPEEHFKMGRALSALRDSNIAILGSGFASIHNLYKMRSLFMGDPSGVAKLRKQVSEFDKELTSAVLQEKREDRTKALSGWRKFNHSYDMHPRGGAEHFLPLLVCAAAAEDEVAGVYKDEWMGVDIKTYYWGDVRV
;
A
#
# COMPACT_ATOMS: atom_id res chain seq x y z
N MET A 1 -31.03 47.83 9.41
CA MET A 1 -31.55 48.16 10.75
C MET A 1 -30.35 48.48 11.60
N ASP A 2 -30.44 49.54 12.39
CA ASP A 2 -29.27 50.30 12.84
C ASP A 2 -28.61 49.80 14.16
N PRO A 3 -27.37 50.25 14.45
CA PRO A 3 -26.56 49.80 15.58
C PRO A 3 -26.68 50.76 16.80
N GLU A 4 -25.55 51.12 17.43
CA GLU A 4 -25.38 51.98 18.62
C GLU A 4 -25.69 51.31 19.98
N LYS A 5 -25.16 51.74 21.15
CA LYS A 5 -24.30 52.88 21.59
C LYS A 5 -23.40 52.34 22.74
N SER A 6 -22.39 52.99 23.34
CA SER A 6 -21.72 54.32 23.35
C SER A 6 -20.41 54.12 24.15
N GLY A 7 -19.32 54.92 24.15
CA GLY A 7 -18.92 56.26 23.66
C GLY A 7 -17.97 56.84 24.74
N LEU A 8 -17.04 57.79 24.60
CA LEU A 8 -16.43 58.67 23.56
C LEU A 8 -15.34 59.51 24.34
N PRO A 9 -14.40 60.25 23.70
CA PRO A 9 -13.28 60.94 24.38
C PRO A 9 -13.51 62.50 24.44
N PRO A 10 -12.52 63.44 24.52
CA PRO A 10 -11.34 63.62 23.62
C PRO A 10 -10.04 64.21 24.27
N ASP A 11 -9.03 64.54 23.41
CA ASP A 11 -8.01 65.64 23.46
C ASP A 11 -7.11 65.90 24.70
N SER A 12 -5.87 66.45 24.63
CA SER A 12 -4.84 66.69 23.57
C SER A 12 -3.45 66.84 24.27
N ASP A 13 -2.26 66.78 23.65
CA ASP A 13 -1.58 67.83 22.84
C ASP A 13 -0.29 67.30 22.16
N ASP A 14 0.13 67.95 21.06
CA ASP A 14 1.45 67.88 20.38
C ASP A 14 1.82 69.33 19.98
N PRO A 15 3.10 69.79 20.03
CA PRO A 15 3.95 69.70 18.82
C PRO A 15 5.47 69.51 19.07
N SER A 16 6.15 68.68 18.26
CA SER A 16 7.06 69.20 17.21
C SER A 16 7.86 68.16 16.37
N PHE A 17 7.74 68.33 15.05
CA PHE A 17 8.54 67.75 13.95
C PHE A 17 9.94 68.43 13.79
N PRO A 18 10.82 68.04 12.80
CA PRO A 18 10.98 66.82 12.00
C PRO A 18 12.46 66.31 11.98
N GLY A 19 12.85 65.38 11.07
CA GLY A 19 14.22 65.48 10.48
C GLY A 19 15.01 64.22 10.07
N SER A 20 14.51 63.46 9.10
CA SER A 20 15.20 62.49 8.22
C SER A 20 16.75 62.36 8.14
N ARG A 21 17.19 61.11 7.85
CA ARG A 21 18.30 60.68 6.92
C ARG A 21 19.79 60.70 7.34
N ARG A 22 20.47 59.62 6.90
CA ARG A 22 21.88 59.48 6.39
C ARG A 22 23.09 59.50 7.37
N SER A 23 23.66 58.31 7.54
CA SER A 23 25.07 57.92 7.24
C SER A 23 26.20 58.98 7.27
N ALA A 24 27.22 58.79 8.13
CA ALA A 24 28.61 59.27 7.97
C ALA A 24 29.57 58.51 8.96
N PRO A 25 30.91 58.76 9.05
CA PRO A 25 31.87 57.87 8.37
C PRO A 25 33.15 57.53 9.19
N HIS A 26 34.20 57.05 8.48
CA HIS A 26 35.59 56.84 8.92
C HIS A 26 36.21 57.90 9.87
N ARG A 27 37.23 57.47 10.64
CA ARG A 27 38.38 58.32 11.00
C ARG A 27 39.71 57.55 10.97
N HIS A 28 40.73 58.17 10.36
CA HIS A 28 42.16 57.85 10.51
C HIS A 28 42.87 58.95 11.34
N HIS A 29 44.07 58.65 11.84
CA HIS A 29 45.18 59.51 12.35
C HIS A 29 44.92 60.99 12.73
N HIS A 30 45.43 61.51 13.87
CA HIS A 30 46.87 61.69 14.08
C HIS A 30 47.32 61.97 15.55
N HIS A 31 48.52 61.46 15.86
CA HIS A 31 49.64 62.04 16.65
C HIS A 31 49.52 62.84 17.97
N MET A 32 50.45 62.48 18.89
CA MET A 32 51.13 63.29 19.94
C MET A 32 50.31 63.71 21.19
N ARG A 33 50.91 63.93 22.37
CA ARG A 33 52.35 63.97 22.77
C ARG A 33 52.57 63.44 24.21
N SER A 34 53.83 63.14 24.56
CA SER A 34 54.25 62.49 25.81
C SER A 34 54.44 63.40 27.04
N LYS A 35 54.32 62.85 28.25
CA LYS A 35 55.14 63.21 29.43
C LYS A 35 55.61 61.96 30.20
N ARG A 36 56.89 61.92 30.60
CA ARG A 36 57.43 61.07 31.69
C ARG A 36 57.07 61.75 33.04
N TRP A 37 57.05 61.11 34.21
CA TRP A 37 58.14 60.48 34.98
C TRP A 37 57.45 59.82 36.21
N LEU A 38 57.85 58.66 36.78
CA LEU A 38 59.01 58.40 37.66
C LEU A 38 59.08 56.88 37.99
N ARG A 39 60.15 56.41 38.65
CA ARG A 39 60.29 55.01 39.16
C ARG A 39 60.57 54.97 40.68
N PRO A 40 59.79 54.24 41.49
CA PRO A 40 60.16 53.84 42.85
C PRO A 40 61.16 52.66 42.86
N SER A 41 61.81 52.42 44.01
CA SER A 41 62.90 51.46 44.17
C SER A 41 62.44 50.01 44.48
N ARG A 42 63.38 49.05 44.40
CA ARG A 42 63.11 47.61 44.50
C ARG A 42 62.59 47.13 45.87
N SER A 43 62.90 47.84 46.96
CA SER A 43 62.51 47.43 48.32
C SER A 43 60.98 47.39 48.54
N MET A 44 60.23 48.31 47.90
CA MET A 44 58.78 48.37 48.04
C MET A 44 58.06 47.13 47.45
N LYS A 45 58.69 46.41 46.51
CA LYS A 45 58.11 45.20 45.90
C LYS A 45 58.12 43.98 46.82
N LEU A 46 59.10 43.86 47.73
CA LEU A 46 59.19 42.74 48.66
C LEU A 46 58.10 42.81 49.75
N ILE A 47 57.81 44.01 50.26
CA ILE A 47 56.75 44.22 51.25
C ILE A 47 55.37 43.94 50.63
N VAL A 48 55.12 44.40 49.40
CA VAL A 48 53.87 44.10 48.67
C VAL A 48 53.73 42.61 48.35
N LEU A 49 54.82 41.90 48.02
CA LEU A 49 54.78 40.44 47.83
C LEU A 49 54.54 39.69 49.14
N ALA A 50 55.15 40.10 50.26
CA ALA A 50 54.94 39.48 51.56
C ALA A 50 53.48 39.68 52.06
N LEU A 51 52.97 40.92 51.98
CA LEU A 51 51.57 41.21 52.31
C LEU A 51 50.60 40.51 51.36
N GLY A 52 50.92 40.44 50.06
CA GLY A 52 50.15 39.68 49.07
C GLY A 52 50.12 38.19 49.35
N PHE A 53 51.24 37.60 49.81
CA PHE A 53 51.29 36.19 50.20
C PHE A 53 50.55 35.91 51.50
N ILE A 54 50.64 36.79 52.51
CA ILE A 54 49.86 36.68 53.75
C ILE A 54 48.35 36.83 53.46
N ALA A 55 47.97 37.80 52.62
CA ALA A 55 46.59 37.96 52.17
C ALA A 55 46.08 36.75 51.38
N PHE A 56 46.91 36.17 50.49
CA PHE A 56 46.57 34.96 49.75
C PHE A 56 46.46 33.72 50.66
N ALA A 57 47.33 33.59 51.67
CA ALA A 57 47.30 32.51 52.64
C ALA A 57 46.08 32.61 53.58
N GLN A 58 45.77 33.79 54.11
CA GLN A 58 44.56 34.02 54.91
C GLN A 58 43.29 33.94 54.06
N TRP A 59 43.31 34.38 52.81
CA TRP A 59 42.20 34.14 51.87
C TRP A 59 41.97 32.65 51.68
N LYS A 60 43.03 31.85 51.43
CA LYS A 60 42.89 30.39 51.37
C LYS A 60 42.38 29.76 52.66
N GLN A 61 42.78 30.25 53.84
CA GLN A 61 42.27 29.73 55.12
C GLN A 61 40.80 30.12 55.36
N LEU A 62 40.38 31.34 54.98
CA LEU A 62 38.99 31.80 55.07
C LEU A 62 38.08 31.14 54.02
N SER A 63 38.61 30.80 52.84
CA SER A 63 37.92 30.01 51.81
C SER A 63 37.70 28.54 52.18
N PHE A 64 38.19 28.09 53.34
CA PHE A 64 37.91 26.76 53.91
C PHE A 64 37.05 26.80 55.19
N LEU A 65 36.42 27.95 55.50
CA LEU A 65 35.20 27.92 56.30
C LEU A 65 34.12 27.18 55.50
N PRO A 66 33.46 26.15 56.05
CA PRO A 66 32.33 25.51 55.38
C PRO A 66 31.16 26.48 55.37
N THR A 67 31.01 27.23 54.28
CA THR A 67 29.76 27.95 54.01
C THR A 67 28.64 26.91 54.02
N SER A 68 27.65 27.12 54.87
CA SER A 68 26.43 26.31 54.89
C SER A 68 25.91 26.23 53.46
N LYS A 69 25.74 25.00 52.94
CA LYS A 69 25.15 24.79 51.62
C LYS A 69 23.92 25.70 51.50
N PRO A 70 23.72 26.43 50.39
CA PRO A 70 22.38 26.92 50.11
C PRO A 70 21.50 25.68 50.02
N SER A 71 20.63 25.48 51.02
CA SER A 71 19.62 24.43 50.96
C SER A 71 18.79 24.70 49.73
N SER A 72 18.85 23.79 48.75
CA SER A 72 17.95 23.87 47.60
C SER A 72 16.53 23.90 48.16
N ASN A 73 15.67 24.82 47.70
CA ASN A 73 14.27 24.92 48.14
C ASN A 73 13.41 23.75 47.59
N LEU A 74 14.07 22.65 47.20
CA LEU A 74 13.54 21.44 46.62
C LEU A 74 13.59 20.34 47.67
N SER A 75 12.63 19.42 47.64
CA SER A 75 12.59 18.28 48.56
C SER A 75 13.76 17.33 48.26
N ALA A 76 14.68 17.18 49.22
CA ALA A 76 15.78 16.22 49.15
C ALA A 76 15.27 14.78 48.90
N ALA A 77 14.11 14.41 49.45
CA ALA A 77 13.48 13.12 49.20
C ALA A 77 13.03 12.96 47.72
N ARG A 78 12.46 14.01 47.12
CA ARG A 78 12.10 13.99 45.69
C ARG A 78 13.36 14.01 44.80
N LEU A 79 14.39 14.77 45.18
CA LEU A 79 15.68 14.78 44.47
C LEU A 79 16.39 13.39 44.48
N GLN A 80 16.24 12.61 45.56
CA GLN A 80 16.70 11.22 45.60
C GLN A 80 15.81 10.27 44.76
N GLN A 81 14.49 10.49 44.74
CA GLN A 81 13.57 9.76 43.85
C GLN A 81 13.85 10.04 42.36
N ASP A 82 14.19 11.28 42.03
CA ASP A 82 14.63 11.70 40.69
C ASP A 82 15.94 11.00 40.30
N LEU A 83 16.94 10.94 41.20
CA LEU A 83 18.17 10.18 40.96
C LEU A 83 17.90 8.67 40.78
N ALA A 84 17.00 8.08 41.58
CA ALA A 84 16.56 6.69 41.37
C ALA A 84 15.81 6.50 40.03
N THR A 85 15.22 7.56 39.48
CA THR A 85 14.57 7.55 38.15
C THR A 85 15.60 7.58 37.02
N CYS A 86 16.77 8.23 37.19
CA CYS A 86 17.88 8.17 36.23
C CYS A 86 18.31 6.74 35.89
N ALA A 87 18.36 5.85 36.89
CA ALA A 87 18.67 4.44 36.68
C ALA A 87 17.61 3.72 35.81
N LYS A 88 16.33 4.10 35.92
CA LYS A 88 15.24 3.57 35.07
C LYS A 88 15.34 4.12 33.65
N LEU A 89 15.57 5.42 33.49
CA LEU A 89 15.78 6.04 32.17
C LEU A 89 16.96 5.41 31.42
N ARG A 90 18.02 5.00 32.13
CA ARG A 90 19.22 4.38 31.56
C ARG A 90 19.16 2.85 31.42
N HIS A 91 18.08 2.22 31.86
CA HIS A 91 17.88 0.78 31.72
C HIS A 91 17.68 0.39 30.25
N LYS A 92 18.16 -0.80 29.88
CA LYS A 92 17.85 -1.42 28.59
C LYS A 92 17.03 -2.69 28.85
N PRO A 93 15.79 -2.78 28.33
CA PRO A 93 15.00 -4.00 28.34
C PRO A 93 15.75 -5.23 27.85
N GLN A 94 15.28 -6.39 28.29
CA GLN A 94 15.70 -7.70 27.83
C GLN A 94 14.44 -8.54 27.63
N ASP A 95 14.45 -9.43 26.65
CA ASP A 95 13.35 -10.35 26.39
C ASP A 95 13.14 -11.26 27.62
N PRO A 96 11.91 -11.41 28.14
CA PRO A 96 11.64 -12.22 29.32
C PRO A 96 12.00 -13.69 29.09
N ILE A 97 12.67 -14.30 30.08
CA ILE A 97 13.14 -15.68 29.99
C ILE A 97 11.99 -16.68 29.81
N GLY A 98 12.23 -17.73 29.02
CA GLY A 98 11.38 -18.91 28.93
C GLY A 98 11.81 -19.98 29.92
N LEU A 99 12.85 -20.74 29.50
CA LEU A 99 13.44 -21.82 30.28
C LEU A 99 14.02 -21.32 31.62
N GLY A 100 13.85 -22.13 32.68
CA GLY A 100 14.28 -21.80 34.04
C GLY A 100 13.22 -21.14 34.92
N ARG A 101 12.04 -20.81 34.37
CA ARG A 101 10.86 -20.45 35.17
C ARG A 101 10.22 -21.69 35.79
N GLU A 102 9.83 -21.59 37.06
CA GLU A 102 9.06 -22.65 37.74
C GLU A 102 7.58 -22.66 37.32
N LYS A 103 7.03 -21.49 36.97
CA LYS A 103 5.61 -21.24 36.73
C LYS A 103 5.42 -20.04 35.79
N ASN A 104 4.35 -20.06 34.99
CA ASN A 104 3.93 -18.92 34.17
C ASN A 104 3.30 -17.84 35.08
N ALA A 105 3.70 -16.58 34.91
CA ALA A 105 3.16 -15.43 35.65
C ALA A 105 1.64 -15.25 35.50
N ARG A 106 1.05 -15.81 34.44
CA ARG A 106 -0.39 -15.73 34.10
C ARG A 106 -1.21 -16.96 34.52
N TYR A 107 -0.57 -17.97 35.14
CA TYR A 107 -1.23 -19.21 35.56
C TYR A 107 -2.35 -18.98 36.59
N VAL A 108 -3.42 -19.77 36.51
CA VAL A 108 -4.53 -19.75 37.47
C VAL A 108 -4.37 -20.92 38.45
N ASP A 109 -4.30 -20.63 39.75
CA ASP A 109 -4.14 -21.66 40.77
C ASP A 109 -5.34 -22.62 40.82
N GLY A 110 -5.03 -23.92 40.97
CA GLY A 110 -6.02 -25.00 40.92
C GLY A 110 -6.26 -25.58 39.52
N GLN A 111 -5.61 -25.05 38.48
CA GLN A 111 -5.43 -25.80 37.22
C GLN A 111 -4.67 -27.10 37.47
N LYS A 112 -4.83 -28.06 36.56
CA LYS A 112 -4.19 -29.38 36.63
C LYS A 112 -3.16 -29.55 35.52
N PRO A 113 -2.11 -30.36 35.73
CA PRO A 113 -1.23 -30.74 34.63
C PRO A 113 -2.05 -31.39 33.51
N THR A 114 -1.66 -31.17 32.27
CA THR A 114 -2.33 -31.76 31.10
C THR A 114 -1.32 -32.44 30.20
N LEU A 115 -1.54 -33.71 29.88
CA LEU A 115 -0.77 -34.47 28.92
C LEU A 115 -1.56 -34.55 27.60
N ILE A 116 -1.11 -33.80 26.61
CA ILE A 116 -1.56 -33.95 25.22
C ILE A 116 -0.76 -35.11 24.62
N ARG A 117 -1.44 -36.20 24.24
CA ARG A 117 -0.81 -37.41 23.71
C ARG A 117 -0.89 -37.51 22.20
N ASN A 118 0.04 -38.25 21.61
CA ASN A 118 -0.08 -38.74 20.23
C ASN A 118 -0.32 -37.59 19.23
N ALA A 119 0.45 -36.50 19.37
CA ALA A 119 0.35 -35.31 18.53
C ALA A 119 1.44 -35.30 17.46
N THR A 120 1.11 -34.75 16.30
CA THR A 120 2.06 -34.43 15.22
C THR A 120 2.43 -32.96 15.36
N ILE A 121 3.62 -32.67 15.88
CA ILE A 121 3.99 -31.35 16.42
C ILE A 121 4.86 -30.56 15.44
N TRP A 122 4.52 -29.27 15.25
CA TRP A 122 5.42 -28.28 14.66
C TRP A 122 6.15 -27.52 15.77
N VAL A 123 7.47 -27.68 15.84
CA VAL A 123 8.29 -27.12 16.93
C VAL A 123 8.44 -25.58 16.83
N GLY A 124 8.40 -25.02 15.62
CA GLY A 124 8.50 -23.57 15.36
C GLY A 124 9.94 -23.05 15.10
N GLU A 125 10.93 -23.94 15.05
CA GLU A 125 12.35 -23.66 14.77
C GLU A 125 12.99 -24.89 14.07
N PRO A 126 14.17 -24.76 13.42
CA PRO A 126 14.85 -25.89 12.79
C PRO A 126 15.62 -26.73 13.82
N ALA A 127 15.97 -27.97 13.45
CA ALA A 127 16.80 -28.85 14.25
C ALA A 127 18.14 -28.22 14.68
N GLU A 128 18.61 -28.55 15.88
CA GLU A 128 19.85 -28.01 16.46
C GLU A 128 21.06 -28.24 15.55
N GLY A 129 21.87 -27.19 15.36
CA GLY A 129 23.04 -27.21 14.47
C GLY A 129 22.75 -26.90 12.99
N THR A 130 21.49 -26.63 12.61
CA THR A 130 21.15 -26.11 11.27
C THR A 130 21.84 -24.76 11.01
N SER A 131 22.43 -24.57 9.83
CA SER A 131 23.10 -23.31 9.47
C SER A 131 22.09 -22.21 9.09
N PRO A 132 22.45 -20.90 9.17
CA PRO A 132 21.53 -19.82 8.77
C PRO A 132 21.04 -19.91 7.31
N ASP A 133 21.89 -20.41 6.39
CA ASP A 133 21.51 -20.62 5.00
C ASP A 133 20.57 -21.82 4.83
N ASP A 134 20.73 -22.86 5.64
CA ASP A 134 19.89 -24.05 5.66
C ASP A 134 18.51 -23.77 6.31
N ASP A 135 18.49 -23.02 7.41
CA ASP A 135 17.30 -22.46 8.06
C ASP A 135 16.51 -21.58 7.07
N ARG A 136 17.19 -20.65 6.38
CA ARG A 136 16.55 -19.80 5.36
C ARG A 136 16.00 -20.58 4.15
N ALA A 137 16.57 -21.76 3.88
CA ALA A 137 16.10 -22.70 2.88
C ALA A 137 15.02 -23.68 3.39
N GLY A 138 14.63 -23.61 4.67
CA GLY A 138 13.61 -24.46 5.28
C GLY A 138 14.07 -25.88 5.64
N LYS A 139 15.38 -26.13 5.67
CA LYS A 139 15.94 -27.42 6.10
C LYS A 139 15.98 -27.49 7.63
N GLY A 140 16.00 -28.70 8.18
CA GLY A 140 15.98 -28.93 9.63
C GLY A 140 14.58 -28.76 10.27
N TYR A 141 13.64 -28.09 9.62
CA TYR A 141 12.23 -28.08 10.01
C TYR A 141 11.56 -29.43 9.68
N SER A 142 10.73 -29.93 10.59
CA SER A 142 9.91 -31.12 10.39
C SER A 142 8.74 -31.18 11.36
N TRP A 143 7.72 -31.96 11.01
CA TRP A 143 6.66 -32.37 11.94
C TRP A 143 7.13 -33.62 12.71
N VAL A 144 6.99 -33.62 14.04
CA VAL A 144 7.50 -34.70 14.91
C VAL A 144 6.37 -35.32 15.76
N THR A 145 6.30 -36.65 15.83
CA THR A 145 5.29 -37.34 16.66
C THR A 145 5.76 -37.47 18.10
N ALA A 146 5.05 -36.85 19.05
CA ALA A 146 5.38 -36.90 20.48
C ALA A 146 4.17 -36.64 21.39
N ASP A 147 4.37 -36.78 22.71
CA ASP A 147 3.45 -36.29 23.74
C ASP A 147 3.96 -34.93 24.28
N VAL A 148 3.05 -34.02 24.64
CA VAL A 148 3.35 -32.72 25.29
C VAL A 148 2.81 -32.72 26.71
N LEU A 149 3.67 -32.46 27.69
CA LEU A 149 3.25 -32.22 29.08
C LEU A 149 3.20 -30.72 29.36
N ILE A 150 2.03 -30.26 29.79
CA ILE A 150 1.76 -28.91 30.29
C ILE A 150 1.63 -28.98 31.82
N ASP A 151 2.31 -28.09 32.54
CA ASP A 151 2.07 -27.86 33.97
C ASP A 151 2.49 -26.44 34.37
N TYR A 152 1.87 -25.87 35.41
CA TYR A 152 2.09 -24.50 35.88
C TYR A 152 2.02 -23.41 34.78
N GLY A 153 1.21 -23.68 33.75
CA GLY A 153 0.99 -22.80 32.59
C GLY A 153 2.17 -22.73 31.62
N LEU A 154 3.10 -23.68 31.73
CA LEU A 154 4.29 -23.85 30.91
C LEU A 154 4.26 -25.20 30.20
N ILE A 155 4.90 -25.28 29.03
CA ILE A 155 5.29 -26.54 28.42
C ILE A 155 6.46 -27.09 29.25
N GLN A 156 6.26 -28.25 29.88
CA GLN A 156 7.27 -28.92 30.71
C GLN A 156 8.11 -29.89 29.88
N LYS A 157 7.47 -30.64 28.98
CA LYS A 157 8.11 -31.66 28.13
C LYS A 157 7.49 -31.72 26.75
N VAL A 158 8.32 -32.12 25.78
CA VAL A 158 7.94 -32.54 24.43
C VAL A 158 8.76 -33.78 24.13
N GLU A 159 8.23 -34.97 24.43
CA GLU A 159 8.93 -36.26 24.29
C GLU A 159 7.95 -37.38 23.94
N ALA A 160 8.40 -38.40 23.20
CA ALA A 160 7.52 -39.49 22.77
C ALA A 160 7.31 -40.53 23.88
N GLY A 161 6.05 -40.86 24.17
CA GLY A 161 5.68 -41.96 25.08
C GLY A 161 5.85 -41.63 26.57
N ILE A 162 5.39 -40.45 27.00
CA ILE A 162 5.43 -40.04 28.41
C ILE A 162 4.65 -41.06 29.25
N SER A 163 5.31 -41.64 30.26
CA SER A 163 4.71 -42.67 31.12
C SER A 163 3.72 -42.05 32.11
N LEU A 164 2.48 -42.55 32.11
CA LEU A 164 1.42 -42.10 33.02
C LEU A 164 1.80 -42.33 34.50
N ASP A 165 2.57 -43.37 34.80
CA ASP A 165 3.06 -43.67 36.15
C ASP A 165 4.06 -42.61 36.69
N SER A 166 4.60 -41.75 35.81
CA SER A 166 5.51 -40.67 36.18
C SER A 166 4.82 -39.32 36.45
N LEU A 167 3.49 -39.26 36.30
CA LEU A 167 2.71 -38.02 36.36
C LEU A 167 1.81 -37.96 37.63
N PRO A 168 1.40 -36.76 38.07
CA PRO A 168 0.36 -36.61 39.08
C PRO A 168 -0.92 -37.37 38.74
N LYS A 169 -1.57 -37.98 39.74
CA LYS A 169 -2.75 -38.85 39.54
C LYS A 169 -3.99 -38.14 39.02
N ASP A 170 -4.00 -36.82 39.07
CA ASP A 170 -5.07 -35.95 38.60
C ASP A 170 -4.74 -35.19 37.31
N THR A 171 -3.58 -35.49 36.68
CA THR A 171 -3.23 -35.03 35.33
C THR A 171 -4.33 -35.35 34.33
N GLN A 172 -4.76 -34.35 33.56
CA GLN A 172 -5.73 -34.52 32.49
C GLN A 172 -5.04 -35.17 31.29
N ILE A 173 -5.65 -36.19 30.68
CA ILE A 173 -5.13 -36.85 29.49
C ILE A 173 -6.02 -36.47 28.31
N TRP A 174 -5.43 -35.92 27.26
CA TRP A 174 -6.13 -35.54 26.03
C TRP A 174 -5.40 -36.17 24.83
N ASP A 175 -6.10 -36.98 24.04
CA ASP A 175 -5.50 -37.70 22.89
C ASP A 175 -5.72 -36.88 21.60
N ALA A 176 -4.62 -36.46 20.97
CA ALA A 176 -4.66 -35.74 19.70
C ALA A 176 -4.97 -36.65 18.50
N LYS A 177 -5.00 -37.99 18.66
CA LYS A 177 -5.34 -38.95 17.60
C LYS A 177 -4.42 -38.86 16.35
N GLY A 178 -3.21 -38.34 16.50
CA GLY A 178 -2.25 -38.06 15.41
C GLY A 178 -2.33 -36.65 14.81
N ARG A 179 -3.25 -35.78 15.28
CA ARG A 179 -3.48 -34.43 14.73
C ARG A 179 -2.29 -33.49 14.86
N GLN A 180 -2.28 -32.51 13.97
CA GLN A 180 -1.35 -31.40 13.91
C GLN A 180 -1.47 -30.51 15.15
N LEU A 181 -0.34 -30.22 15.78
CA LEU A 181 -0.22 -29.36 16.96
C LEU A 181 0.81 -28.26 16.67
N THR A 182 0.41 -27.01 16.85
CA THR A 182 1.28 -25.83 16.75
C THR A 182 1.30 -25.08 18.08
N SER A 183 2.23 -24.12 18.23
CA SER A 183 1.98 -23.05 19.20
C SER A 183 0.70 -22.31 18.85
N GLY A 184 0.19 -21.54 19.82
CA GLY A 184 -0.81 -20.53 19.54
C GLY A 184 -0.40 -19.58 18.41
N ILE A 185 -1.38 -19.15 17.63
CA ILE A 185 -1.22 -18.18 16.55
C ILE A 185 -1.12 -16.76 17.16
N ILE A 186 -0.26 -15.93 16.59
CA ILE A 186 0.08 -14.59 17.12
C ILE A 186 -0.17 -13.53 16.05
N ASP A 187 -1.16 -12.68 16.29
CA ASP A 187 -1.52 -11.58 15.40
C ASP A 187 -0.88 -10.26 15.87
N MET A 188 0.21 -9.83 15.21
CA MET A 188 0.92 -8.62 15.62
C MET A 188 0.30 -7.29 15.13
N HIS A 189 -0.89 -7.31 14.52
CA HIS A 189 -1.68 -6.09 14.31
C HIS A 189 -3.18 -6.33 14.51
N SER A 190 -3.70 -5.93 15.66
CA SER A 190 -5.13 -6.02 15.97
C SER A 190 -5.68 -4.75 16.64
N HIS A 191 -6.99 -4.54 16.49
CA HIS A 191 -7.77 -3.56 17.26
C HIS A 191 -8.82 -4.23 18.16
N ALA A 192 -8.76 -5.55 18.36
CA ALA A 192 -9.62 -6.26 19.30
C ALA A 192 -9.61 -5.64 20.71
N GLY A 193 -10.78 -5.56 21.35
CA GLY A 193 -10.97 -4.91 22.65
C GLY A 193 -11.07 -3.38 22.63
N VAL A 194 -10.40 -2.68 21.71
CA VAL A 194 -10.50 -1.19 21.55
C VAL A 194 -11.41 -0.77 20.39
N GLY A 195 -11.59 -1.63 19.40
CA GLY A 195 -12.64 -1.58 18.38
C GLY A 195 -13.56 -2.78 18.59
N ALA A 196 -14.36 -2.72 19.65
CA ALA A 196 -15.15 -3.86 20.10
C ALA A 196 -16.31 -4.18 19.16
N LEU A 197 -16.64 -5.46 19.00
CA LEU A 197 -17.70 -5.90 18.08
C LEU A 197 -18.97 -6.38 18.82
N PRO A 198 -20.18 -6.09 18.29
CA PRO A 198 -20.44 -5.31 17.08
C PRO A 198 -20.08 -3.81 17.22
N GLU A 199 -19.75 -3.17 16.11
CA GLU A 199 -19.40 -1.75 16.07
C GLU A 199 -20.59 -0.88 16.55
N LEU A 200 -20.32 -0.03 17.54
CA LEU A 200 -21.28 0.91 18.12
C LEU A 200 -20.56 2.22 18.47
N ASN A 201 -21.18 3.38 18.24
CA ASN A 201 -20.58 4.70 18.55
C ASN A 201 -20.14 4.90 20.02
N GLY A 202 -20.48 3.98 20.94
CA GLY A 202 -20.07 3.99 22.35
C GLY A 202 -19.05 2.91 22.74
N ASN A 203 -18.42 2.22 21.78
CA ASN A 203 -17.35 1.22 22.01
C ASN A 203 -16.15 1.39 21.05
N GLN A 204 -15.94 2.62 20.55
CA GLN A 204 -14.93 2.95 19.54
C GLN A 204 -13.80 3.79 20.14
N ASP A 205 -12.79 3.09 20.65
CA ASP A 205 -11.62 3.66 21.33
C ASP A 205 -10.32 3.46 20.52
N VAL A 206 -10.44 3.10 19.23
CA VAL A 206 -9.32 2.75 18.34
C VAL A 206 -8.40 3.93 18.01
N ASN A 207 -8.91 5.16 17.87
CA ASN A 207 -8.13 6.33 17.44
C ASN A 207 -8.48 7.57 18.27
N GLU A 208 -7.51 8.11 19.01
CA GLU A 208 -7.65 9.39 19.73
C GLU A 208 -7.48 10.56 18.74
N MET A 209 -8.53 10.87 17.98
CA MET A 209 -8.47 11.85 16.88
C MET A 209 -8.50 13.33 17.33
N SER A 210 -8.38 13.65 18.61
CA SER A 210 -8.27 15.05 19.08
C SER A 210 -6.93 15.73 18.74
N ASN A 211 -5.86 14.97 18.49
CA ASN A 211 -4.57 15.50 18.05
C ASN A 211 -3.78 14.47 17.22
N ASP A 212 -3.01 14.90 16.22
CA ASP A 212 -2.23 14.00 15.38
C ASP A 212 -1.05 13.30 16.11
N ILE A 213 -0.52 13.96 17.15
CA ILE A 213 0.64 13.48 17.91
C ILE A 213 0.21 13.18 19.34
N THR A 214 -0.18 11.92 19.58
CA THR A 214 -0.73 11.36 20.82
C THR A 214 0.13 10.25 21.48
N PRO A 215 1.48 10.31 21.51
CA PRO A 215 2.35 9.27 22.11
C PRO A 215 2.11 8.97 23.60
N TYR A 216 1.30 9.79 24.28
CA TYR A 216 0.93 9.70 25.69
C TYR A 216 -0.36 8.92 25.95
N VAL A 217 -1.14 8.55 24.92
CA VAL A 217 -2.31 7.67 25.07
C VAL A 217 -1.92 6.20 24.92
N ARG A 218 -2.77 5.30 25.42
CA ARG A 218 -2.44 3.89 25.57
C ARG A 218 -3.66 3.03 25.26
N SER A 219 -3.52 2.08 24.35
CA SER A 219 -4.60 1.14 23.99
C SER A 219 -5.16 0.34 25.19
N ILE A 220 -4.35 0.06 26.22
CA ILE A 220 -4.81 -0.60 27.46
C ILE A 220 -5.89 0.20 28.20
N ASP A 221 -5.94 1.53 28.07
CA ASP A 221 -6.91 2.39 28.77
C ASP A 221 -8.33 2.31 28.16
N GLY A 222 -8.45 1.85 26.92
CA GLY A 222 -9.73 1.59 26.22
C GLY A 222 -10.01 0.11 25.97
N LEU A 223 -9.15 -0.81 26.46
CA LEU A 223 -9.26 -2.24 26.17
C LEU A 223 -10.42 -2.88 26.97
N ASN A 224 -11.46 -3.30 26.27
CA ASN A 224 -12.61 -4.01 26.84
C ASN A 224 -12.36 -5.54 26.97
N PRO A 225 -12.21 -6.12 28.18
CA PRO A 225 -12.01 -7.57 28.36
C PRO A 225 -13.28 -8.41 28.17
N LEU A 226 -14.44 -7.76 28.01
CA LEU A 226 -15.75 -8.39 27.79
C LEU A 226 -16.20 -8.30 26.32
N ASP A 227 -15.31 -7.89 25.42
CA ASP A 227 -15.56 -7.83 23.97
C ASP A 227 -15.84 -9.23 23.40
N PRO A 228 -17.04 -9.51 22.85
CA PRO A 228 -17.42 -10.83 22.36
C PRO A 228 -16.45 -11.43 21.34
N GLN A 229 -15.78 -10.61 20.53
CA GLN A 229 -14.85 -11.12 19.52
C GLN A 229 -13.62 -11.81 20.12
N ILE A 230 -13.27 -11.59 21.39
CA ILE A 230 -12.16 -12.31 22.07
C ILE A 230 -12.38 -13.83 22.01
N GLN A 231 -13.63 -14.29 22.17
CA GLN A 231 -13.96 -15.72 22.06
C GLN A 231 -13.91 -16.22 20.60
N VAL A 232 -14.32 -15.37 19.64
CA VAL A 232 -14.27 -15.66 18.20
C VAL A 232 -12.83 -15.78 17.72
N ILE A 233 -11.97 -14.82 18.06
CA ILE A 233 -10.55 -14.75 17.68
C ILE A 233 -9.80 -15.99 18.18
N LYS A 234 -9.93 -16.34 19.48
CA LYS A 234 -9.25 -17.52 20.03
C LYS A 234 -9.77 -18.85 19.46
N SER A 235 -10.99 -18.88 18.91
CA SER A 235 -11.51 -20.04 18.18
C SER A 235 -10.80 -20.28 16.85
N GLY A 236 -10.09 -19.28 16.32
CA GLY A 236 -9.14 -19.42 15.21
C GLY A 236 -7.74 -19.86 15.61
N GLY A 237 -7.52 -20.29 16.86
CA GLY A 237 -6.19 -20.66 17.37
C GLY A 237 -5.31 -19.47 17.74
N VAL A 238 -5.82 -18.24 17.60
CA VAL A 238 -5.10 -17.00 17.97
C VAL A 238 -5.10 -16.84 19.48
N THR A 239 -3.96 -17.12 20.11
CA THR A 239 -3.81 -17.03 21.56
C THR A 239 -3.40 -15.64 22.00
N THR A 240 -2.70 -14.91 21.13
CA THR A 240 -1.97 -13.67 21.46
C THR A 240 -2.17 -12.63 20.36
N SER A 241 -2.38 -11.37 20.73
CA SER A 241 -2.39 -10.25 19.78
C SER A 241 -1.62 -9.05 20.32
N LEU A 242 -0.95 -8.29 19.44
CA LEU A 242 -0.55 -6.91 19.75
C LEU A 242 -1.75 -6.00 19.43
N VAL A 243 -2.38 -5.45 20.47
CA VAL A 243 -3.43 -4.45 20.31
C VAL A 243 -2.79 -3.08 20.23
N LEU A 244 -3.12 -2.32 19.19
CA LEU A 244 -2.59 -1.00 18.92
C LEU A 244 -3.72 0.04 18.81
N PRO A 245 -3.42 1.33 18.99
CA PRO A 245 -4.17 2.40 18.34
C PRO A 245 -4.20 2.20 16.82
N GLY A 246 -5.18 2.80 16.14
CA GLY A 246 -5.34 2.76 14.69
C GLY A 246 -4.31 3.61 13.93
N SER A 247 -4.69 4.11 12.76
CA SER A 247 -3.82 4.90 11.87
C SER A 247 -4.37 6.30 11.59
N GLY A 248 -5.31 6.79 12.39
CA GLY A 248 -5.85 8.14 12.28
C GLY A 248 -4.86 9.23 12.66
N ASN A 249 -3.75 8.88 13.31
CA ASN A 249 -2.74 9.73 13.93
C ASN A 249 -1.34 9.37 13.38
N ASN A 250 -0.46 10.34 13.06
CA ASN A 250 0.93 10.02 12.72
C ASN A 250 1.68 9.36 13.89
N ILE A 251 1.37 9.74 15.15
CA ILE A 251 1.87 9.02 16.34
C ILE A 251 0.68 8.73 17.27
N GLY A 252 0.09 7.54 17.15
CA GLY A 252 -1.19 7.18 17.77
C GLY A 252 -1.16 6.70 19.23
N GLY A 253 0.02 6.50 19.82
CA GLY A 253 0.16 6.09 21.23
C GLY A 253 0.69 4.66 21.44
N GLU A 254 0.64 4.22 22.70
CA GLU A 254 1.17 2.92 23.13
C GLU A 254 0.28 1.73 22.75
N ALA A 255 0.94 0.65 22.35
CA ALA A 255 0.38 -0.65 22.07
C ALA A 255 0.73 -1.67 23.17
N TYR A 256 -0.12 -2.67 23.36
CA TYR A 256 0.00 -3.67 24.43
C TYR A 256 -0.23 -5.08 23.88
N VAL A 257 0.65 -6.03 24.22
CA VAL A 257 0.49 -7.45 23.82
C VAL A 257 -0.41 -8.14 24.83
N ILE A 258 -1.51 -8.70 24.35
CA ILE A 258 -2.52 -9.41 25.13
C ILE A 258 -2.59 -10.89 24.77
N LYS A 259 -3.12 -11.71 25.69
CA LYS A 259 -3.62 -13.06 25.42
C LYS A 259 -5.14 -13.12 25.60
N HIS A 260 -5.81 -13.88 24.74
CA HIS A 260 -7.28 -13.98 24.67
C HIS A 260 -7.91 -14.90 25.74
N ALA A 261 -7.27 -15.05 26.89
CA ALA A 261 -7.57 -16.01 27.94
C ALA A 261 -8.43 -15.45 29.10
N VAL A 262 -9.42 -14.61 28.79
CA VAL A 262 -10.34 -14.01 29.78
C VAL A 262 -11.74 -14.60 29.70
N GLY A 263 -12.37 -14.72 30.87
CA GLY A 263 -13.73 -15.20 31.04
C GLY A 263 -13.86 -16.71 31.26
N LYS A 264 -14.91 -17.07 32.01
CA LYS A 264 -15.34 -18.46 32.23
C LYS A 264 -16.20 -18.96 31.05
N PRO A 265 -16.28 -20.29 30.79
CA PRO A 265 -16.04 -21.40 31.74
C PRO A 265 -14.60 -21.60 32.23
N ASP A 266 -13.63 -21.65 31.31
CA ASP A 266 -12.32 -22.28 31.57
C ASP A 266 -11.09 -21.35 31.49
N GLY A 267 -11.27 -20.07 31.13
CA GLY A 267 -10.20 -19.06 31.12
C GLY A 267 -9.88 -18.45 32.48
N ARG A 268 -9.14 -17.33 32.50
CA ARG A 268 -8.97 -16.52 33.73
C ARG A 268 -10.33 -16.07 34.25
N THR A 269 -10.48 -16.07 35.57
CA THR A 269 -11.70 -15.65 36.28
C THR A 269 -11.80 -14.12 36.42
N GLU A 270 -10.66 -13.48 36.22
CA GLU A 270 -10.39 -12.07 36.35
C GLU A 270 -10.73 -11.30 35.07
N PHE A 271 -11.28 -10.09 35.21
CA PHE A 271 -11.80 -9.27 34.11
C PHE A 271 -11.14 -7.88 34.08
N SER A 272 -9.81 -7.84 34.08
CA SER A 272 -9.01 -6.61 33.92
C SER A 272 -8.26 -6.61 32.59
N ALA A 273 -8.03 -5.43 32.02
CA ALA A 273 -7.10 -5.27 30.90
C ALA A 273 -5.66 -5.68 31.28
N GLU A 274 -5.28 -5.53 32.55
CA GLU A 274 -3.96 -5.95 33.05
C GLU A 274 -3.84 -7.49 33.12
N ASP A 275 -4.94 -8.20 33.41
CA ASP A 275 -5.02 -9.67 33.38
C ASP A 275 -4.93 -10.25 31.97
N MET A 276 -5.06 -9.43 30.93
CA MET A 276 -4.86 -9.83 29.55
C MET A 276 -3.39 -9.76 29.10
N LEU A 277 -2.51 -9.03 29.78
CA LEU A 277 -1.14 -8.77 29.31
C LEU A 277 -0.30 -10.05 29.16
N ALA A 278 0.22 -10.30 27.97
CA ALA A 278 1.14 -11.41 27.70
C ALA A 278 2.48 -11.24 28.43
N ASP A 279 2.89 -9.99 28.65
CA ASP A 279 4.07 -9.57 29.42
C ASP A 279 3.66 -8.74 30.65
N PRO A 280 3.26 -9.37 31.79
CA PRO A 280 2.79 -8.65 32.97
C PRO A 280 3.83 -7.69 33.58
N ASP A 281 5.11 -8.05 33.49
CA ASP A 281 6.23 -7.25 34.01
C ASP A 281 6.55 -6.04 33.11
N ARG A 282 5.98 -5.97 31.89
CA ARG A 282 6.18 -4.91 30.88
C ARG A 282 7.65 -4.62 30.60
N ASN A 283 8.40 -5.68 30.30
CA ASN A 283 9.80 -5.64 29.90
C ASN A 283 9.97 -4.72 28.67
N TRP A 284 9.10 -4.89 27.66
CA TRP A 284 9.06 -4.05 26.47
C TRP A 284 7.81 -3.16 26.43
N ARG A 285 7.99 -1.93 25.94
CA ARG A 285 6.91 -1.03 25.51
C ARG A 285 6.71 -1.14 24.00
N TYR A 286 5.51 -0.89 23.51
CA TYR A 286 5.21 -0.91 22.07
C TYR A 286 4.51 0.39 21.68
N MET A 287 4.68 0.86 20.45
CA MET A 287 4.07 2.11 19.99
C MET A 287 3.60 2.02 18.54
N LYS A 288 2.43 2.61 18.26
CA LYS A 288 1.90 2.79 16.91
C LYS A 288 2.30 4.14 16.33
N MET A 289 2.75 4.10 15.08
CA MET A 289 2.89 5.28 14.22
C MET A 289 2.17 5.03 12.88
N ALA A 290 1.89 6.09 12.12
CA ALA A 290 1.27 5.98 10.80
C ALA A 290 1.75 7.07 9.84
N CYS A 291 1.61 6.80 8.55
CA CYS A 291 2.13 7.57 7.42
C CYS A 291 1.11 7.48 6.27
N GLY A 292 1.10 8.44 5.37
CA GLY A 292 0.49 8.28 4.06
C GLY A 292 -0.87 8.96 3.90
N GLU A 293 -1.93 8.21 3.63
CA GLU A 293 -3.26 8.78 3.36
C GLU A 293 -4.12 8.99 4.60
N ASN A 294 -3.95 8.20 5.65
CA ASN A 294 -4.90 8.16 6.75
C ASN A 294 -4.85 9.40 7.67
N ALA A 295 -3.70 9.76 8.24
CA ALA A 295 -3.61 10.92 9.15
C ALA A 295 -3.90 12.24 8.41
N LYS A 296 -3.32 12.45 7.22
CA LYS A 296 -3.65 13.62 6.37
C LYS A 296 -5.12 13.71 5.97
N ARG A 297 -5.88 12.60 5.95
CA ARG A 297 -7.33 12.59 5.66
C ARG A 297 -8.17 12.95 6.89
N VAL A 298 -7.67 12.70 8.11
CA VAL A 298 -8.32 13.08 9.37
C VAL A 298 -8.11 14.58 9.66
N TYR A 299 -6.85 15.05 9.61
CA TYR A 299 -6.49 16.41 10.01
C TYR A 299 -6.43 17.42 8.87
N GLY A 300 -6.18 16.97 7.63
CA GLY A 300 -5.82 17.82 6.50
C GLY A 300 -6.91 18.80 6.07
N LYS A 301 -6.80 20.02 6.59
CA LYS A 301 -7.61 21.19 6.23
C LYS A 301 -6.67 22.37 6.01
N VAL A 302 -7.05 23.36 5.21
CA VAL A 302 -6.22 24.56 5.00
C VAL A 302 -5.94 25.23 6.35
N GLY A 303 -4.67 25.53 6.62
CA GLY A 303 -4.22 26.08 7.92
C GLY A 303 -4.07 25.06 9.06
N HIS A 304 -4.29 23.76 8.81
CA HIS A 304 -4.11 22.67 9.78
C HIS A 304 -3.10 21.64 9.23
N SER A 305 -2.35 21.02 10.13
CA SER A 305 -1.34 19.99 9.83
C SER A 305 -1.72 18.67 10.50
N PRO A 306 -1.40 17.50 9.90
CA PRO A 306 -0.85 17.29 8.56
C PRO A 306 -1.89 17.48 7.43
N PHE A 307 -1.55 18.24 6.40
CA PHE A 307 -2.33 18.32 5.13
C PHE A 307 -1.79 17.38 4.04
N SER A 308 -0.53 16.97 4.15
CA SER A 308 0.17 16.14 3.16
C SER A 308 1.32 15.40 3.83
N ARG A 309 1.91 14.42 3.13
CA ARG A 309 3.12 13.67 3.53
C ARG A 309 4.30 14.58 3.95
N LEU A 310 4.38 15.80 3.41
CA LEU A 310 5.35 16.83 3.84
C LEU A 310 5.05 17.40 5.24
N GLY A 311 3.77 17.55 5.57
CA GLY A 311 3.28 17.92 6.90
C GLY A 311 3.48 16.79 7.91
N GLU A 312 3.11 15.56 7.55
CA GLU A 312 3.37 14.37 8.38
C GLU A 312 4.86 14.27 8.75
N SER A 313 5.74 14.42 7.75
CA SER A 313 7.20 14.43 7.93
C SER A 313 7.69 15.59 8.80
N TRP A 314 6.96 16.71 8.88
CA TRP A 314 7.28 17.80 9.81
C TRP A 314 6.81 17.48 11.24
N GLU A 315 5.59 16.99 11.42
CA GLU A 315 5.07 16.63 12.75
C GLU A 315 5.90 15.52 13.40
N PHE A 316 6.30 14.49 12.64
CA PHE A 316 7.26 13.47 13.11
C PHE A 316 8.57 14.08 13.60
N ARG A 317 9.23 14.90 12.77
CA ARG A 317 10.53 15.51 13.11
C ARG A 317 10.41 16.45 14.31
N HIS A 318 9.33 17.22 14.41
CA HIS A 318 9.10 18.12 15.53
C HIS A 318 8.80 17.36 16.85
N ALA A 319 7.99 16.29 16.79
CA ALA A 319 7.72 15.43 17.93
C ALA A 319 8.99 14.75 18.47
N PHE A 320 9.81 14.18 17.58
CA PHE A 320 11.10 13.60 17.96
C PHE A 320 12.13 14.64 18.39
N GLU A 321 12.09 15.87 17.89
CA GLU A 321 12.91 16.98 18.40
C GLU A 321 12.58 17.28 19.87
N GLN A 322 11.28 17.36 20.24
CA GLN A 322 10.88 17.60 21.62
C GLN A 322 11.31 16.44 22.55
N ALA A 323 11.09 15.20 22.11
CA ALA A 323 11.54 14.02 22.84
C ALA A 323 13.08 13.96 23.00
N ALA A 324 13.84 14.31 21.94
CA ALA A 324 15.29 14.35 21.97
C ALA A 324 15.83 15.49 22.85
N LYS A 325 15.09 16.60 22.97
CA LYS A 325 15.37 17.65 23.95
C LYS A 325 15.17 17.14 25.37
N LEU A 326 14.03 16.50 25.66
CA LEU A 326 13.75 15.93 26.99
C LEU A 326 14.81 14.89 27.39
N VAL A 327 15.24 14.01 26.48
CA VAL A 327 16.34 13.05 26.71
C VAL A 327 17.64 13.76 27.11
N ARG A 328 18.04 14.81 26.40
CA ARG A 328 19.25 15.59 26.74
C ARG A 328 19.13 16.29 28.09
N ASP A 329 18.02 16.99 28.34
CA ASP A 329 17.79 17.71 29.59
C ASP A 329 17.78 16.75 30.80
N GLN A 330 17.26 15.53 30.63
CA GLN A 330 17.31 14.46 31.63
C GLN A 330 18.74 13.94 31.84
N ASP A 331 19.47 13.63 30.78
CA ASP A 331 20.81 13.03 30.89
C ASP A 331 21.82 14.02 31.49
N ASP A 332 21.77 15.30 31.10
CA ASP A 332 22.53 16.40 31.72
C ASP A 332 22.17 16.59 33.21
N TRP A 333 20.90 16.40 33.58
CA TRP A 333 20.49 16.45 34.99
C TRP A 333 21.05 15.26 35.78
N CYS A 334 20.94 14.06 35.22
CA CYS A 334 21.38 12.79 35.83
C CYS A 334 22.90 12.73 36.02
N ASP A 335 23.69 13.05 34.97
CA ASP A 335 25.16 13.08 35.07
C ASP A 335 25.62 14.09 36.13
N ALA A 336 24.97 15.25 36.22
CA ALA A 336 25.29 16.23 37.25
C ALA A 336 24.84 15.79 38.66
N ALA A 337 23.70 15.11 38.79
CA ALA A 337 23.20 14.59 40.07
C ALA A 337 24.10 13.46 40.61
N GLU A 338 24.57 12.56 39.75
CA GLU A 338 25.51 11.48 40.09
C GLU A 338 26.90 12.04 40.43
N LYS A 339 27.42 12.99 39.63
CA LYS A 339 28.78 13.51 39.73
C LYS A 339 29.01 14.52 40.87
N PHE A 340 28.00 15.32 41.20
CA PHE A 340 28.09 16.41 42.18
C PHE A 340 27.12 16.25 43.37
N GLY A 341 26.28 15.22 43.35
CA GLY A 341 25.25 14.96 44.36
C GLY A 341 23.97 15.76 44.12
N VAL A 342 22.82 15.15 44.40
CA VAL A 342 21.48 15.72 44.16
C VAL A 342 21.26 17.08 44.83
N GLU A 343 21.95 17.31 45.95
CA GLU A 343 21.98 18.57 46.71
C GLU A 343 22.49 19.78 45.91
N SER A 344 23.20 19.56 44.80
CA SER A 344 23.70 20.59 43.87
C SER A 344 22.79 20.80 42.65
N ARG A 345 21.52 20.39 42.74
CA ARG A 345 20.50 20.59 41.70
C ARG A 345 19.58 21.76 42.06
N GLY A 346 19.49 22.70 41.11
CA GLY A 346 18.58 23.85 41.15
C GLY A 346 17.20 23.57 40.56
N SER A 347 16.97 22.36 40.06
CA SER A 347 15.68 21.85 39.58
C SER A 347 15.53 20.37 39.97
N TYR A 348 14.29 19.88 39.96
CA TYR A 348 14.01 18.44 39.84
C TYR A 348 14.42 17.92 38.45
N LEU A 349 14.41 16.59 38.29
CA LEU A 349 14.61 15.93 36.99
C LEU A 349 13.53 16.37 35.98
N PRO A 350 13.89 16.79 34.75
CA PRO A 350 12.90 17.12 33.72
C PRO A 350 11.98 15.95 33.37
N GLN A 351 10.67 16.20 33.51
CA GLN A 351 9.60 15.26 33.21
C GLN A 351 8.50 15.98 32.44
N ASP A 352 8.13 15.46 31.27
CA ASP A 352 6.94 15.84 30.51
C ASP A 352 6.28 14.56 30.01
N LEU A 353 5.06 14.29 30.48
CA LEU A 353 4.30 13.09 30.13
C LEU A 353 3.99 13.04 28.62
N LYS A 354 3.87 14.19 27.94
CA LYS A 354 3.59 14.23 26.50
C LYS A 354 4.69 13.55 25.68
N TRP A 355 5.94 13.63 26.12
CA TRP A 355 7.11 13.17 25.35
C TRP A 355 7.81 11.95 25.94
N GLU A 356 7.37 11.46 27.10
CA GLU A 356 8.01 10.35 27.83
C GLU A 356 8.13 9.08 26.98
N SER A 357 7.04 8.64 26.33
CA SER A 357 7.03 7.44 25.49
C SER A 357 7.96 7.54 24.26
N LEU A 358 8.08 8.74 23.66
CA LEU A 358 9.03 8.97 22.57
C LEU A 358 10.48 9.07 23.08
N SER A 359 10.69 9.64 24.27
CA SER A 359 12.00 9.64 24.92
C SER A 359 12.48 8.21 25.23
N ALA A 360 11.57 7.32 25.66
CA ALA A 360 11.86 5.89 25.83
C ALA A 360 12.20 5.22 24.47
N ALA A 361 11.52 5.59 23.39
CA ALA A 361 11.82 5.08 22.05
C ALA A 361 13.21 5.50 21.55
N LEU A 362 13.60 6.77 21.76
CA LEU A 362 14.96 7.27 21.47
C LEU A 362 16.05 6.58 22.31
N ARG A 363 15.70 6.10 23.51
CA ARG A 363 16.59 5.30 24.37
C ARG A 363 16.62 3.80 23.99
N GLY A 364 15.85 3.38 22.99
CA GLY A 364 15.77 2.00 22.51
C GLY A 364 14.94 1.08 23.39
N GLN A 365 13.98 1.62 24.16
CA GLN A 365 13.15 0.89 25.12
C GLN A 365 11.76 0.52 24.56
N VAL A 366 11.47 0.88 23.31
CA VAL A 366 10.15 0.75 22.67
C VAL A 366 10.28 -0.01 21.34
N HIS A 367 9.40 -0.98 21.11
CA HIS A 367 9.17 -1.61 19.81
C HIS A 367 8.16 -0.78 19.01
N ILE A 368 8.67 0.08 18.10
CA ILE A 368 7.84 0.88 17.20
C ILE A 368 7.31 -0.01 16.06
N ASN A 369 6.01 0.06 15.81
CA ASN A 369 5.36 -0.55 14.66
C ASN A 369 4.60 0.54 13.88
N THR A 370 4.82 0.64 12.57
CA THR A 370 4.41 1.84 11.81
C THR A 370 3.65 1.51 10.51
N HIS A 371 2.48 2.15 10.36
CA HIS A 371 1.58 2.05 9.21
C HIS A 371 2.08 2.95 8.07
N CYS A 372 3.03 2.50 7.25
CA CYS A 372 3.43 3.16 6.01
C CYS A 372 3.12 2.24 4.81
N TYR A 373 2.60 2.80 3.71
CA TYR A 373 2.23 2.02 2.53
C TYR A 373 3.14 2.26 1.33
N THR A 374 3.38 3.53 0.95
CA THR A 374 4.04 3.87 -0.32
C THR A 374 5.55 4.02 -0.19
N ILE A 375 6.28 3.94 -1.32
CA ILE A 375 7.74 4.15 -1.34
C ILE A 375 8.14 5.50 -0.68
N PRO A 376 7.53 6.66 -0.98
CA PRO A 376 7.80 7.91 -0.26
C PRO A 376 7.54 7.86 1.25
N ASP A 377 6.51 7.14 1.71
CA ASP A 377 6.23 6.98 3.14
C ASP A 377 7.35 6.19 3.82
N LEU A 378 7.77 5.10 3.18
CA LEU A 378 8.84 4.22 3.66
C LEU A 378 10.19 4.95 3.68
N GLU A 379 10.50 5.75 2.65
CA GLU A 379 11.74 6.56 2.64
C GLU A 379 11.75 7.64 3.71
N ALA A 380 10.69 8.45 3.80
CA ALA A 380 10.62 9.51 4.82
C ALA A 380 10.73 8.95 6.25
N PHE A 381 10.05 7.83 6.52
CA PHE A 381 10.13 7.18 7.83
C PHE A 381 11.52 6.56 8.09
N VAL A 382 12.16 5.98 7.08
CA VAL A 382 13.56 5.50 7.19
C VAL A 382 14.52 6.66 7.48
N ASP A 383 14.33 7.82 6.85
CA ASP A 383 15.15 9.01 7.14
C ASP A 383 14.92 9.52 8.58
N HIS A 384 13.68 9.55 9.08
CA HIS A 384 13.39 9.86 10.48
C HIS A 384 14.10 8.90 11.45
N THR A 385 14.13 7.59 11.14
CA THR A 385 14.83 6.60 11.99
C THR A 385 16.33 6.87 12.06
N ASN A 386 16.94 7.37 10.98
CA ASN A 386 18.37 7.68 10.93
C ASN A 386 18.71 9.06 11.52
N GLU A 387 17.83 10.05 11.37
CA GLU A 387 17.98 11.38 11.99
C GLU A 387 17.94 11.29 13.52
N PHE A 388 16.95 10.58 14.07
CA PHE A 388 16.71 10.49 15.51
C PHE A 388 17.19 9.19 16.18
N LYS A 389 17.67 8.22 15.39
CA LYS A 389 18.39 7.01 15.85
C LYS A 389 17.54 6.03 16.67
N PHE A 390 16.29 5.82 16.28
CA PHE A 390 15.39 4.81 16.85
C PHE A 390 15.16 3.62 15.87
N PRO A 391 14.97 2.38 16.37
CA PRO A 391 14.68 1.22 15.52
C PRO A 391 13.18 1.01 15.27
N VAL A 392 12.80 0.59 14.07
CA VAL A 392 11.44 0.09 13.76
C VAL A 392 11.41 -1.42 13.89
N ARG A 393 10.32 -2.02 14.37
CA ARG A 393 10.16 -3.48 14.49
C ARG A 393 9.48 -4.08 13.27
N ALA A 394 8.32 -3.55 12.88
CA ALA A 394 7.68 -3.85 11.60
C ALA A 394 7.09 -2.58 10.93
N PHE A 395 7.10 -2.58 9.60
CA PHE A 395 6.17 -1.79 8.80
C PHE A 395 4.87 -2.57 8.64
N HIS A 396 3.74 -1.89 8.80
CA HIS A 396 2.40 -2.46 8.87
C HIS A 396 1.61 -2.18 7.58
N HIS A 397 0.88 -3.21 7.10
CA HIS A 397 0.21 -3.35 5.78
C HIS A 397 1.18 -3.27 4.60
N ALA A 398 2.05 -2.26 4.58
CA ALA A 398 3.36 -2.27 3.94
C ALA A 398 3.35 -2.63 2.44
N HIS A 399 2.27 -2.31 1.73
CA HIS A 399 1.96 -2.87 0.41
C HIS A 399 2.99 -2.59 -0.70
N GLN A 400 3.83 -1.56 -0.60
CA GLN A 400 4.91 -1.33 -1.57
C GLN A 400 6.29 -1.82 -1.11
N THR A 401 6.43 -2.40 0.09
CA THR A 401 7.73 -2.85 0.63
C THR A 401 8.41 -3.90 -0.24
N TYR A 402 7.65 -4.75 -0.94
CA TYR A 402 8.19 -5.77 -1.84
C TYR A 402 8.90 -5.17 -3.08
N LEU A 403 8.59 -3.93 -3.44
CA LEU A 403 9.27 -3.18 -4.51
C LEU A 403 10.61 -2.61 -4.04
N VAL A 404 10.77 -2.37 -2.73
CA VAL A 404 11.92 -1.66 -2.15
C VAL A 404 12.61 -2.37 -0.96
N PRO A 405 12.98 -3.68 -1.04
CA PRO A 405 13.68 -4.36 0.05
C PRO A 405 14.96 -3.66 0.55
N GLU A 406 15.71 -3.00 -0.35
CA GLU A 406 16.93 -2.28 0.02
C GLU A 406 16.65 -1.02 0.85
N ILE A 407 15.48 -0.38 0.71
CA ILE A 407 15.10 0.79 1.51
C ILE A 407 14.88 0.38 2.97
N LEU A 408 14.26 -0.78 3.20
CA LEU A 408 14.06 -1.36 4.53
C LEU A 408 15.39 -1.77 5.21
N LYS A 409 16.42 -2.08 4.42
CA LYS A 409 17.77 -2.36 4.93
C LYS A 409 18.53 -1.10 5.35
N ARG A 410 18.06 0.10 4.99
CA ARG A 410 18.61 1.39 5.44
C ARG A 410 18.05 1.88 6.78
N THR A 411 17.06 1.21 7.39
CA THR A 411 16.51 1.60 8.70
C THR A 411 17.57 1.57 9.80
N TRP A 412 17.53 2.55 10.71
CA TRP A 412 18.44 2.57 11.86
C TRP A 412 18.23 1.37 12.81
N GLY A 413 19.29 0.95 13.49
CA GLY A 413 19.25 -0.07 14.55
C GLY A 413 19.89 -1.42 14.20
N GLY A 414 20.53 -1.54 13.04
CA GLY A 414 21.36 -2.71 12.69
C GLY A 414 20.60 -3.98 12.30
N ARG A 415 19.26 -3.89 12.15
CA ARG A 415 18.40 -4.92 11.58
C ARG A 415 17.33 -4.28 10.71
N ALA A 416 17.00 -4.88 9.58
CA ALA A 416 15.84 -4.45 8.81
C ALA A 416 14.54 -4.69 9.60
N PRO A 417 13.49 -3.88 9.40
CA PRO A 417 12.15 -4.18 9.93
C PRO A 417 11.53 -5.37 9.20
N ALA A 418 10.56 -6.02 9.85
CA ALA A 418 9.65 -6.92 9.15
C ALA A 418 8.60 -6.13 8.34
N SER A 419 7.96 -6.81 7.39
CA SER A 419 6.70 -6.33 6.79
C SER A 419 5.56 -7.18 7.32
N ALA A 420 4.65 -6.58 8.09
CA ALA A 420 3.36 -7.18 8.41
C ALA A 420 2.37 -6.85 7.28
N LEU A 421 1.79 -7.88 6.67
CA LEU A 421 1.06 -7.82 5.40
C LEU A 421 -0.34 -8.43 5.53
N PHE A 422 -1.20 -8.06 4.58
CA PHE A 422 -2.30 -8.92 4.12
C PHE A 422 -1.82 -9.77 2.93
N ALA A 423 -2.43 -10.93 2.70
CA ALA A 423 -2.16 -11.75 1.52
C ALA A 423 -2.75 -11.11 0.25
N ASP A 424 -3.95 -10.55 0.33
CA ASP A 424 -4.70 -10.08 -0.85
C ASP A 424 -5.75 -9.00 -0.58
N ASN A 425 -6.05 -8.62 0.67
CA ASN A 425 -6.78 -7.38 0.96
C ASN A 425 -5.97 -6.18 0.43
N MET A 426 -6.47 -5.59 -0.66
CA MET A 426 -5.75 -4.71 -1.60
C MET A 426 -6.76 -3.85 -2.39
N TYR A 427 -6.27 -2.78 -3.02
CA TYR A 427 -7.05 -1.89 -3.93
C TYR A 427 -8.15 -1.04 -3.25
N TYR A 428 -8.26 -1.07 -1.92
CA TYR A 428 -9.23 -0.29 -1.14
C TYR A 428 -8.84 1.20 -0.94
N LYS A 429 -7.57 1.54 -1.19
CA LYS A 429 -6.98 2.90 -1.14
C LYS A 429 -5.94 3.10 -2.25
N SER A 430 -5.65 4.34 -2.65
CA SER A 430 -4.59 4.63 -3.63
C SER A 430 -3.24 4.06 -3.20
N GLU A 431 -2.84 4.23 -1.94
CA GLU A 431 -1.60 3.66 -1.42
C GLU A 431 -1.56 2.11 -1.36
N SER A 432 -2.73 1.45 -1.39
CA SER A 432 -2.86 -0.01 -1.51
C SER A 432 -2.89 -0.52 -2.95
N TYR A 433 -3.04 0.36 -3.94
CA TYR A 433 -3.36 -0.04 -5.31
C TYR A 433 -2.22 -0.83 -6.00
N VAL A 434 -0.97 -0.60 -5.60
CA VAL A 434 0.24 -1.27 -6.15
C VAL A 434 0.60 -2.57 -5.41
N ALA A 435 -0.26 -3.04 -4.50
CA ALA A 435 -0.07 -4.30 -3.79
C ALA A 435 -0.08 -5.54 -4.72
N SER A 436 0.59 -6.62 -4.29
CA SER A 436 0.59 -7.93 -4.96
C SER A 436 0.62 -9.07 -3.96
N GLU A 437 -0.08 -10.14 -4.30
CA GLU A 437 -0.19 -11.41 -3.61
C GLU A 437 1.17 -12.13 -3.41
N TYR A 438 2.16 -11.81 -4.26
CA TYR A 438 3.51 -12.38 -4.20
C TYR A 438 4.46 -11.63 -3.24
N ALA A 439 3.99 -10.55 -2.57
CA ALA A 439 4.83 -9.65 -1.78
C ALA A 439 5.66 -10.37 -0.69
N GLY A 440 5.02 -11.23 0.13
CA GLY A 440 5.71 -11.91 1.23
C GLY A 440 6.85 -12.81 0.77
N LYS A 441 6.68 -13.50 -0.36
CA LYS A 441 7.72 -14.30 -0.99
C LYS A 441 8.88 -13.44 -1.52
N ILE A 442 8.58 -12.35 -2.22
CA ILE A 442 9.61 -11.44 -2.76
C ILE A 442 10.45 -10.86 -1.61
N LEU A 443 9.83 -10.52 -0.48
CA LEU A 443 10.52 -10.10 0.73
C LEU A 443 11.37 -11.22 1.34
N TRP A 444 10.87 -12.46 1.39
CA TRP A 444 11.63 -13.62 1.85
C TRP A 444 12.89 -13.86 1.00
N GLU A 445 12.80 -13.80 -0.33
CA GLU A 445 13.93 -13.98 -1.24
C GLU A 445 14.96 -12.85 -1.16
N ASN A 446 14.56 -11.65 -0.72
CA ASN A 446 15.45 -10.51 -0.50
C ASN A 446 16.01 -10.44 0.94
N GLY A 447 15.82 -11.47 1.76
CA GLY A 447 16.38 -11.56 3.12
C GLY A 447 15.60 -10.80 4.20
N LEU A 448 14.34 -10.45 3.94
CA LEU A 448 13.44 -9.78 4.89
C LEU A 448 12.44 -10.76 5.52
N THR A 449 11.76 -10.34 6.59
CA THR A 449 10.78 -11.17 7.29
C THR A 449 9.36 -10.71 6.97
N PRO A 450 8.57 -11.49 6.22
CA PRO A 450 7.14 -11.28 6.10
C PRO A 450 6.41 -11.83 7.34
N VAL A 451 5.35 -11.16 7.74
CA VAL A 451 4.41 -11.54 8.80
C VAL A 451 3.01 -11.32 8.26
N TYR A 452 2.04 -12.14 8.63
CA TYR A 452 0.63 -11.92 8.24
C TYR A 452 -0.20 -11.52 9.47
N VAL A 453 -1.10 -10.56 9.26
CA VAL A 453 -1.86 -9.91 10.34
C VAL A 453 -3.31 -9.67 9.93
N SER A 454 -4.19 -9.51 10.92
CA SER A 454 -5.61 -9.33 10.66
C SER A 454 -6.02 -7.87 10.42
N ASP A 455 -5.37 -6.93 11.10
CA ASP A 455 -5.87 -5.56 11.31
C ASP A 455 -7.34 -5.54 11.81
N ASN A 456 -7.72 -6.58 12.56
CA ASN A 456 -9.11 -6.87 12.95
C ASN A 456 -9.74 -5.65 13.65
N PRO A 457 -10.90 -5.15 13.17
CA PRO A 457 -11.88 -5.86 12.34
C PRO A 457 -11.82 -5.60 10.82
N VAL A 458 -10.66 -5.27 10.23
CA VAL A 458 -10.52 -5.25 8.75
C VAL A 458 -10.59 -6.67 8.17
N LEU A 459 -9.83 -7.62 8.73
CA LEU A 459 -10.04 -9.06 8.54
C LEU A 459 -10.48 -9.70 9.86
N ASN A 460 -11.30 -10.76 9.79
CA ASN A 460 -11.61 -11.57 10.96
C ASN A 460 -10.34 -12.24 11.50
N ALA A 461 -9.87 -11.85 12.69
CA ALA A 461 -8.67 -12.44 13.28
C ALA A 461 -8.79 -13.95 13.57
N GLN A 462 -10.01 -14.51 13.66
CA GLN A 462 -10.25 -15.97 13.67
C GLN A 462 -9.65 -16.69 12.45
N HIS A 463 -9.36 -15.96 11.37
CA HIS A 463 -8.87 -16.51 10.10
C HIS A 463 -7.48 -15.96 9.70
N VAL A 464 -6.73 -15.31 10.60
CA VAL A 464 -5.40 -14.75 10.27
C VAL A 464 -4.39 -15.80 9.80
N LEU A 465 -4.52 -17.06 10.24
CA LEU A 465 -3.74 -18.19 9.73
C LEU A 465 -4.00 -18.47 8.24
N PHE A 466 -5.20 -18.17 7.74
CA PHE A 466 -5.54 -18.35 6.33
C PHE A 466 -4.82 -17.34 5.42
N GLU A 467 -4.44 -16.17 5.93
CA GLU A 467 -3.54 -15.25 5.21
C GLU A 467 -2.15 -15.89 5.02
N ALA A 468 -1.63 -16.62 6.00
CA ALA A 468 -0.39 -17.40 5.87
C ALA A 468 -0.55 -18.61 4.93
N ALA A 469 -1.72 -19.27 4.91
CA ALA A 469 -2.04 -20.31 3.94
C ALA A 469 -2.01 -19.74 2.50
N LYS A 470 -2.59 -18.56 2.28
CA LYS A 470 -2.54 -17.87 0.98
C LYS A 470 -1.13 -17.38 0.65
N ALA A 471 -0.32 -16.98 1.63
CA ALA A 471 1.10 -16.73 1.40
C ALA A 471 1.85 -17.95 0.85
N TYR A 472 1.55 -19.16 1.37
CA TYR A 472 2.07 -20.42 0.83
C TYR A 472 1.56 -20.71 -0.59
N LYS A 473 0.27 -20.49 -0.88
CA LYS A 473 -0.30 -20.56 -2.25
C LYS A 473 0.46 -19.69 -3.25
N TYR A 474 0.84 -18.48 -2.84
CA TYR A 474 1.62 -17.53 -3.65
C TYR A 474 3.15 -17.72 -3.52
N GLY A 475 3.60 -18.83 -2.91
CA GLY A 475 4.95 -19.36 -3.01
C GLY A 475 5.93 -18.94 -1.93
N LEU A 476 5.46 -18.41 -0.80
CA LEU A 476 6.26 -18.33 0.43
C LEU A 476 6.54 -19.78 0.92
N PRO A 477 7.78 -20.16 1.29
CA PRO A 477 8.06 -21.52 1.74
C PRO A 477 7.22 -21.92 2.97
N TYR A 478 6.75 -23.17 3.00
CA TYR A 478 5.84 -23.71 4.05
C TYR A 478 6.27 -23.37 5.49
N HIS A 479 7.55 -23.58 5.83
CA HIS A 479 8.08 -23.27 7.17
C HIS A 479 8.01 -21.78 7.50
N ALA A 480 8.26 -20.91 6.51
CA ALA A 480 8.21 -19.46 6.63
C ALA A 480 6.76 -18.96 6.73
N ALA A 481 5.83 -19.61 6.02
CA ALA A 481 4.40 -19.35 6.15
C ALA A 481 3.89 -19.68 7.56
N LEU A 482 4.18 -20.87 8.11
CA LEU A 482 3.85 -21.18 9.51
C LEU A 482 4.53 -20.20 10.50
N ALA A 483 5.83 -19.92 10.31
CA ALA A 483 6.57 -18.98 11.15
C ALA A 483 5.97 -17.56 11.12
N SER A 484 5.45 -17.11 9.97
CA SER A 484 4.89 -15.77 9.76
C SER A 484 3.68 -15.41 10.63
N VAL A 485 3.08 -16.38 11.32
CA VAL A 485 2.00 -16.19 12.31
C VAL A 485 2.26 -16.92 13.64
N THR A 486 3.48 -17.42 13.85
CA THR A 486 3.91 -18.10 15.09
C THR A 486 5.26 -17.57 15.61
N SER A 487 6.39 -18.16 15.22
CA SER A 487 7.70 -17.80 15.77
C SER A 487 8.19 -16.42 15.31
N ALA A 488 7.93 -15.99 14.08
CA ALA A 488 8.35 -14.67 13.60
C ALA A 488 7.70 -13.50 14.37
N PRO A 489 6.36 -13.42 14.55
CA PRO A 489 5.76 -12.40 15.40
C PRO A 489 6.15 -12.55 16.87
N ALA A 490 6.39 -13.76 17.40
CA ALA A 490 6.90 -13.93 18.77
C ALA A 490 8.27 -13.25 18.97
N GLU A 491 9.24 -13.54 18.09
CA GLU A 491 10.55 -12.87 18.09
C GLU A 491 10.38 -11.35 17.90
N LEU A 492 9.52 -10.93 16.97
CA LEU A 492 9.27 -9.50 16.71
C LEU A 492 8.68 -8.76 17.91
N LEU A 493 7.84 -9.39 18.73
CA LEU A 493 7.33 -8.79 19.96
C LEU A 493 8.32 -8.84 21.14
N GLY A 494 9.52 -9.38 20.97
CA GLY A 494 10.48 -9.56 22.07
C GLY A 494 10.07 -10.69 23.04
N LEU A 495 9.25 -11.64 22.55
CA LEU A 495 8.67 -12.74 23.31
C LEU A 495 9.04 -14.14 22.73
N GLY A 496 10.02 -14.20 21.81
CA GLY A 496 10.44 -15.42 21.10
C GLY A 496 11.09 -16.52 21.97
N GLN A 497 11.31 -16.22 23.25
CA GLN A 497 11.71 -17.17 24.30
C GLN A 497 10.51 -17.71 25.10
N ARG A 498 9.30 -17.14 24.95
CA ARG A 498 8.10 -17.52 25.72
C ARG A 498 6.96 -18.07 24.88
N ILE A 499 6.77 -17.61 23.64
CA ILE A 499 5.64 -18.00 22.77
C ILE A 499 6.11 -18.28 21.33
N GLY A 500 5.22 -18.80 20.49
CA GLY A 500 5.46 -19.07 19.06
C GLY A 500 6.26 -20.34 18.73
N LYS A 501 6.59 -21.18 19.73
CA LYS A 501 7.32 -22.45 19.59
C LYS A 501 6.82 -23.48 20.61
N ILE A 502 6.89 -24.77 20.29
CA ILE A 502 6.51 -25.88 21.19
C ILE A 502 7.76 -26.46 21.84
N LYS A 503 8.17 -25.89 22.97
CA LYS A 503 9.44 -26.21 23.65
C LYS A 503 9.34 -26.14 25.18
N PRO A 504 10.09 -26.96 25.93
CA PRO A 504 10.20 -26.84 27.39
C PRO A 504 10.53 -25.42 27.85
N GLY A 505 9.81 -24.93 28.86
CA GLY A 505 9.95 -23.58 29.42
C GLY A 505 9.21 -22.47 28.66
N PHE A 506 8.57 -22.75 27.52
CA PHE A 506 7.67 -21.81 26.86
C PHE A 506 6.31 -21.78 27.60
N ASP A 507 5.57 -20.69 27.45
CA ASP A 507 4.18 -20.60 27.90
C ASP A 507 3.34 -21.67 27.15
N ALA A 508 2.39 -22.31 27.85
CA ALA A 508 1.52 -23.33 27.26
C ALA A 508 0.37 -22.71 26.44
N ASP A 509 0.75 -22.01 25.38
CA ASP A 509 -0.12 -21.47 24.33
C ASP A 509 -0.07 -22.43 23.12
N ILE A 510 -1.10 -23.25 22.92
CA ILE A 510 -1.09 -24.38 22.00
C ILE A 510 -2.42 -24.45 21.22
N ALA A 511 -2.36 -24.76 19.93
CA ALA A 511 -3.52 -25.11 19.12
C ALA A 511 -3.35 -26.51 18.52
N VAL A 512 -4.40 -27.34 18.59
CA VAL A 512 -4.48 -28.63 17.88
C VAL A 512 -5.57 -28.53 16.82
N TRP A 513 -5.26 -28.99 15.61
CA TRP A 513 -6.02 -28.72 14.39
C TRP A 513 -6.75 -29.96 13.86
N ASP A 514 -7.80 -29.76 13.07
CA ASP A 514 -8.52 -30.85 12.37
C ASP A 514 -7.84 -31.30 11.06
N SER A 515 -6.98 -30.46 10.49
CA SER A 515 -6.13 -30.73 9.31
C SER A 515 -4.76 -30.05 9.45
N ASP A 516 -3.94 -30.07 8.39
CA ASP A 516 -2.76 -29.20 8.30
C ASP A 516 -3.16 -27.71 8.44
N PRO A 517 -2.46 -26.91 9.27
CA PRO A 517 -2.82 -25.50 9.52
C PRO A 517 -2.84 -24.61 8.27
N LEU A 518 -2.10 -24.94 7.20
CA LEU A 518 -2.11 -24.19 5.94
C LEU A 518 -3.15 -24.72 4.92
N SER A 519 -4.03 -25.64 5.32
CA SER A 519 -5.12 -26.14 4.46
C SER A 519 -6.32 -25.20 4.43
N VAL A 520 -7.07 -25.25 3.31
CA VAL A 520 -8.35 -24.55 3.18
C VAL A 520 -9.34 -25.09 4.22
N GLY A 521 -9.89 -24.19 5.05
CA GLY A 521 -10.88 -24.52 6.07
C GLY A 521 -10.33 -25.16 7.35
N ALA A 522 -9.01 -25.23 7.55
CA ALA A 522 -8.40 -25.75 8.78
C ALA A 522 -8.97 -25.04 10.03
N ALA A 523 -9.38 -25.81 11.04
CA ALA A 523 -9.94 -25.27 12.29
C ALA A 523 -9.33 -25.95 13.53
N PRO A 524 -9.18 -25.25 14.67
CA PRO A 524 -8.76 -25.87 15.92
C PRO A 524 -9.85 -26.80 16.48
N VAL A 525 -9.46 -27.99 16.92
CA VAL A 525 -10.30 -28.88 17.74
C VAL A 525 -10.15 -28.58 19.23
N GLN A 526 -9.04 -27.98 19.65
CA GLN A 526 -8.84 -27.45 21.01
C GLN A 526 -7.71 -26.40 21.00
N VAL A 527 -7.81 -25.43 21.91
CA VAL A 527 -6.81 -24.39 22.15
C VAL A 527 -6.51 -24.31 23.64
N TRP A 528 -5.24 -24.23 24.02
CA TRP A 528 -4.79 -23.91 25.36
C TRP A 528 -4.08 -22.55 25.35
N ILE A 529 -4.26 -21.76 26.42
CA ILE A 529 -3.56 -20.49 26.64
C ILE A 529 -3.14 -20.43 28.10
N ASP A 530 -1.87 -20.14 28.37
CA ASP A 530 -1.29 -20.24 29.72
C ASP A 530 -1.58 -21.61 30.40
N GLY A 531 -1.73 -22.67 29.60
CA GLY A 531 -2.11 -24.02 30.01
C GLY A 531 -3.61 -24.26 30.27
N ALA A 532 -4.44 -23.21 30.22
CA ALA A 532 -5.89 -23.31 30.36
C ALA A 532 -6.55 -23.76 29.04
N SER A 533 -7.31 -24.86 29.06
CA SER A 533 -8.20 -25.23 27.94
C SER A 533 -9.18 -24.08 27.67
N GLN A 534 -9.39 -23.70 26.42
CA GLN A 534 -10.23 -22.56 26.06
C GLN A 534 -11.68 -22.92 25.74
N PHE A 535 -11.95 -24.20 25.47
CA PHE A 535 -13.27 -24.75 25.19
C PHE A 535 -13.51 -26.01 26.01
N SER A 536 -14.61 -26.07 26.76
CA SER A 536 -15.03 -27.26 27.52
C SER A 536 -15.67 -28.34 26.66
N ASP A 537 -16.38 -27.94 25.59
CA ASP A 537 -17.11 -28.80 24.66
C ASP A 537 -16.99 -28.24 23.22
N PRO A 538 -15.79 -28.29 22.62
CA PRO A 538 -15.54 -27.76 21.27
C PRO A 538 -16.22 -28.60 20.19
N PHE A 539 -16.85 -27.97 19.20
CA PHE A 539 -17.44 -28.68 18.08
C PHE A 539 -16.37 -29.20 17.11
N GLU A 540 -16.05 -30.49 17.19
CA GLU A 540 -15.15 -31.20 16.27
C GLU A 540 -15.85 -31.43 14.91
N LEU A 541 -15.32 -30.87 13.82
CA LEU A 541 -15.83 -31.09 12.47
C LEU A 541 -15.57 -32.54 12.00
N ASP A 542 -16.54 -33.16 11.35
CA ASP A 542 -16.39 -34.49 10.74
C ASP A 542 -15.54 -34.39 9.46
N LYS A 543 -14.22 -34.44 9.67
CA LYS A 543 -13.18 -34.43 8.63
C LYS A 543 -12.30 -35.68 8.73
N PRO A 544 -11.87 -36.26 7.60
CA PRO A 544 -10.87 -37.33 7.63
C PRO A 544 -9.52 -36.80 8.15
N LEU A 545 -8.91 -37.53 9.07
CA LEU A 545 -7.57 -37.20 9.59
C LEU A 545 -6.54 -37.28 8.45
N THR A 546 -6.04 -36.13 8.04
CA THR A 546 -4.97 -36.00 7.03
C THR A 546 -3.65 -35.70 7.74
N GLY A 547 -2.55 -36.27 7.23
CA GLY A 547 -1.21 -35.85 7.65
C GLY A 547 -0.90 -34.42 7.17
N PRO A 548 0.24 -33.83 7.59
CA PRO A 548 0.70 -32.54 7.06
C PRO A 548 0.80 -32.55 5.53
N ILE A 549 0.57 -31.41 4.89
CA ILE A 549 0.71 -31.31 3.43
C ILE A 549 2.19 -31.47 3.03
N SER A 550 2.44 -32.16 1.91
CA SER A 550 3.78 -32.34 1.37
C SER A 550 4.13 -31.11 0.52
N PRO A 551 5.07 -30.23 0.94
CA PRO A 551 5.22 -28.93 0.30
C PRO A 551 5.58 -29.01 -1.19
N ASP A 552 4.76 -28.46 -2.08
CA ASP A 552 5.00 -28.48 -3.52
C ASP A 552 5.99 -27.37 -3.94
N PRO A 553 7.20 -27.70 -4.43
CA PRO A 553 8.17 -26.71 -4.90
C PRO A 553 7.72 -25.99 -6.18
N GLU A 554 6.72 -26.48 -6.92
CA GLU A 554 6.15 -25.75 -8.06
C GLU A 554 5.35 -24.52 -7.59
N LEU A 555 4.92 -24.45 -6.33
CA LEU A 555 4.31 -23.23 -5.77
C LEU A 555 5.30 -22.05 -5.72
N ALA A 556 6.60 -22.32 -5.64
CA ALA A 556 7.65 -21.31 -5.75
C ALA A 556 7.84 -20.77 -7.19
N LYS A 557 7.05 -21.22 -8.17
CA LYS A 557 6.92 -20.59 -9.50
C LYS A 557 5.73 -19.63 -9.52
N ILE A 558 5.83 -18.56 -10.29
CA ILE A 558 4.78 -17.53 -10.45
C ILE A 558 4.40 -17.46 -11.93
N ALA A 559 3.14 -17.12 -12.23
CA ALA A 559 2.71 -16.84 -13.59
C ALA A 559 3.36 -15.52 -14.07
N GLU A 560 4.40 -15.64 -14.90
CA GLU A 560 5.16 -14.51 -15.46
C GLU A 560 4.47 -13.89 -16.68
N ASP A 561 3.70 -14.67 -17.45
CA ASP A 561 3.09 -14.25 -18.72
C ASP A 561 1.74 -14.94 -18.99
N THR A 562 0.93 -14.36 -19.88
CA THR A 562 -0.40 -14.85 -20.30
C THR A 562 -0.52 -14.86 -21.82
N ALA A 563 -0.69 -16.04 -22.42
CA ALA A 563 -0.89 -16.19 -23.85
C ALA A 563 -2.39 -16.38 -24.17
N ASP A 564 -3.00 -15.40 -24.84
CA ASP A 564 -4.36 -15.52 -25.38
C ASP A 564 -4.33 -16.34 -26.68
N LEU A 565 -4.84 -17.58 -26.63
CA LEU A 565 -4.75 -18.57 -27.71
C LEU A 565 -6.14 -18.98 -28.21
N LYS A 566 -6.34 -18.99 -29.54
CA LYS A 566 -7.61 -19.48 -30.13
C LYS A 566 -7.79 -20.98 -29.95
N ASP A 567 -6.73 -21.73 -30.20
CA ASP A 567 -6.74 -23.19 -30.20
C ASP A 567 -5.64 -23.71 -29.26
N VAL A 568 -6.00 -24.54 -28.29
CA VAL A 568 -5.09 -25.08 -27.26
C VAL A 568 -5.55 -26.47 -26.81
N VAL A 569 -4.60 -27.35 -26.49
CA VAL A 569 -4.87 -28.70 -25.97
C VAL A 569 -4.34 -28.82 -24.56
N PHE A 570 -5.19 -29.26 -23.63
CA PHE A 570 -4.82 -29.67 -22.29
C PHE A 570 -4.75 -31.20 -22.23
N THR A 571 -3.70 -31.74 -21.63
CA THR A 571 -3.56 -33.18 -21.35
C THR A 571 -3.47 -33.38 -19.83
N GLY A 572 -3.66 -34.61 -19.33
CA GLY A 572 -3.56 -34.88 -17.90
C GLY A 572 -4.76 -34.36 -17.08
N VAL A 573 -5.91 -34.15 -17.71
CA VAL A 573 -7.15 -33.77 -17.01
C VAL A 573 -7.73 -35.01 -16.32
N ALA A 574 -7.69 -35.01 -14.99
CA ALA A 574 -8.25 -36.07 -14.15
C ALA A 574 -9.71 -35.80 -13.75
N ASN A 575 -10.17 -34.55 -13.80
CA ASN A 575 -11.49 -34.14 -13.34
C ASN A 575 -12.15 -33.17 -14.31
N VAL A 576 -13.40 -33.46 -14.69
CA VAL A 576 -14.25 -32.56 -15.48
C VAL A 576 -15.53 -32.33 -14.67
N TRP A 577 -15.81 -31.06 -14.35
CA TRP A 577 -16.89 -30.61 -13.47
C TRP A 577 -17.67 -29.46 -14.13
N LEU A 578 -18.19 -29.74 -15.32
CA LEU A 578 -18.99 -28.83 -16.15
C LEU A 578 -20.49 -29.15 -16.02
N SER A 579 -21.35 -28.24 -16.49
CA SER A 579 -22.80 -28.41 -16.47
C SER A 579 -23.25 -29.56 -17.37
N GLY A 580 -23.58 -30.70 -16.74
CA GLY A 580 -23.94 -31.95 -17.43
C GLY A 580 -22.83 -33.01 -17.45
N GLU A 581 -21.59 -32.65 -17.11
CA GLU A 581 -20.46 -33.56 -16.98
C GLU A 581 -19.73 -33.36 -15.64
N GLU A 582 -20.15 -34.10 -14.61
CA GLU A 582 -19.40 -34.27 -13.36
C GLU A 582 -18.75 -35.66 -13.37
N LYS A 583 -17.45 -35.74 -13.70
CA LYS A 583 -16.71 -37.01 -13.82
C LYS A 583 -15.24 -36.88 -13.45
N THR A 584 -14.81 -37.73 -12.53
CA THR A 584 -13.41 -38.03 -12.22
C THR A 584 -12.96 -39.25 -13.03
N TYR A 585 -11.72 -39.22 -13.50
CA TYR A 585 -11.09 -40.25 -14.31
C TYR A 585 -9.94 -40.87 -13.51
N SER A 586 -10.15 -42.08 -12.98
CA SER A 586 -9.24 -42.74 -12.03
C SER A 586 -8.01 -43.37 -12.64
N ASP A 587 -8.12 -43.93 -13.86
CA ASP A 587 -7.11 -44.84 -14.43
C ASP A 587 -6.47 -44.32 -15.72
N GLU A 588 -7.18 -43.47 -16.48
CA GLU A 588 -6.67 -42.77 -17.68
C GLU A 588 -7.15 -41.32 -17.69
N SER A 589 -6.23 -40.37 -17.55
CA SER A 589 -6.53 -38.93 -17.66
C SER A 589 -6.95 -38.55 -19.07
N VAL A 590 -7.94 -37.67 -19.21
CA VAL A 590 -8.44 -37.22 -20.52
C VAL A 590 -7.69 -36.00 -21.06
N ASN A 591 -7.84 -35.79 -22.36
CA ASN A 591 -7.48 -34.57 -23.06
C ASN A 591 -8.70 -33.65 -23.15
N VAL A 592 -8.47 -32.34 -23.12
CA VAL A 592 -9.49 -31.32 -23.39
C VAL A 592 -8.97 -30.42 -24.50
N VAL A 593 -9.69 -30.38 -25.62
CA VAL A 593 -9.31 -29.63 -26.81
C VAL A 593 -10.21 -28.41 -26.94
N VAL A 594 -9.58 -27.24 -26.98
CA VAL A 594 -10.23 -25.97 -27.24
C VAL A 594 -9.91 -25.49 -28.66
N SER A 595 -10.90 -24.97 -29.37
CA SER A 595 -10.73 -24.32 -30.66
C SER A 595 -11.60 -23.07 -30.78
N ASN A 596 -11.07 -21.98 -31.33
CA ASN A 596 -11.70 -20.65 -31.34
C ASN A 596 -12.28 -20.22 -29.96
N GLY A 597 -11.58 -20.54 -28.87
CA GLY A 597 -12.02 -20.27 -27.48
C GLY A 597 -13.07 -21.23 -26.91
N ALA A 598 -13.61 -22.14 -27.71
CA ALA A 598 -14.67 -23.09 -27.35
C ALA A 598 -14.13 -24.49 -27.02
N ILE A 599 -14.56 -25.13 -25.93
CA ILE A 599 -14.28 -26.56 -25.72
C ILE A 599 -14.96 -27.37 -26.83
N LYS A 600 -14.14 -28.05 -27.65
CA LYS A 600 -14.56 -28.84 -28.81
C LYS A 600 -14.65 -30.34 -28.49
N CYS A 601 -13.74 -30.85 -27.67
CA CYS A 601 -13.66 -32.28 -27.31
C CYS A 601 -13.15 -32.46 -25.88
N ILE A 602 -13.72 -33.43 -25.17
CA ILE A 602 -13.28 -33.95 -23.88
C ILE A 602 -13.19 -35.48 -24.03
N GLY A 603 -12.07 -36.09 -23.64
CA GLY A 603 -11.85 -37.54 -23.75
C GLY A 603 -10.52 -37.88 -24.39
N ALA A 604 -10.50 -38.91 -25.25
CA ALA A 604 -9.28 -39.29 -25.96
C ALA A 604 -8.84 -38.22 -26.98
N CYS A 605 -9.79 -37.63 -27.71
CA CYS A 605 -9.58 -36.58 -28.73
C CYS A 605 -8.40 -36.85 -29.68
N ALA A 606 -8.24 -38.11 -30.09
CA ALA A 606 -6.98 -38.60 -30.67
C ALA A 606 -6.61 -37.93 -32.00
N GLU A 607 -7.61 -37.62 -32.84
CA GLU A 607 -7.39 -36.92 -34.12
C GLU A 607 -6.99 -35.46 -33.90
N GLU A 608 -7.68 -34.75 -32.99
CA GLU A 608 -7.32 -33.37 -32.61
C GLU A 608 -5.94 -33.28 -31.94
N VAL A 609 -5.60 -34.20 -31.04
CA VAL A 609 -4.30 -34.24 -30.35
C VAL A 609 -3.18 -34.56 -31.33
N ALA A 610 -3.42 -35.43 -32.32
CA ALA A 610 -2.47 -35.67 -33.40
C ALA A 610 -2.32 -34.44 -34.32
N ALA A 611 -3.43 -33.78 -34.67
CA ALA A 611 -3.43 -32.57 -35.47
C ALA A 611 -2.65 -31.44 -34.77
N ALA A 612 -2.91 -31.18 -33.48
CA ALA A 612 -2.21 -30.19 -32.66
C ALA A 612 -0.69 -30.42 -32.60
N LYS A 613 -0.28 -31.69 -32.44
CA LYS A 613 1.14 -32.09 -32.48
C LYS A 613 1.78 -31.87 -33.85
N SER A 614 1.01 -31.99 -34.94
CA SER A 614 1.49 -31.75 -36.32
C SER A 614 1.54 -30.26 -36.70
N SER A 615 0.67 -29.42 -36.13
CA SER A 615 0.53 -28.00 -36.44
C SER A 615 1.39 -27.07 -35.56
N SER A 616 2.14 -27.63 -34.59
CA SER A 616 2.84 -26.87 -33.54
C SER A 616 1.90 -26.03 -32.65
N GLN A 617 0.64 -26.42 -32.54
CA GLN A 617 -0.34 -25.82 -31.63
C GLN A 617 0.10 -26.00 -30.17
N LYS A 618 -0.27 -25.05 -29.30
CA LYS A 618 0.10 -25.13 -27.88
C LYS A 618 -0.56 -26.33 -27.21
N ILE A 619 0.27 -27.17 -26.60
CA ILE A 619 -0.13 -28.21 -25.66
C ILE A 619 0.28 -27.75 -24.25
N VAL A 620 -0.57 -28.04 -23.27
CA VAL A 620 -0.35 -27.78 -21.84
C VAL A 620 -0.61 -29.09 -21.10
N ASP A 621 0.47 -29.77 -20.71
CA ASP A 621 0.38 -31.00 -19.93
C ASP A 621 0.21 -30.67 -18.44
N LEU A 622 -0.78 -31.32 -17.81
CA LEU A 622 -1.13 -31.20 -16.39
C LEU A 622 -0.78 -32.51 -15.66
N LYS A 623 -0.58 -32.45 -14.33
CA LYS A 623 -0.35 -33.64 -13.49
C LYS A 623 -1.65 -34.18 -12.88
N ASN A 624 -2.50 -33.27 -12.40
CA ASN A 624 -3.81 -33.54 -11.82
C ASN A 624 -4.74 -32.40 -12.27
N GLY A 625 -5.10 -32.42 -13.56
CA GLY A 625 -5.87 -31.35 -14.18
C GLY A 625 -7.35 -31.37 -13.82
N TYR A 626 -7.92 -30.20 -13.55
CA TYR A 626 -9.36 -30.00 -13.35
C TYR A 626 -9.88 -29.03 -14.42
N VAL A 627 -11.07 -29.30 -14.96
CA VAL A 627 -11.81 -28.35 -15.81
C VAL A 627 -13.18 -28.09 -15.18
N THR A 628 -13.47 -26.82 -14.92
CA THR A 628 -14.70 -26.38 -14.23
C THR A 628 -15.43 -25.30 -15.00
N GLU A 629 -16.67 -25.03 -14.61
CA GLU A 629 -17.35 -23.77 -14.90
C GLU A 629 -16.52 -22.57 -14.42
N SER A 630 -16.74 -21.41 -15.03
CA SER A 630 -16.22 -20.14 -14.52
C SER A 630 -17.12 -19.55 -13.43
N PHE A 631 -16.50 -18.80 -12.52
CA PHE A 631 -17.19 -18.18 -11.39
C PHE A 631 -17.92 -16.89 -11.80
N THR A 632 -18.90 -16.50 -10.98
CA THR A 632 -19.69 -15.28 -11.14
C THR A 632 -19.55 -14.40 -9.90
N ALA A 633 -19.01 -13.19 -10.07
CA ALA A 633 -19.07 -12.16 -9.05
C ALA A 633 -20.51 -11.66 -8.88
N PHE A 634 -20.98 -11.56 -7.65
CA PHE A 634 -22.28 -10.99 -7.33
C PHE A 634 -22.21 -10.21 -6.02
N GLY A 635 -22.84 -9.04 -6.00
CA GLY A 635 -23.17 -8.36 -4.76
C GLY A 635 -22.18 -7.33 -4.26
N SER A 636 -21.29 -6.84 -5.12
CA SER A 636 -20.36 -5.75 -4.83
C SER A 636 -20.34 -4.69 -5.94
N SER A 637 -19.45 -3.72 -5.80
CA SER A 637 -19.22 -2.59 -6.71
C SER A 637 -18.26 -2.89 -7.87
N ILE A 638 -17.79 -4.13 -8.04
CA ILE A 638 -16.81 -4.51 -9.09
C ILE A 638 -17.25 -4.07 -10.48
N GLY A 639 -16.35 -3.41 -11.23
CA GLY A 639 -16.66 -2.83 -12.54
C GLY A 639 -17.54 -1.58 -12.50
N LEU A 640 -17.92 -1.09 -11.31
CA LEU A 640 -18.48 0.24 -11.08
C LEU A 640 -17.50 1.15 -10.31
N ASN A 641 -16.35 0.61 -9.90
CA ASN A 641 -15.19 1.35 -9.39
C ASN A 641 -13.86 0.64 -9.72
N GLU A 642 -12.74 1.30 -9.43
CA GLU A 642 -11.38 0.71 -9.43
C GLU A 642 -10.73 0.73 -8.04
N ILE A 643 -10.86 1.82 -7.27
CA ILE A 643 -10.24 1.96 -5.94
C ILE A 643 -11.30 2.40 -4.91
N ASP A 644 -11.62 1.55 -3.93
CA ASP A 644 -12.84 1.67 -3.11
C ASP A 644 -12.94 2.93 -2.24
N GLY A 645 -11.80 3.49 -1.86
CA GLY A 645 -11.70 4.73 -1.07
C GLY A 645 -11.58 6.01 -1.90
N GLU A 646 -11.27 5.91 -3.20
CA GLU A 646 -10.94 7.06 -4.04
C GLU A 646 -12.12 7.48 -4.92
N ARG A 647 -12.73 8.61 -4.56
CA ARG A 647 -13.95 9.15 -5.17
C ARG A 647 -13.83 9.45 -6.68
N ASP A 648 -12.62 9.71 -7.15
CA ASP A 648 -12.35 9.97 -8.57
C ASP A 648 -12.33 8.65 -9.39
N THR A 649 -12.46 7.49 -8.74
CA THR A 649 -12.47 6.15 -9.34
C THR A 649 -13.67 5.28 -8.91
N ASP A 650 -14.63 5.86 -8.17
CA ASP A 650 -15.78 5.17 -7.57
C ASP A 650 -17.07 5.86 -8.02
N ASN A 651 -18.09 5.08 -8.45
CA ASN A 651 -19.36 5.64 -8.92
C ASN A 651 -20.14 6.44 -7.86
N GLY A 652 -19.74 6.36 -6.59
CA GLY A 652 -20.25 7.17 -5.51
C GLY A 652 -21.53 6.64 -4.87
N ASN A 653 -21.86 7.19 -3.70
CA ASN A 653 -23.08 6.85 -2.97
C ASN A 653 -24.27 7.68 -3.51
N SER A 654 -25.32 7.01 -3.98
CA SER A 654 -26.58 7.68 -4.39
C SER A 654 -27.79 7.19 -3.59
N PRO A 655 -28.56 8.09 -2.94
CA PRO A 655 -29.89 7.75 -2.45
C PRO A 655 -30.94 7.72 -3.57
N SER A 656 -30.66 8.36 -4.71
CA SER A 656 -31.52 8.36 -5.90
C SER A 656 -31.37 7.07 -6.69
N PHE A 657 -32.49 6.56 -7.22
CA PHE A 657 -32.51 5.41 -8.12
C PHE A 657 -31.62 5.63 -9.36
N SER A 658 -30.84 4.61 -9.73
CA SER A 658 -29.90 4.61 -10.86
C SER A 658 -29.73 3.19 -11.40
N ARG A 659 -29.07 3.03 -12.56
CA ARG A 659 -28.78 1.73 -13.18
C ARG A 659 -27.27 1.45 -13.15
N GLY A 660 -26.89 0.21 -12.91
CA GLY A 660 -25.48 -0.22 -12.93
C GLY A 660 -24.82 -0.04 -14.30
N LEU A 661 -25.59 -0.19 -15.39
CA LEU A 661 -25.09 -0.01 -16.75
C LEU A 661 -24.54 1.40 -16.99
N ASP A 662 -25.22 2.41 -16.45
CA ASP A 662 -24.93 3.82 -16.71
C ASP A 662 -23.64 4.29 -15.99
N GLY A 663 -23.10 3.47 -15.08
CA GLY A 663 -21.84 3.68 -14.36
C GLY A 663 -20.79 2.58 -14.57
N LEU A 664 -20.91 1.76 -15.62
CA LEU A 664 -20.03 0.62 -15.86
C LEU A 664 -18.64 1.04 -16.41
N VAL A 665 -17.59 0.72 -15.66
CA VAL A 665 -16.17 0.96 -15.98
C VAL A 665 -15.47 -0.40 -16.16
N LEU A 666 -15.02 -0.67 -17.38
CA LEU A 666 -14.34 -1.90 -17.78
C LEU A 666 -12.85 -1.66 -18.06
N ASP A 667 -12.12 -2.69 -18.50
CA ASP A 667 -10.65 -2.67 -18.71
C ASP A 667 -9.87 -2.18 -17.47
N ASN A 668 -10.18 -2.79 -16.32
CA ASN A 668 -9.78 -2.31 -15.00
C ASN A 668 -9.03 -3.40 -14.20
N LYS A 669 -8.18 -3.02 -13.23
CA LYS A 669 -7.29 -3.92 -12.52
C LYS A 669 -8.05 -4.97 -11.71
N LYS A 670 -9.12 -4.60 -11.00
CA LYS A 670 -9.99 -5.55 -10.31
C LYS A 670 -10.56 -6.61 -11.27
N LEU A 671 -10.98 -6.20 -12.47
CA LEU A 671 -11.54 -7.07 -13.50
C LEU A 671 -10.49 -7.98 -14.18
N HIS A 672 -9.27 -7.50 -14.40
CA HIS A 672 -8.16 -8.35 -14.85
C HIS A 672 -7.80 -9.41 -13.81
N VAL A 673 -7.83 -9.07 -12.51
CA VAL A 673 -7.66 -10.04 -11.41
C VAL A 673 -8.83 -11.03 -11.38
N ALA A 674 -10.08 -10.56 -11.55
CA ALA A 674 -11.25 -11.42 -11.67
C ALA A 674 -11.07 -12.49 -12.76
N LEU A 675 -10.72 -12.05 -13.97
CA LEU A 675 -10.41 -12.92 -15.10
C LEU A 675 -9.27 -13.89 -14.80
N ARG A 676 -8.16 -13.43 -14.20
CA ARG A 676 -6.99 -14.26 -13.86
C ARG A 676 -7.33 -15.41 -12.92
N TYR A 677 -8.24 -15.18 -11.97
CA TYR A 677 -8.63 -16.17 -10.96
C TYR A 677 -9.93 -16.93 -11.31
N GLY A 678 -10.39 -16.85 -12.57
CA GLY A 678 -11.46 -17.68 -13.12
C GLY A 678 -12.88 -17.09 -13.00
N VAL A 679 -13.02 -15.85 -12.54
CA VAL A 679 -14.29 -15.13 -12.43
C VAL A 679 -14.53 -14.35 -13.72
N THR A 680 -15.24 -14.94 -14.68
CA THR A 680 -15.44 -14.36 -16.02
C THR A 680 -16.74 -13.57 -16.17
N LYS A 681 -17.61 -13.61 -15.17
CA LYS A 681 -18.96 -13.03 -15.19
C LYS A 681 -19.13 -12.18 -13.92
N ALA A 682 -19.82 -11.05 -14.02
CA ALA A 682 -20.11 -10.18 -12.89
C ALA A 682 -21.54 -9.63 -12.94
N ILE A 683 -22.12 -9.39 -11.76
CA ILE A 683 -23.43 -8.79 -11.54
C ILE A 683 -23.29 -7.75 -10.43
N SER A 684 -23.23 -6.47 -10.81
CA SER A 684 -22.88 -5.37 -9.91
C SER A 684 -24.00 -4.33 -9.88
N ALA A 685 -24.26 -3.77 -8.69
CA ALA A 685 -25.38 -2.84 -8.45
C ALA A 685 -24.86 -1.45 -8.00
N PRO A 686 -25.57 -0.35 -8.33
CA PRO A 686 -25.23 0.98 -7.83
C PRO A 686 -25.21 1.04 -6.31
N LYS A 687 -24.19 1.73 -5.81
CA LYS A 687 -23.81 1.84 -4.41
C LYS A 687 -24.69 2.86 -3.68
N PHE A 688 -25.29 2.43 -2.57
CA PHE A 688 -26.26 3.26 -1.84
C PHE A 688 -25.61 4.19 -0.82
N ALA A 689 -24.81 3.63 0.09
CA ALA A 689 -24.36 4.31 1.31
C ALA A 689 -22.94 3.94 1.78
N GLY A 690 -22.45 2.78 1.37
CA GLY A 690 -21.16 2.13 1.65
C GLY A 690 -21.01 0.90 0.75
N GLN A 691 -19.83 0.26 0.71
CA GLN A 691 -19.52 -0.74 -0.33
C GLN A 691 -20.51 -1.93 -0.37
N ALA A 692 -20.83 -2.54 0.77
CA ALA A 692 -21.79 -3.65 0.84
C ALA A 692 -23.28 -3.23 0.77
N THR A 693 -23.61 -2.05 0.22
CA THR A 693 -25.00 -1.52 0.19
C THR A 693 -25.43 -1.07 -1.21
N HIS A 694 -26.62 -1.48 -1.63
CA HIS A 694 -27.06 -1.37 -3.02
C HIS A 694 -28.45 -0.73 -3.15
N SER A 695 -28.63 0.12 -4.17
CA SER A 695 -29.91 0.73 -4.53
C SER A 695 -29.94 1.14 -6.01
N GLY A 696 -30.78 0.49 -6.81
CA GLY A 696 -30.86 0.73 -8.26
C GLY A 696 -31.26 -0.54 -9.03
N THR A 697 -30.80 -0.67 -10.28
CA THR A 697 -30.72 -1.96 -10.98
C THR A 697 -29.28 -2.42 -11.16
N SER A 698 -29.02 -3.72 -11.06
CA SER A 698 -27.68 -4.28 -11.37
C SER A 698 -27.50 -4.60 -12.83
N VAL A 699 -26.30 -4.40 -13.36
CA VAL A 699 -25.91 -4.79 -14.72
C VAL A 699 -25.19 -6.14 -14.71
N GLY A 700 -25.41 -6.96 -15.74
CA GLY A 700 -24.77 -8.25 -15.95
C GLY A 700 -23.75 -8.18 -17.08
N PHE A 701 -22.47 -8.39 -16.77
CA PHE A 701 -21.37 -8.21 -17.73
C PHE A 701 -20.27 -9.28 -17.62
N ASN A 702 -19.34 -9.24 -18.59
CA ASN A 702 -18.16 -10.09 -18.70
C ASN A 702 -16.94 -9.33 -18.18
N THR A 703 -16.20 -9.93 -17.24
CA THR A 703 -15.03 -9.29 -16.61
C THR A 703 -13.83 -9.15 -17.57
N GLY A 704 -13.81 -9.92 -18.66
CA GLY A 704 -12.78 -9.85 -19.69
C GLY A 704 -13.07 -8.88 -20.83
N ALA A 705 -14.12 -8.06 -20.75
CA ALA A 705 -14.46 -7.07 -21.77
C ALA A 705 -13.73 -5.73 -21.58
N LEU A 706 -13.46 -5.04 -22.68
CA LEU A 706 -12.73 -3.76 -22.69
C LEU A 706 -13.68 -2.55 -22.54
N HIS A 707 -14.88 -2.62 -23.11
CA HIS A 707 -15.88 -1.54 -23.01
C HIS A 707 -17.30 -2.07 -23.21
N ALA A 708 -18.32 -1.38 -22.66
CA ALA A 708 -19.71 -1.84 -22.67
C ALA A 708 -20.29 -2.12 -24.07
N LEU A 709 -19.76 -1.48 -25.11
CA LEU A 709 -20.16 -1.66 -26.52
C LEU A 709 -19.50 -2.88 -27.22
N GLU A 710 -18.65 -3.65 -26.53
CA GLU A 710 -18.05 -4.86 -27.11
C GLU A 710 -19.10 -5.98 -27.17
N LYS A 711 -19.04 -6.81 -28.23
CA LYS A 711 -20.06 -7.83 -28.52
C LYS A 711 -20.08 -8.92 -27.43
N GLY A 712 -20.99 -8.79 -26.48
CA GLY A 712 -21.13 -9.71 -25.34
C GLY A 712 -20.45 -9.22 -24.06
N ALA A 713 -19.98 -7.97 -24.02
CA ALA A 713 -19.50 -7.33 -22.81
C ALA A 713 -20.61 -7.23 -21.76
N VAL A 714 -21.73 -6.58 -22.12
CA VAL A 714 -22.97 -6.62 -21.35
C VAL A 714 -23.83 -7.77 -21.89
N TRP A 715 -24.22 -8.69 -21.02
CA TRP A 715 -25.13 -9.80 -21.34
C TRP A 715 -26.55 -9.57 -20.82
N ALA A 716 -26.74 -8.67 -19.86
CA ALA A 716 -28.03 -8.11 -19.47
C ALA A 716 -27.86 -6.69 -18.91
N GLU A 717 -28.61 -5.73 -19.45
CA GLU A 717 -28.55 -4.32 -19.01
C GLU A 717 -29.09 -4.13 -17.59
N ASP A 718 -30.20 -4.79 -17.26
CA ASP A 718 -30.87 -4.76 -15.96
C ASP A 718 -31.18 -6.20 -15.52
N VAL A 719 -30.38 -6.73 -14.59
CA VAL A 719 -30.46 -8.11 -14.07
C VAL A 719 -31.44 -8.25 -12.89
N ALA A 720 -31.46 -7.26 -12.00
CA ALA A 720 -32.26 -7.24 -10.78
C ALA A 720 -32.46 -5.81 -10.28
N LEU A 721 -33.53 -5.55 -9.53
CA LEU A 721 -33.70 -4.31 -8.76
C LEU A 721 -33.25 -4.53 -7.32
N HIS A 722 -32.36 -3.68 -6.81
CA HIS A 722 -31.72 -3.82 -5.49
C HIS A 722 -32.25 -2.79 -4.50
N ARG A 723 -32.52 -3.18 -3.24
CA ARG A 723 -32.80 -2.26 -2.13
C ARG A 723 -32.08 -2.68 -0.84
N THR A 724 -31.51 -1.71 -0.14
CA THR A 724 -30.87 -1.93 1.17
C THR A 724 -31.89 -1.81 2.31
N LEU A 725 -31.88 -2.79 3.23
CA LEU A 725 -32.70 -2.83 4.46
C LEU A 725 -31.87 -3.14 5.71
N THR A 726 -30.54 -3.06 5.61
CA THR A 726 -29.61 -3.05 6.75
C THR A 726 -29.74 -1.76 7.55
N LEU A 727 -28.93 -1.60 8.61
CA LEU A 727 -28.89 -0.37 9.40
C LEU A 727 -28.54 0.90 8.58
N ASP A 728 -27.94 0.78 7.39
CA ASP A 728 -27.68 1.90 6.49
C ASP A 728 -28.94 2.50 5.84
N ALA A 729 -30.06 1.78 5.82
CA ALA A 729 -31.34 2.30 5.33
C ALA A 729 -31.91 3.44 6.19
N LYS A 730 -31.34 3.70 7.38
CA LYS A 730 -31.76 4.74 8.34
C LYS A 730 -31.20 6.13 7.96
N ARG A 731 -31.52 6.65 6.76
CA ARG A 731 -30.96 7.90 6.22
C ARG A 731 -32.03 8.82 5.64
N GLY A 732 -31.78 10.13 5.69
CA GLY A 732 -32.66 11.16 5.11
C GLY A 732 -34.09 11.12 5.69
N GLU A 733 -35.08 11.06 4.79
CA GLU A 733 -36.50 10.98 5.15
C GLU A 733 -36.94 9.61 5.69
N ILE A 734 -36.05 8.61 5.70
CA ILE A 734 -36.29 7.26 6.22
C ILE A 734 -35.42 7.04 7.49
N PRO A 735 -35.80 7.59 8.67
CA PRO A 735 -34.98 7.51 9.88
C PRO A 735 -35.03 6.13 10.60
N SER A 736 -35.70 5.12 10.04
CA SER A 736 -35.87 3.82 10.71
C SER A 736 -36.09 2.65 9.74
N ILE A 737 -35.72 1.43 10.18
CA ILE A 737 -35.98 0.18 9.44
C ILE A 737 -37.47 -0.04 9.21
N SER A 738 -38.33 0.30 10.19
CA SER A 738 -39.79 0.28 10.04
C SER A 738 -40.27 1.22 8.91
N GLY A 739 -39.59 2.36 8.73
CA GLY A 739 -39.80 3.27 7.60
C GLY A 739 -39.36 2.65 6.27
N ALA A 740 -38.17 2.05 6.20
CA ALA A 740 -37.65 1.42 4.98
C ALA A 740 -38.53 0.25 4.50
N ILE A 741 -38.91 -0.64 5.43
CA ILE A 741 -39.90 -1.72 5.23
C ILE A 741 -41.30 -1.16 4.91
N GLY A 742 -41.62 0.04 5.41
CA GLY A 742 -42.83 0.79 5.07
C GLY A 742 -42.85 1.23 3.61
N ALA A 743 -41.80 1.92 3.19
CA ALA A 743 -41.61 2.43 1.84
C ALA A 743 -41.61 1.31 0.79
N LEU A 744 -40.81 0.25 1.00
CA LEU A 744 -40.78 -0.91 0.09
C LEU A 744 -42.16 -1.56 -0.10
N ARG A 745 -42.96 -1.64 0.97
CA ARG A 745 -44.33 -2.15 0.89
C ARG A 745 -45.24 -1.21 0.10
N HIS A 746 -45.11 0.10 0.30
CA HIS A 746 -45.91 1.10 -0.41
C HIS A 746 -45.65 1.03 -1.91
N THR A 747 -44.39 1.18 -2.32
CA THR A 747 -44.02 1.30 -3.73
C THR A 747 -44.27 0.01 -4.52
N LEU A 748 -44.13 -1.17 -3.90
CA LEU A 748 -44.55 -2.43 -4.52
C LEU A 748 -46.07 -2.56 -4.65
N LEU A 749 -46.86 -2.19 -3.63
CA LEU A 749 -48.33 -2.25 -3.74
C LEU A 749 -48.88 -1.20 -4.73
N GLU A 750 -48.22 -0.06 -4.83
CA GLU A 750 -48.49 0.99 -5.81
C GLU A 750 -48.19 0.50 -7.25
N ALA A 751 -47.08 -0.21 -7.46
CA ALA A 751 -46.77 -0.87 -8.73
C ALA A 751 -47.77 -1.98 -9.09
N VAL A 752 -48.33 -2.72 -8.11
CA VAL A 752 -49.44 -3.67 -8.34
C VAL A 752 -50.72 -2.94 -8.73
N ALA A 753 -51.06 -1.85 -8.04
CA ALA A 753 -52.27 -1.07 -8.30
C ALA A 753 -52.23 -0.41 -9.68
N SER A 754 -51.09 0.18 -10.03
CA SER A 754 -50.88 0.95 -11.26
C SER A 754 -51.08 0.13 -12.54
N ASN A 755 -51.48 0.85 -13.59
CA ASN A 755 -51.42 0.42 -14.99
C ASN A 755 -50.54 1.37 -15.83
N ASP A 756 -49.87 2.33 -15.19
CA ASP A 756 -49.01 3.31 -15.85
C ASP A 756 -47.62 2.69 -16.13
N THR A 757 -47.15 2.86 -17.36
CA THR A 757 -45.79 2.47 -17.80
C THR A 757 -44.81 3.64 -17.78
N GLY A 758 -45.23 4.81 -17.29
CA GLY A 758 -44.45 6.03 -17.21
C GLY A 758 -44.23 6.71 -18.57
N SER A 759 -43.85 7.98 -18.52
CA SER A 759 -43.23 8.68 -19.65
C SER A 759 -41.71 8.46 -19.72
N ASP A 760 -41.10 8.01 -18.62
CA ASP A 760 -39.69 7.64 -18.51
C ASP A 760 -39.57 6.12 -18.28
N PRO A 761 -39.08 5.34 -19.28
CA PRO A 761 -38.95 3.88 -19.18
C PRO A 761 -37.81 3.43 -18.24
N PHE A 762 -36.96 4.36 -17.77
CA PHE A 762 -35.88 4.09 -16.83
C PHE A 762 -36.22 4.49 -15.38
N SER A 763 -37.42 5.01 -15.14
CA SER A 763 -37.86 5.43 -13.81
C SER A 763 -38.06 4.25 -12.84
N GLU A 764 -37.88 4.50 -11.54
CA GLU A 764 -38.04 3.49 -10.48
C GLU A 764 -39.40 2.75 -10.57
N ALA A 765 -40.48 3.48 -10.85
CA ALA A 765 -41.82 2.92 -10.96
C ALA A 765 -41.94 1.85 -12.06
N VAL A 766 -41.23 2.02 -13.19
CA VAL A 766 -41.23 1.06 -14.30
C VAL A 766 -40.46 -0.21 -13.93
N TYR A 767 -39.34 -0.09 -13.21
CA TYR A 767 -38.63 -1.27 -12.72
C TYR A 767 -39.35 -1.99 -11.58
N LEU A 768 -40.04 -1.27 -10.69
CA LEU A 768 -40.95 -1.88 -9.71
C LEU A 768 -42.13 -2.58 -10.40
N LYS A 769 -42.62 -2.06 -11.54
CA LYS A 769 -43.65 -2.73 -12.35
C LYS A 769 -43.14 -4.07 -12.90
N LYS A 770 -41.95 -4.09 -13.53
CA LYS A 770 -41.27 -5.31 -13.98
C LYS A 770 -41.06 -6.33 -12.84
N VAL A 771 -40.81 -5.86 -11.61
CA VAL A 771 -40.69 -6.73 -10.42
C VAL A 771 -42.02 -7.39 -10.06
N VAL A 772 -43.13 -6.64 -10.00
CA VAL A 772 -44.43 -7.21 -9.61
C VAL A 772 -45.08 -8.06 -10.70
N ASP A 773 -44.72 -7.85 -11.96
CA ASP A 773 -45.11 -8.72 -13.08
C ASP A 773 -44.24 -9.99 -13.18
N GLY A 774 -43.16 -10.10 -12.38
CA GLY A 774 -42.28 -11.27 -12.31
C GLY A 774 -41.19 -11.34 -13.37
N GLU A 775 -41.05 -10.29 -14.19
CA GLU A 775 -40.02 -10.18 -15.23
C GLU A 775 -38.63 -10.01 -14.60
N LEU A 776 -38.52 -9.14 -13.59
CA LEU A 776 -37.27 -8.76 -12.93
C LEU A 776 -37.25 -9.22 -11.45
N PRO A 777 -36.14 -9.79 -10.93
CA PRO A 777 -36.02 -10.10 -9.51
C PRO A 777 -35.76 -8.88 -8.63
N LEU A 778 -36.26 -8.96 -7.38
CA LEU A 778 -35.99 -8.03 -6.29
C LEU A 778 -34.90 -8.61 -5.38
N VAL A 779 -33.75 -7.94 -5.32
CA VAL A 779 -32.66 -8.27 -4.39
C VAL A 779 -32.73 -7.33 -3.19
N LEU A 780 -32.68 -7.89 -1.98
CA LEU A 780 -32.74 -7.15 -0.72
C LEU A 780 -31.44 -7.37 0.08
N THR A 781 -30.72 -6.29 0.37
CA THR A 781 -29.56 -6.35 1.29
C THR A 781 -30.05 -6.34 2.73
N ILE A 782 -29.96 -7.48 3.42
CA ILE A 782 -30.45 -7.66 4.80
C ILE A 782 -29.57 -8.66 5.56
N HIS A 783 -29.03 -8.29 6.73
CA HIS A 783 -28.38 -9.26 7.62
C HIS A 783 -29.33 -9.88 8.65
N SER A 784 -30.23 -9.07 9.24
CA SER A 784 -30.99 -9.50 10.42
C SER A 784 -32.27 -10.30 10.11
N ALA A 785 -32.48 -11.37 10.89
CA ALA A 785 -33.62 -12.28 10.80
C ALA A 785 -34.97 -11.56 10.94
N ASP A 786 -35.05 -10.57 11.83
CA ASP A 786 -36.27 -9.78 12.07
C ASP A 786 -36.65 -8.92 10.84
N ALA A 787 -35.65 -8.40 10.13
CA ALA A 787 -35.83 -7.66 8.88
C ALA A 787 -36.10 -8.59 7.68
N ILE A 788 -35.51 -9.79 7.66
CA ILE A 788 -35.83 -10.86 6.69
C ILE A 788 -37.30 -11.27 6.82
N VAL A 789 -37.79 -11.56 8.03
CA VAL A 789 -39.20 -11.88 8.28
C VAL A 789 -40.12 -10.71 7.91
N ALA A 790 -39.69 -9.47 8.13
CA ALA A 790 -40.43 -8.30 7.68
C ALA A 790 -40.52 -8.21 6.14
N ALA A 791 -39.46 -8.54 5.41
CA ALA A 791 -39.44 -8.61 3.95
C ALA A 791 -40.30 -9.77 3.41
N LEU A 792 -40.25 -10.96 4.01
CA LEU A 792 -41.13 -12.09 3.66
C LEU A 792 -42.62 -11.74 3.85
N ARG A 793 -42.96 -10.97 4.89
CA ARG A 793 -44.31 -10.42 5.09
C ARG A 793 -44.70 -9.39 4.01
N VAL A 794 -43.76 -8.62 3.47
CA VAL A 794 -44.01 -7.74 2.30
C VAL A 794 -44.27 -8.56 1.05
N LYS A 795 -43.40 -9.54 0.72
CA LYS A 795 -43.60 -10.50 -0.39
C LYS A 795 -44.99 -11.13 -0.34
N SER A 796 -45.38 -11.70 0.80
CA SER A 796 -46.70 -12.32 0.98
C SER A 796 -47.87 -11.34 0.81
N ALA A 797 -47.72 -10.07 1.21
CA ALA A 797 -48.77 -9.06 1.05
C ALA A 797 -48.94 -8.63 -0.42
N VAL A 798 -47.83 -8.45 -1.15
CA VAL A 798 -47.83 -8.05 -2.55
C VAL A 798 -48.31 -9.20 -3.46
N GLU A 799 -47.92 -10.44 -3.17
CA GLU A 799 -48.43 -11.63 -3.88
C GLU A 799 -49.94 -11.83 -3.67
N LYS A 800 -50.49 -11.49 -2.50
CA LYS A 800 -51.95 -11.47 -2.25
C LYS A 800 -52.65 -10.37 -3.05
N ALA A 801 -52.02 -9.20 -3.22
CA ALA A 801 -52.57 -8.14 -4.06
C ALA A 801 -52.54 -8.51 -5.56
N LEU A 802 -51.48 -9.15 -6.04
CA LEU A 802 -51.38 -9.72 -7.39
C LEU A 802 -52.43 -10.80 -7.63
N ALA A 803 -52.61 -11.72 -6.69
CA ALA A 803 -53.65 -12.75 -6.75
C ALA A 803 -55.07 -12.15 -6.81
N ALA A 804 -55.33 -11.03 -6.13
CA ALA A 804 -56.60 -10.32 -6.18
C ALA A 804 -56.84 -9.51 -7.48
N LYS A 805 -55.77 -9.16 -8.22
CA LYS A 805 -55.85 -8.46 -9.53
C LYS A 805 -55.88 -9.42 -10.72
N SER A 806 -55.45 -10.68 -10.56
CA SER A 806 -55.48 -11.70 -11.62
C SER A 806 -56.87 -12.32 -11.82
N GLN A 807 -57.25 -12.55 -13.08
CA GLN A 807 -58.43 -13.34 -13.46
C GLN A 807 -58.09 -14.81 -13.77
N THR A 808 -56.83 -15.21 -13.66
CA THR A 808 -56.36 -16.59 -13.95
C THR A 808 -56.03 -17.34 -12.66
N SER A 809 -56.11 -18.67 -12.70
CA SER A 809 -55.77 -19.55 -11.57
C SER A 809 -54.28 -19.62 -11.24
N ALA A 810 -53.42 -18.92 -11.98
CA ALA A 810 -51.98 -18.82 -11.74
C ALA A 810 -51.64 -17.36 -11.41
N SER A 811 -51.51 -17.04 -10.13
CA SER A 811 -51.03 -15.73 -9.68
C SER A 811 -49.51 -15.62 -9.88
N PRO A 812 -48.97 -14.51 -10.43
CA PRO A 812 -47.53 -14.33 -10.51
C PRO A 812 -46.91 -14.27 -9.11
N LYS A 813 -45.80 -14.98 -8.92
CA LYS A 813 -44.98 -14.94 -7.70
C LYS A 813 -43.84 -13.95 -7.88
N LEU A 814 -43.50 -13.23 -6.81
CA LEU A 814 -42.34 -12.34 -6.79
C LEU A 814 -41.05 -13.17 -6.71
N LYS A 815 -40.15 -12.97 -7.68
CA LYS A 815 -38.76 -13.40 -7.57
C LYS A 815 -38.07 -12.49 -6.54
N VAL A 816 -37.72 -13.04 -5.38
CA VAL A 816 -37.05 -12.30 -4.30
C VAL A 816 -35.82 -13.06 -3.84
N ALA A 817 -34.70 -12.35 -3.74
CA ALA A 817 -33.43 -12.86 -3.24
C ALA A 817 -32.93 -11.97 -2.10
N ILE A 818 -32.20 -12.55 -1.16
CA ILE A 818 -31.50 -11.82 -0.10
C ILE A 818 -30.00 -11.84 -0.40
N ILE A 819 -29.35 -10.69 -0.22
CA ILE A 819 -27.90 -10.59 -0.08
C ILE A 819 -27.58 -10.15 1.36
N GLY A 820 -26.49 -10.68 1.92
CA GLY A 820 -26.13 -10.45 3.32
C GLY A 820 -26.35 -11.72 4.14
N GLY A 821 -27.46 -11.75 4.88
CA GLY A 821 -27.99 -12.99 5.46
C GLY A 821 -27.27 -13.54 6.69
N ALA A 822 -26.48 -12.75 7.43
CA ALA A 822 -25.73 -13.23 8.60
C ALA A 822 -26.61 -13.96 9.65
N GLU A 823 -27.82 -13.45 9.93
CA GLU A 823 -28.80 -14.07 10.82
C GLU A 823 -29.82 -14.97 10.07
N SER A 824 -29.68 -15.20 8.76
CA SER A 824 -30.65 -15.95 7.94
C SER A 824 -30.85 -17.40 8.40
N HIS A 825 -29.84 -17.99 9.03
CA HIS A 825 -29.89 -19.32 9.64
C HIS A 825 -30.99 -19.44 10.71
N LEU A 826 -31.40 -18.34 11.36
CA LEU A 826 -32.50 -18.34 12.35
C LEU A 826 -33.88 -18.48 11.71
N VAL A 827 -34.00 -18.31 10.39
CA VAL A 827 -35.25 -18.25 9.61
C VAL A 827 -35.15 -19.03 8.29
N ALA A 828 -34.26 -20.03 8.25
CA ALA A 828 -33.96 -20.81 7.05
C ALA A 828 -35.16 -21.63 6.57
N SER A 829 -36.04 -22.08 7.49
CA SER A 829 -37.28 -22.81 7.13
C SER A 829 -38.28 -21.91 6.42
N GLU A 830 -38.47 -20.69 6.92
CA GLU A 830 -39.36 -19.68 6.33
C GLU A 830 -38.85 -19.17 4.97
N LEU A 831 -37.52 -19.11 4.80
CA LEU A 831 -36.88 -18.82 3.52
C LEU A 831 -37.12 -19.92 2.49
N ALA A 832 -37.01 -21.19 2.89
CA ALA A 832 -37.30 -22.33 2.03
C ALA A 832 -38.80 -22.39 1.65
N GLU A 833 -39.72 -22.21 2.61
CA GLU A 833 -41.17 -22.16 2.35
C GLU A 833 -41.55 -21.00 1.39
N ALA A 834 -40.93 -19.83 1.57
CA ALA A 834 -41.16 -18.67 0.71
C ALA A 834 -40.51 -18.78 -0.68
N GLY A 835 -39.60 -19.75 -0.89
CA GLY A 835 -38.80 -19.90 -2.11
C GLY A 835 -37.83 -18.73 -2.32
N VAL A 836 -37.21 -18.23 -1.25
CA VAL A 836 -36.29 -17.08 -1.27
C VAL A 836 -34.86 -17.57 -1.04
N GLY A 837 -34.01 -17.42 -2.06
CA GLY A 837 -32.60 -17.77 -1.99
C GLY A 837 -31.75 -16.70 -1.28
N VAL A 838 -30.58 -17.11 -0.78
CA VAL A 838 -29.67 -16.25 0.00
C VAL A 838 -28.26 -16.27 -0.58
N VAL A 839 -27.72 -15.09 -0.89
CA VAL A 839 -26.31 -14.91 -1.21
C VAL A 839 -25.60 -14.37 0.03
N LEU A 840 -24.78 -15.20 0.68
CA LEU A 840 -24.07 -14.81 1.90
C LEU A 840 -22.92 -13.86 1.57
N SER A 841 -22.95 -12.70 2.20
CA SER A 841 -21.94 -11.64 2.06
C SER A 841 -21.93 -10.79 3.36
N PRO A 842 -21.00 -11.03 4.30
CA PRO A 842 -19.93 -12.03 4.28
C PRO A 842 -20.43 -13.48 4.43
N PHE A 843 -19.74 -14.40 3.74
CA PHE A 843 -19.86 -15.85 3.95
C PHE A 843 -19.48 -16.26 5.38
N GLN A 844 -18.34 -15.79 5.89
CA GLN A 844 -17.87 -16.01 7.27
C GLN A 844 -18.23 -14.81 8.16
N SER A 845 -19.54 -14.57 8.33
CA SER A 845 -20.08 -13.49 9.16
C SER A 845 -19.66 -13.61 10.64
N TYR A 846 -19.04 -12.55 11.18
CA TYR A 846 -18.46 -12.54 12.53
C TYR A 846 -18.93 -11.36 13.41
N SER A 847 -20.20 -10.96 13.22
CA SER A 847 -20.88 -9.95 14.04
C SER A 847 -20.27 -8.53 13.99
N THR A 848 -19.77 -8.12 12.82
CA THR A 848 -19.19 -6.77 12.62
C THR A 848 -20.21 -5.65 12.91
N THR A 849 -21.41 -5.74 12.33
CA THR A 849 -22.51 -4.80 12.59
C THR A 849 -23.57 -5.36 13.54
N TRP A 850 -24.33 -4.49 14.19
CA TRP A 850 -25.37 -4.90 15.15
C TRP A 850 -26.48 -5.79 14.53
N ASP A 851 -26.80 -5.63 13.25
CA ASP A 851 -27.71 -6.52 12.52
C ASP A 851 -27.09 -7.88 12.12
N GLN A 852 -25.80 -8.10 12.38
CA GLN A 852 -25.11 -9.39 12.30
C GLN A 852 -24.88 -10.09 13.66
N ARG A 853 -25.17 -9.45 14.81
CA ARG A 853 -24.77 -9.86 16.19
C ARG A 853 -25.13 -11.29 16.68
N ARG A 854 -25.84 -12.08 15.88
CA ARG A 854 -26.21 -13.49 16.14
C ARG A 854 -25.58 -14.46 15.12
N SER A 855 -24.57 -14.03 14.35
CA SER A 855 -23.95 -14.83 13.29
C SER A 855 -23.27 -16.11 13.80
N LEU A 856 -23.28 -17.17 12.99
CA LEU A 856 -22.58 -18.42 13.28
C LEU A 856 -21.15 -18.34 12.74
N THR A 857 -20.16 -18.31 13.64
CA THR A 857 -18.73 -18.13 13.32
C THR A 857 -18.00 -19.43 12.95
N GLY A 858 -18.66 -20.59 13.07
CA GLY A 858 -18.09 -21.90 12.75
C GLY A 858 -17.41 -22.60 13.93
N ALA A 859 -16.86 -23.77 13.65
CA ALA A 859 -16.12 -24.57 14.63
C ALA A 859 -14.84 -23.85 15.12
N PRO A 860 -14.41 -24.07 16.38
CA PRO A 860 -15.02 -24.94 17.40
C PRO A 860 -16.24 -24.34 18.14
N LEU A 861 -16.67 -23.10 17.84
CA LEU A 861 -17.75 -22.43 18.57
C LEU A 861 -19.16 -22.88 18.16
N THR A 862 -19.40 -23.14 16.87
CA THR A 862 -20.72 -23.52 16.35
C THR A 862 -20.64 -24.72 15.39
N ASN A 863 -21.72 -25.50 15.34
CA ASN A 863 -21.91 -26.56 14.33
C ASN A 863 -22.17 -25.92 12.96
N GLY A 864 -21.11 -25.74 12.17
CA GLY A 864 -21.16 -25.07 10.88
C GLY A 864 -21.37 -23.55 10.96
N THR A 865 -21.56 -22.92 9.80
CA THR A 865 -21.87 -21.49 9.65
C THR A 865 -23.30 -21.30 9.11
N ALA A 866 -23.64 -20.08 8.70
CA ALA A 866 -24.95 -19.81 8.08
C ALA A 866 -25.19 -20.62 6.79
N ILE A 867 -24.15 -21.01 6.04
CA ILE A 867 -24.32 -21.79 4.80
C ILE A 867 -24.92 -23.17 5.09
N ASP A 868 -24.48 -23.82 6.16
CA ASP A 868 -24.84 -25.20 6.50
C ASP A 868 -26.31 -25.29 6.89
N THR A 869 -26.79 -24.37 7.73
CA THR A 869 -28.20 -24.28 8.14
C THR A 869 -29.12 -23.95 6.97
N LEU A 870 -28.66 -23.11 6.01
CA LEU A 870 -29.43 -22.82 4.79
C LEU A 870 -29.55 -24.06 3.90
N LEU A 871 -28.45 -24.79 3.70
CA LEU A 871 -28.42 -26.01 2.90
C LEU A 871 -29.25 -27.14 3.52
N ASP A 872 -29.15 -27.33 4.85
CA ASP A 872 -29.94 -28.32 5.61
C ASP A 872 -31.46 -28.02 5.56
N ALA A 873 -31.84 -26.74 5.50
CA ALA A 873 -33.23 -26.30 5.30
C ALA A 873 -33.70 -26.37 3.82
N GLY A 874 -32.81 -26.67 2.87
CA GLY A 874 -33.12 -26.71 1.44
C GLY A 874 -33.19 -25.34 0.74
N VAL A 875 -32.67 -24.28 1.38
CA VAL A 875 -32.55 -22.95 0.75
C VAL A 875 -31.45 -22.98 -0.31
N VAL A 876 -31.74 -22.45 -1.50
CA VAL A 876 -30.69 -22.25 -2.52
C VAL A 876 -29.78 -21.12 -2.04
N ALA A 877 -28.53 -21.47 -1.74
CA ALA A 877 -27.54 -20.55 -1.20
C ALA A 877 -26.34 -20.36 -2.14
N ALA A 878 -25.71 -19.18 -2.05
CA ALA A 878 -24.51 -18.81 -2.79
C ALA A 878 -23.57 -17.97 -1.90
N ILE A 879 -22.32 -17.82 -2.33
CA ILE A 879 -21.32 -16.95 -1.73
C ILE A 879 -21.18 -15.71 -2.60
N GLY A 880 -21.38 -14.53 -2.02
CA GLY A 880 -21.19 -13.24 -2.69
C GLY A 880 -19.87 -12.58 -2.29
N LEU A 881 -19.64 -11.39 -2.86
CA LEU A 881 -18.54 -10.52 -2.46
C LEU A 881 -19.07 -9.48 -1.46
N GLU A 882 -18.36 -9.26 -0.35
CA GLU A 882 -18.59 -8.14 0.58
C GLU A 882 -17.73 -6.93 0.15
N GLU A 883 -16.50 -7.22 -0.28
CA GLU A 883 -15.57 -6.29 -0.89
C GLU A 883 -14.94 -6.93 -2.14
N ASP A 884 -14.54 -6.10 -3.10
CA ASP A 884 -14.05 -6.59 -4.40
C ASP A 884 -12.71 -7.33 -4.33
N TRP A 885 -11.88 -7.10 -3.31
CA TRP A 885 -10.57 -7.75 -3.22
C TRP A 885 -10.67 -9.27 -3.06
N LEU A 886 -11.78 -9.76 -2.47
CA LEU A 886 -12.14 -11.19 -2.32
C LEU A 886 -12.41 -11.92 -3.65
N ILE A 887 -12.48 -11.20 -4.78
CA ILE A 887 -12.76 -11.76 -6.11
C ILE A 887 -11.90 -12.98 -6.45
N ARG A 888 -10.63 -12.99 -6.02
CA ARG A 888 -9.67 -14.07 -6.30
C ARG A 888 -9.85 -15.31 -5.40
N ASP A 889 -10.51 -15.15 -4.27
CA ASP A 889 -10.65 -16.16 -3.23
C ASP A 889 -11.94 -16.99 -3.36
N LEU A 890 -12.85 -16.67 -4.29
CA LEU A 890 -14.14 -17.37 -4.45
C LEU A 890 -14.01 -18.91 -4.51
N GLY A 891 -13.02 -19.44 -5.23
CA GLY A 891 -12.73 -20.89 -5.27
C GLY A 891 -12.29 -21.46 -3.91
N LEU A 892 -11.53 -20.69 -3.12
CA LEU A 892 -11.12 -21.06 -1.78
C LEU A 892 -12.26 -20.94 -0.76
N LEU A 893 -13.13 -19.93 -0.88
CA LEU A 893 -14.33 -19.80 -0.03
C LEU A 893 -15.31 -20.96 -0.26
N ALA A 894 -15.50 -21.37 -1.53
CA ALA A 894 -16.18 -22.61 -1.87
C ALA A 894 -15.47 -23.84 -1.27
N GLY A 895 -14.13 -23.84 -1.23
CA GLY A 895 -13.33 -24.85 -0.55
C GLY A 895 -13.58 -24.91 0.96
N ILE A 896 -13.67 -23.77 1.65
CA ILE A 896 -14.01 -23.71 3.09
C ILE A 896 -15.41 -24.29 3.32
N ALA A 897 -16.41 -23.91 2.50
CA ALA A 897 -17.76 -24.46 2.58
C ALA A 897 -17.78 -25.99 2.34
N TYR A 898 -17.00 -26.50 1.39
CA TYR A 898 -16.85 -27.94 1.16
C TYR A 898 -16.21 -28.67 2.36
N LYS A 899 -15.09 -28.15 2.85
CA LYS A 899 -14.26 -28.78 3.90
C LYS A 899 -14.92 -28.77 5.26
N ASN A 900 -15.66 -27.70 5.59
CA ASN A 900 -16.25 -27.52 6.90
C ASN A 900 -17.73 -27.94 6.95
N GLY A 901 -18.38 -28.09 5.79
CA GLY A 901 -19.80 -28.46 5.71
C GLY A 901 -20.13 -29.91 6.04
N GLY A 902 -19.19 -30.74 6.51
CA GLY A 902 -19.47 -32.10 7.01
C GLY A 902 -20.19 -33.00 6.00
N SER A 903 -19.61 -33.17 4.81
CA SER A 903 -20.15 -33.97 3.70
C SER A 903 -21.46 -33.49 3.03
N ARG A 904 -22.04 -32.34 3.44
CA ARG A 904 -23.26 -31.77 2.81
C ARG A 904 -23.11 -31.46 1.30
N LEU A 905 -21.90 -31.10 0.88
CA LEU A 905 -21.58 -30.67 -0.48
C LEU A 905 -20.68 -31.70 -1.19
N SER A 906 -20.96 -31.99 -2.46
CA SER A 906 -19.94 -32.51 -3.38
C SER A 906 -19.05 -31.35 -3.85
N GLN A 907 -17.86 -31.66 -4.37
CA GLN A 907 -16.94 -30.62 -4.88
C GLN A 907 -17.57 -29.77 -5.99
N LYS A 908 -18.37 -30.36 -6.89
CA LYS A 908 -19.15 -29.61 -7.88
C LYS A 908 -20.18 -28.68 -7.23
N LYS A 909 -20.96 -29.14 -6.25
CA LYS A 909 -21.96 -28.33 -5.53
C LYS A 909 -21.33 -27.18 -4.74
N ALA A 910 -20.10 -27.35 -4.25
CA ALA A 910 -19.37 -26.26 -3.60
C ALA A 910 -18.98 -25.17 -4.62
N LEU A 911 -18.48 -25.54 -5.80
CA LEU A 911 -18.22 -24.59 -6.89
C LEU A 911 -19.50 -23.92 -7.43
N ASP A 912 -20.65 -24.59 -7.35
CA ASP A 912 -21.95 -23.98 -7.67
C ASP A 912 -22.33 -22.82 -6.74
N LEU A 913 -21.82 -22.76 -5.50
CA LEU A 913 -22.02 -21.62 -4.59
C LEU A 913 -21.46 -20.31 -5.14
N VAL A 914 -20.41 -20.37 -5.97
CA VAL A 914 -19.72 -19.21 -6.57
C VAL A 914 -19.90 -19.13 -8.10
N SER A 915 -20.86 -19.88 -8.63
CA SER A 915 -21.22 -19.88 -10.06
C SER A 915 -22.73 -20.01 -10.24
N SER A 916 -23.23 -21.20 -10.56
CA SER A 916 -24.59 -21.37 -11.08
C SER A 916 -25.72 -21.08 -10.06
N ASN A 917 -25.45 -21.10 -8.75
CA ASN A 917 -26.48 -20.82 -7.74
C ASN A 917 -26.95 -19.36 -7.75
N VAL A 918 -26.11 -18.39 -8.14
CA VAL A 918 -26.53 -16.97 -8.22
C VAL A 918 -27.72 -16.80 -9.17
N TYR A 919 -27.67 -17.43 -10.34
CA TYR A 919 -28.74 -17.37 -11.34
C TYR A 919 -30.02 -18.10 -10.87
N LYS A 920 -29.87 -19.24 -10.18
CA LYS A 920 -30.98 -19.98 -9.56
C LYS A 920 -31.71 -19.15 -8.50
N ILE A 921 -30.95 -18.42 -7.66
CA ILE A 921 -31.46 -17.53 -6.61
C ILE A 921 -32.22 -16.33 -7.21
N LEU A 922 -31.71 -15.76 -8.30
CA LEU A 922 -32.34 -14.66 -9.02
C LEU A 922 -33.55 -15.09 -9.88
N GLY A 923 -33.73 -16.39 -10.14
CA GLY A 923 -34.81 -16.88 -11.01
C GLY A 923 -34.67 -16.38 -12.45
N ILE A 924 -33.44 -16.32 -12.94
CA ILE A 924 -33.06 -15.96 -14.31
C ILE A 924 -32.30 -17.12 -14.97
N GLU A 925 -32.27 -17.16 -16.29
CA GLU A 925 -31.35 -18.06 -16.98
C GLU A 925 -29.91 -17.61 -16.71
N GLU A 926 -29.03 -18.55 -16.34
CA GLU A 926 -27.60 -18.31 -16.43
C GLU A 926 -27.26 -17.98 -17.90
N PRO A 927 -26.42 -16.95 -18.18
CA PRO A 927 -25.95 -16.65 -19.53
C PRO A 927 -25.22 -17.84 -20.13
N GLN A 928 -25.98 -18.72 -20.79
CA GLN A 928 -25.50 -20.02 -21.22
C GLN A 928 -24.31 -19.83 -22.16
N ALA A 929 -23.16 -20.35 -21.74
CA ALA A 929 -22.32 -21.32 -22.46
C ALA A 929 -22.42 -21.35 -24.01
N ARG A 930 -22.49 -20.18 -24.67
CA ARG A 930 -23.00 -20.05 -26.05
C ARG A 930 -22.30 -20.94 -27.07
N GLU A 931 -21.03 -21.26 -26.81
CA GLU A 931 -20.26 -22.28 -27.51
C GLU A 931 -19.26 -22.98 -26.55
N SER A 932 -19.62 -23.28 -25.29
CA SER A 932 -18.68 -23.87 -24.30
C SER A 932 -17.38 -23.05 -24.09
N ARG A 933 -17.51 -21.72 -24.06
CA ARG A 933 -16.40 -20.73 -24.01
C ARG A 933 -16.12 -20.15 -22.62
N HIS A 934 -16.94 -20.45 -21.62
CA HIS A 934 -16.76 -20.02 -20.24
C HIS A 934 -16.35 -21.24 -19.40
N PHE A 935 -15.09 -21.31 -19.01
CA PHE A 935 -14.54 -22.43 -18.24
C PHE A 935 -13.19 -22.04 -17.61
N VAL A 936 -12.73 -22.81 -16.63
CA VAL A 936 -11.41 -22.64 -16.02
C VAL A 936 -10.69 -23.98 -15.98
N VAL A 937 -9.40 -23.98 -16.31
CA VAL A 937 -8.51 -25.14 -16.23
C VAL A 937 -7.55 -24.92 -15.06
N TYR A 938 -7.49 -25.86 -14.12
CA TYR A 938 -6.58 -25.84 -12.98
C TYR A 938 -5.58 -27.00 -13.00
N GLU A 939 -4.42 -26.78 -12.39
CA GLU A 939 -3.54 -27.82 -11.86
C GLU A 939 -3.84 -27.95 -10.37
N GLY A 940 -4.23 -29.15 -9.91
CA GLY A 940 -4.77 -29.33 -8.55
C GLY A 940 -6.20 -28.79 -8.39
N SER A 941 -6.89 -29.21 -7.33
CA SER A 941 -8.31 -28.85 -7.13
C SER A 941 -8.46 -27.36 -6.79
N PRO A 942 -9.42 -26.63 -7.39
CA PRO A 942 -9.68 -25.22 -7.08
C PRO A 942 -10.17 -24.98 -5.65
N LEU A 943 -10.58 -26.03 -4.94
CA LEU A 943 -11.06 -26.00 -3.55
C LEU A 943 -9.91 -26.14 -2.52
N GLU A 944 -8.66 -26.29 -2.99
CA GLU A 944 -7.49 -26.57 -2.15
C GLU A 944 -6.45 -25.45 -2.25
N ILE A 945 -5.57 -25.34 -1.25
CA ILE A 945 -4.62 -24.22 -1.17
C ILE A 945 -3.59 -24.26 -2.31
N GLU A 946 -3.24 -25.45 -2.79
CA GLU A 946 -2.25 -25.68 -3.84
C GLU A 946 -2.83 -25.55 -5.27
N GLY A 947 -4.16 -25.49 -5.42
CA GLY A 947 -4.83 -25.40 -6.72
C GLY A 947 -4.51 -24.13 -7.49
N ARG A 948 -4.15 -24.26 -8.78
CA ARG A 948 -3.64 -23.15 -9.61
C ARG A 948 -4.31 -23.06 -10.96
N VAL A 949 -4.84 -21.87 -11.28
CA VAL A 949 -5.36 -21.57 -12.62
C VAL A 949 -4.24 -21.71 -13.65
N ARG A 950 -4.48 -22.52 -14.68
CA ARG A 950 -3.59 -22.73 -15.83
C ARG A 950 -4.13 -22.12 -17.11
N ALA A 951 -5.46 -22.06 -17.25
CA ALA A 951 -6.11 -21.31 -18.33
C ALA A 951 -7.54 -20.89 -17.98
N VAL A 952 -8.04 -19.83 -18.61
CA VAL A 952 -9.42 -19.35 -18.48
C VAL A 952 -10.03 -19.09 -19.86
N GLY A 953 -11.14 -19.76 -20.15
CA GLY A 953 -12.05 -19.41 -21.24
C GLY A 953 -13.01 -18.33 -20.75
N SER A 954 -13.01 -17.17 -21.40
CA SER A 954 -13.70 -15.96 -20.96
C SER A 954 -14.91 -15.57 -21.81
N GLY A 955 -15.43 -16.48 -22.64
CA GLY A 955 -16.49 -16.18 -23.61
C GLY A 955 -15.99 -15.58 -24.92
N ARG A 956 -14.73 -15.09 -24.98
CA ARG A 956 -14.07 -14.60 -26.21
C ARG A 956 -13.74 -15.76 -27.17
N ASP A 957 -13.09 -15.46 -28.30
CA ASP A 957 -12.57 -16.46 -29.25
C ASP A 957 -11.12 -16.90 -28.97
N THR A 958 -10.64 -16.57 -27.78
CA THR A 958 -9.34 -16.93 -27.21
C THR A 958 -9.51 -17.45 -25.78
N VAL A 959 -8.55 -18.26 -25.35
CA VAL A 959 -8.35 -18.72 -23.97
C VAL A 959 -7.09 -18.06 -23.44
N SER A 960 -7.16 -17.43 -22.27
CA SER A 960 -5.99 -16.89 -21.58
C SER A 960 -5.24 -18.02 -20.89
N VAL A 961 -4.02 -18.35 -21.34
CA VAL A 961 -3.20 -19.47 -20.83
C VAL A 961 -2.00 -18.95 -20.06
N PHE A 962 -1.86 -19.34 -18.79
CA PHE A 962 -0.87 -18.79 -17.86
C PHE A 962 0.45 -19.57 -17.88
N VAL A 963 1.55 -18.86 -18.07
CA VAL A 963 2.91 -19.42 -18.16
C VAL A 963 3.65 -19.19 -16.84
N PHE A 964 3.99 -20.29 -16.15
CA PHE A 964 4.64 -20.25 -14.83
C PHE A 964 6.14 -20.45 -14.94
N ALA A 965 6.92 -19.59 -14.27
CA ALA A 965 8.37 -19.65 -14.20
C ALA A 965 8.90 -19.22 -12.82
N SER A 966 10.23 -19.31 -12.64
CA SER A 966 10.85 -19.29 -11.31
C SER A 966 10.94 -17.89 -10.68
N ALA A 967 10.98 -17.81 -9.36
CA ALA A 967 11.23 -16.53 -8.69
C ALA A 967 12.62 -15.92 -9.04
N SER A 968 13.62 -16.76 -9.36
CA SER A 968 14.92 -16.30 -9.86
C SER A 968 14.83 -15.64 -11.25
N SER A 969 13.90 -16.08 -12.10
CA SER A 969 13.56 -15.35 -13.32
C SER A 969 12.79 -14.07 -13.00
N LEU A 970 11.91 -14.02 -11.99
CA LEU A 970 11.31 -12.77 -11.52
C LEU A 970 12.27 -11.74 -10.92
N LEU A 971 13.36 -12.11 -10.22
CA LEU A 971 14.36 -11.11 -9.78
C LEU A 971 15.29 -10.65 -10.92
N LYS A 972 15.61 -11.55 -11.85
CA LYS A 972 16.22 -11.17 -13.14
C LYS A 972 15.26 -10.35 -14.01
N SER A 973 13.95 -10.53 -13.83
CA SER A 973 12.88 -9.85 -14.56
C SER A 973 12.22 -8.72 -13.77
N ALA A 974 12.66 -8.42 -12.55
CA ALA A 974 12.53 -7.13 -11.90
C ALA A 974 13.66 -6.22 -12.41
N LYS A 975 14.86 -6.79 -12.58
CA LYS A 975 15.91 -6.26 -13.48
C LYS A 975 15.54 -6.32 -14.98
N LYS A 976 14.34 -6.82 -15.32
CA LYS A 976 13.62 -6.56 -16.59
C LYS A 976 12.18 -6.03 -16.42
N PHE A 977 11.75 -5.51 -15.26
CA PHE A 977 10.57 -4.63 -15.26
C PHE A 977 10.95 -3.21 -15.69
N THR A 978 12.26 -3.00 -15.91
CA THR A 978 12.87 -2.01 -16.81
C THR A 978 12.90 -2.43 -18.29
N THR A 979 12.53 -3.67 -18.64
CA THR A 979 12.48 -4.22 -20.02
C THR A 979 11.35 -5.26 -20.18
N SER A 980 10.11 -4.85 -19.90
CA SER A 980 8.98 -5.37 -20.67
C SER A 980 9.29 -5.19 -22.16
N THR A 981 8.92 -6.15 -23.02
CA THR A 981 9.04 -5.98 -24.48
C THR A 981 7.91 -5.13 -25.07
N HIS A 982 7.62 -4.00 -24.42
CA HIS A 982 7.51 -2.77 -25.19
C HIS A 982 8.87 -2.56 -25.89
N THR A 983 8.84 -2.12 -27.15
CA THR A 983 10.02 -1.48 -27.74
C THR A 983 10.39 -0.30 -26.84
N MET A 984 11.58 -0.32 -26.20
CA MET A 984 11.95 0.76 -25.28
C MET A 984 11.85 2.10 -26.01
N THR A 985 10.99 2.98 -25.50
CA THR A 985 10.70 4.28 -26.10
C THR A 985 11.99 5.09 -26.17
N ARG A 986 12.55 5.15 -27.39
CA ARG A 986 13.81 5.86 -27.67
C ARG A 986 13.57 7.36 -27.46
N ALA A 987 14.24 7.91 -26.45
CA ALA A 987 13.92 9.25 -25.97
C ALA A 987 14.10 10.32 -27.06
N ALA A 988 13.21 11.31 -27.07
CA ALA A 988 13.25 12.39 -28.06
C ALA A 988 14.46 13.32 -27.88
N VAL A 989 14.82 14.00 -28.97
CA VAL A 989 15.80 15.09 -29.00
C VAL A 989 15.06 16.38 -29.35
N VAL A 990 15.32 17.47 -28.63
CA VAL A 990 14.77 18.80 -28.95
C VAL A 990 15.90 19.83 -28.88
N CYS A 991 16.08 20.64 -29.91
CA CYS A 991 16.93 21.82 -29.86
C CYS A 991 16.07 23.09 -29.81
N VAL A 992 15.82 23.59 -28.59
CA VAL A 992 15.01 24.79 -28.33
C VAL A 992 15.80 26.06 -28.50
N SER A 993 15.10 27.14 -28.84
CA SER A 993 15.58 28.50 -28.56
C SER A 993 15.07 28.94 -27.19
N HIS A 994 15.96 29.11 -26.19
CA HIS A 994 15.55 29.28 -24.79
C HIS A 994 15.12 30.71 -24.38
N GLY A 995 15.21 31.69 -25.29
CA GLY A 995 14.87 33.10 -25.01
C GLY A 995 16.05 33.91 -24.44
N GLY A 996 15.80 35.16 -24.04
CA GLY A 996 16.83 36.05 -23.49
C GLY A 996 16.78 36.14 -21.97
N GLY A 997 17.75 35.53 -21.27
CA GLY A 997 17.81 35.61 -19.81
C GLY A 997 16.56 35.03 -19.13
N PRO A 998 16.07 35.63 -18.02
CA PRO A 998 14.87 35.17 -17.32
C PRO A 998 13.56 35.64 -17.97
N MET A 999 13.58 36.30 -19.13
CA MET A 999 12.37 36.93 -19.72
C MET A 999 11.22 35.94 -20.03
N PRO A 1000 11.44 34.69 -20.48
CA PRO A 1000 10.37 33.71 -20.68
C PRO A 1000 9.56 33.38 -19.42
N ILE A 1001 10.23 33.30 -18.27
CA ILE A 1001 9.63 32.97 -16.97
C ILE A 1001 9.11 34.21 -16.22
N LEU A 1002 9.62 35.41 -16.53
CA LEU A 1002 9.05 36.69 -16.08
C LEU A 1002 7.77 37.07 -16.87
N GLY A 1003 7.40 36.31 -17.91
CA GLY A 1003 6.18 36.55 -18.68
C GLY A 1003 6.28 37.71 -19.68
N ASP A 1004 7.48 37.96 -20.21
CA ASP A 1004 7.69 39.03 -21.19
C ASP A 1004 6.85 38.82 -22.47
N PRO A 1005 6.09 39.82 -22.95
CA PRO A 1005 5.27 39.70 -24.16
C PRO A 1005 6.07 39.33 -25.42
N GLY A 1006 7.31 39.79 -25.54
CA GLY A 1006 8.20 39.47 -26.66
C GLY A 1006 8.73 38.03 -26.66
N HIS A 1007 8.47 37.27 -25.59
CA HIS A 1007 8.80 35.85 -25.45
C HIS A 1007 7.56 34.94 -25.42
N ALA A 1008 6.34 35.49 -25.55
CA ALA A 1008 5.09 34.75 -25.30
C ALA A 1008 4.94 33.45 -26.10
N SER A 1009 5.37 33.41 -27.37
CA SER A 1009 5.35 32.18 -28.18
C SER A 1009 6.34 31.14 -27.63
N VAL A 1010 7.58 31.56 -27.36
CA VAL A 1010 8.64 30.70 -26.77
C VAL A 1010 8.17 30.11 -25.43
N THR A 1011 7.61 30.94 -24.55
CA THR A 1011 7.05 30.48 -23.27
C THR A 1011 5.88 29.50 -23.45
N ALA A 1012 5.04 29.68 -24.47
CA ALA A 1012 3.95 28.74 -24.78
C ALA A 1012 4.48 27.41 -25.35
N SER A 1013 5.48 27.44 -26.24
CA SER A 1013 6.10 26.23 -26.79
C SER A 1013 6.89 25.46 -25.73
N LEU A 1014 7.61 26.15 -24.83
CA LEU A 1014 8.33 25.52 -23.70
C LEU A 1014 7.37 24.93 -22.64
N LYS A 1015 6.18 25.49 -22.43
CA LYS A 1015 5.18 24.96 -21.48
C LYS A 1015 4.34 23.80 -22.01
N ASN A 1016 4.16 23.70 -23.33
CA ASN A 1016 3.20 22.77 -23.92
C ASN A 1016 3.88 21.77 -24.88
N ARG A 1017 4.56 22.26 -25.93
CA ARG A 1017 5.14 21.39 -26.97
C ARG A 1017 6.32 20.56 -26.49
N VAL A 1018 7.28 21.17 -25.80
CA VAL A 1018 8.49 20.45 -25.38
C VAL A 1018 8.18 19.37 -24.33
N PRO A 1019 7.27 19.58 -23.36
CA PRO A 1019 6.78 18.51 -22.50
C PRO A 1019 6.06 17.39 -23.25
N GLU A 1020 5.28 17.71 -24.28
CA GLU A 1020 4.60 16.74 -25.14
C GLU A 1020 5.60 15.88 -25.95
N ILE A 1021 6.61 16.50 -26.56
CA ILE A 1021 7.69 15.79 -27.28
C ILE A 1021 8.51 14.90 -26.34
N PHE A 1022 8.79 15.35 -25.12
CA PHE A 1022 9.43 14.55 -24.07
C PHE A 1022 8.46 13.64 -23.29
N LYS A 1023 7.18 13.56 -23.69
CA LYS A 1023 6.13 12.74 -23.04
C LYS A 1023 6.07 12.92 -21.51
N LEU A 1024 6.37 14.11 -21.00
CA LEU A 1024 6.43 14.39 -19.57
C LEU A 1024 5.06 14.25 -18.90
N ASN A 1025 5.06 13.78 -17.65
CA ASN A 1025 3.88 13.40 -16.88
C ASN A 1025 3.12 12.18 -17.43
N THR A 1026 3.74 11.38 -18.30
CA THR A 1026 3.25 10.06 -18.74
C THR A 1026 4.22 8.95 -18.30
N PRO A 1027 3.83 7.65 -18.35
CA PRO A 1027 4.73 6.53 -18.07
C PRO A 1027 5.95 6.44 -19.00
N ASP A 1028 5.89 7.07 -20.18
CA ASP A 1028 6.96 7.11 -21.17
C ASP A 1028 8.04 8.17 -20.87
N ALA A 1029 7.83 9.03 -19.86
CA ALA A 1029 8.71 10.15 -19.55
C ALA A 1029 10.18 9.73 -19.36
N PRO A 1030 11.16 10.53 -19.84
CA PRO A 1030 12.57 10.15 -19.82
C PRO A 1030 13.13 10.03 -18.41
N LYS A 1031 14.01 9.05 -18.22
CA LYS A 1031 14.70 8.79 -16.94
C LYS A 1031 15.62 9.93 -16.52
N ALA A 1032 16.09 10.71 -17.49
CA ALA A 1032 16.80 11.96 -17.31
C ALA A 1032 16.73 12.83 -18.56
N ILE A 1033 16.93 14.14 -18.40
CA ILE A 1033 17.11 15.08 -19.51
C ILE A 1033 18.55 15.60 -19.47
N LEU A 1034 19.29 15.32 -20.54
CA LEU A 1034 20.63 15.83 -20.76
C LEU A 1034 20.52 17.18 -21.48
N VAL A 1035 20.86 18.27 -20.80
CA VAL A 1035 20.75 19.63 -21.33
C VAL A 1035 22.11 20.11 -21.83
N VAL A 1036 22.24 20.24 -23.16
CA VAL A 1036 23.41 20.81 -23.82
C VAL A 1036 23.24 22.33 -23.86
N THR A 1037 23.93 23.06 -22.99
CA THR A 1037 23.69 24.50 -22.80
C THR A 1037 24.74 25.36 -23.51
N ALA A 1038 24.28 26.41 -24.17
CA ALA A 1038 25.13 27.43 -24.78
C ALA A 1038 25.92 28.27 -23.75
N HIS A 1039 25.49 28.32 -22.49
CA HIS A 1039 26.11 29.14 -21.42
C HIS A 1039 27.19 28.40 -20.61
N TRP A 1040 27.63 27.26 -21.13
CA TRP A 1040 28.84 26.58 -20.68
C TRP A 1040 29.66 26.16 -21.90
N SER A 1041 30.71 26.93 -22.18
CA SER A 1041 31.70 26.62 -23.23
C SER A 1041 33.01 26.24 -22.56
N GLU A 1042 33.64 25.15 -23.01
CA GLU A 1042 34.85 24.59 -22.40
C GLU A 1042 35.82 24.09 -23.49
N SER A 1043 37.09 23.92 -23.14
CA SER A 1043 38.12 23.36 -24.05
C SER A 1043 37.96 21.86 -24.33
N ARG A 1044 37.01 21.20 -23.67
CA ARG A 1044 36.67 19.77 -23.74
C ARG A 1044 35.24 19.56 -23.22
N PRO A 1045 34.56 18.43 -23.51
CA PRO A 1045 33.20 18.22 -23.02
C PRO A 1045 33.20 18.05 -21.49
N THR A 1046 32.47 18.91 -20.78
CA THR A 1046 32.41 18.89 -19.31
C THR A 1046 30.97 18.70 -18.84
N ILE A 1047 30.77 17.79 -17.88
CA ILE A 1047 29.47 17.21 -17.52
C ILE A 1047 29.18 17.49 -16.04
N SER A 1048 27.99 17.98 -15.71
CA SER A 1048 27.57 18.18 -14.30
C SER A 1048 27.30 16.83 -13.63
N SER A 1049 27.88 16.58 -12.46
CA SER A 1049 28.01 15.22 -11.89
C SER A 1049 27.62 15.06 -10.41
N ALA A 1050 27.04 16.09 -9.79
CA ALA A 1050 26.50 15.96 -8.44
C ALA A 1050 25.06 15.43 -8.43
N ALA A 1051 24.61 14.86 -7.31
CA ALA A 1051 23.21 14.46 -7.11
C ALA A 1051 22.24 15.67 -6.93
N SER A 1052 22.78 16.86 -6.67
CA SER A 1052 22.03 18.12 -6.60
C SER A 1052 22.96 19.28 -6.94
N HIS A 1053 22.44 20.29 -7.63
CA HIS A 1053 23.20 21.47 -8.06
C HIS A 1053 22.50 22.75 -7.59
N GLY A 1054 23.26 23.82 -7.38
CA GLY A 1054 22.71 25.16 -7.19
C GLY A 1054 22.35 25.83 -8.53
N LEU A 1055 21.70 27.00 -8.48
CA LEU A 1055 21.56 27.85 -9.67
C LEU A 1055 22.79 28.76 -9.83
N TYR A 1056 23.26 28.91 -11.06
CA TYR A 1056 24.30 29.83 -11.47
C TYR A 1056 23.68 30.95 -12.30
N TYR A 1057 23.48 32.12 -11.69
CA TYR A 1057 22.92 33.29 -12.37
C TYR A 1057 23.98 33.97 -13.22
N ASP A 1058 24.09 33.56 -14.47
CA ASP A 1058 25.02 34.06 -15.48
C ASP A 1058 24.50 35.33 -16.21
N TYR A 1059 23.24 35.70 -16.01
CA TYR A 1059 22.65 36.97 -16.43
C TYR A 1059 22.73 38.06 -15.34
N GLY A 1060 22.63 39.33 -15.75
CA GLY A 1060 22.58 40.48 -14.85
C GLY A 1060 21.66 41.61 -15.33
N GLY A 1061 21.27 42.51 -14.43
CA GLY A 1061 20.45 43.70 -14.73
C GLY A 1061 18.92 43.50 -14.63
N PHE A 1062 18.45 42.29 -14.41
CA PHE A 1062 17.02 41.94 -14.28
C PHE A 1062 16.43 42.30 -12.89
N PRO A 1063 15.09 42.25 -12.72
CA PRO A 1063 14.42 42.46 -11.42
C PRO A 1063 14.88 41.47 -10.33
N ARG A 1064 14.65 41.82 -9.05
CA ARG A 1064 15.13 41.03 -7.89
C ARG A 1064 14.53 39.62 -7.87
N GLU A 1065 13.31 39.51 -8.34
CA GLU A 1065 12.49 38.31 -8.46
C GLU A 1065 13.23 37.24 -9.28
N ALA A 1066 13.95 37.65 -10.33
CA ALA A 1066 14.74 36.78 -11.20
C ALA A 1066 15.99 36.15 -10.53
N TYR A 1067 16.36 36.58 -9.33
CA TYR A 1067 17.43 35.94 -8.51
C TYR A 1067 16.87 35.31 -7.23
N SER A 1068 15.54 35.25 -7.09
CA SER A 1068 14.84 34.50 -6.03
C SER A 1068 14.27 33.16 -6.51
N LEU A 1069 14.39 32.89 -7.81
CA LEU A 1069 14.00 31.64 -8.47
C LEU A 1069 14.70 30.44 -7.83
N LYS A 1070 14.03 29.29 -7.85
CA LYS A 1070 14.63 28.00 -7.50
C LYS A 1070 14.17 26.95 -8.49
N TYR A 1071 15.10 26.14 -8.93
CA TYR A 1071 14.84 24.84 -9.51
C TYR A 1071 15.54 23.83 -8.59
N PRO A 1072 14.87 22.75 -8.13
CA PRO A 1072 15.49 21.76 -7.23
C PRO A 1072 15.56 20.35 -7.84
N ALA A 1073 15.77 20.22 -9.16
CA ALA A 1073 15.82 18.92 -9.81
C ALA A 1073 16.97 18.03 -9.29
N PRO A 1074 16.82 16.70 -9.26
CA PRO A 1074 17.95 15.82 -9.01
C PRO A 1074 18.97 15.97 -10.15
N GLY A 1075 20.26 15.85 -9.82
CA GLY A 1075 21.26 15.38 -10.79
C GLY A 1075 21.40 13.86 -10.70
N SER A 1076 22.10 13.24 -11.65
CA SER A 1076 22.49 11.83 -11.55
C SER A 1076 23.99 11.68 -11.79
N PRO A 1077 24.78 11.35 -10.75
CA PRO A 1077 26.19 10.99 -10.90
C PRO A 1077 26.37 9.75 -11.79
N GLU A 1078 25.42 8.82 -11.78
CA GLU A 1078 25.42 7.61 -12.60
C GLU A 1078 25.35 7.96 -14.09
N ILE A 1079 24.34 8.74 -14.50
CA ILE A 1079 24.13 9.12 -15.90
C ILE A 1079 25.23 10.08 -16.36
N ALA A 1080 25.74 10.97 -15.50
CA ALA A 1080 26.94 11.76 -15.82
C ALA A 1080 28.16 10.87 -16.12
N GLN A 1081 28.32 9.76 -15.40
CA GLN A 1081 29.37 8.77 -15.64
C GLN A 1081 29.10 7.90 -16.87
N GLU A 1082 27.85 7.63 -17.25
CA GLU A 1082 27.49 7.00 -18.53
C GLU A 1082 27.81 7.93 -19.73
N VAL A 1083 27.47 9.21 -19.65
CA VAL A 1083 27.81 10.22 -20.67
C VAL A 1083 29.32 10.33 -20.85
N LYS A 1084 30.09 10.31 -19.75
CA LYS A 1084 31.55 10.27 -19.80
C LYS A 1084 32.06 9.05 -20.58
N GLN A 1085 31.54 7.85 -20.29
CA GLN A 1085 31.92 6.62 -20.98
C GLN A 1085 31.48 6.59 -22.45
N ALA A 1086 30.37 7.23 -22.80
CA ALA A 1086 29.94 7.38 -24.19
C ALA A 1086 30.92 8.29 -24.96
N PHE A 1087 31.34 9.39 -24.37
CA PHE A 1087 32.27 10.35 -24.97
C PHE A 1087 33.68 9.77 -25.13
N GLU A 1088 34.15 8.98 -24.16
CA GLU A 1088 35.42 8.24 -24.26
C GLU A 1088 35.43 7.22 -25.42
N LYS A 1089 34.27 6.64 -25.77
CA LYS A 1089 34.14 5.69 -26.91
C LYS A 1089 34.26 6.37 -28.28
N GLU A 1090 33.71 7.56 -28.46
CA GLU A 1090 33.91 8.39 -29.67
C GLU A 1090 35.29 9.11 -29.69
N GLY A 1091 36.19 8.80 -28.74
CA GLY A 1091 37.55 9.34 -28.69
C GLY A 1091 37.66 10.78 -28.15
N LEU A 1092 36.64 11.27 -27.44
CA LEU A 1092 36.70 12.54 -26.72
C LEU A 1092 37.37 12.35 -25.35
N SER A 1093 37.80 13.46 -24.72
CA SER A 1093 38.42 13.46 -23.38
C SER A 1093 37.57 14.25 -22.37
N PRO A 1094 36.44 13.69 -21.90
CA PRO A 1094 35.46 14.38 -21.06
C PRO A 1094 35.88 14.51 -19.59
N GLU A 1095 35.42 15.59 -18.94
CA GLU A 1095 35.58 15.83 -17.51
C GLU A 1095 34.22 15.91 -16.78
N LEU A 1096 34.25 15.63 -15.46
CA LEU A 1096 33.10 15.71 -14.57
C LEU A 1096 33.30 16.90 -13.62
N ASP A 1097 32.35 17.83 -13.58
CA ASP A 1097 32.30 18.87 -12.54
C ASP A 1097 31.16 18.56 -11.55
N SER A 1098 31.50 18.41 -10.27
CA SER A 1098 30.55 18.16 -9.18
C SER A 1098 30.13 19.47 -8.47
N ARG A 1099 30.43 20.64 -9.05
CA ARG A 1099 30.19 21.97 -8.47
C ARG A 1099 29.54 22.95 -9.44
N ARG A 1100 29.47 22.65 -10.74
CA ARG A 1100 28.75 23.48 -11.73
C ARG A 1100 27.30 23.63 -11.31
N GLY A 1101 26.89 24.86 -10.99
CA GLY A 1101 25.48 25.20 -10.85
C GLY A 1101 24.83 25.33 -12.23
N TRP A 1102 23.52 25.09 -12.32
CA TRP A 1102 22.80 25.23 -13.58
C TRP A 1102 22.75 26.69 -14.02
N ASP A 1103 23.21 26.98 -15.23
CA ASP A 1103 23.03 28.29 -15.86
C ASP A 1103 21.60 28.49 -16.38
N HIS A 1104 21.30 29.72 -16.82
CA HIS A 1104 19.95 30.04 -17.28
C HIS A 1104 19.53 29.26 -18.53
N GLY A 1105 20.48 28.82 -19.37
CA GLY A 1105 20.21 27.89 -20.46
C GLY A 1105 19.66 26.55 -19.99
N VAL A 1106 19.91 26.16 -18.75
CA VAL A 1106 19.29 25.00 -18.12
C VAL A 1106 18.04 25.39 -17.33
N PHE A 1107 18.15 26.21 -16.29
CA PHE A 1107 17.02 26.37 -15.35
C PHE A 1107 15.85 27.21 -15.87
N VAL A 1108 16.06 28.16 -16.80
CA VAL A 1108 14.95 28.97 -17.35
C VAL A 1108 14.01 28.15 -18.23
N PRO A 1109 14.48 27.38 -19.23
CA PRO A 1109 13.59 26.50 -19.98
C PRO A 1109 13.09 25.34 -19.11
N MET A 1110 13.90 24.77 -18.22
CA MET A 1110 13.44 23.64 -17.38
C MET A 1110 12.37 24.02 -16.35
N LEU A 1111 12.34 25.28 -15.86
CA LEU A 1111 11.20 25.82 -15.08
C LEU A 1111 9.88 25.90 -15.87
N LEU A 1112 9.92 25.84 -17.20
CA LEU A 1112 8.76 25.83 -18.08
C LEU A 1112 8.42 24.43 -18.60
N VAL A 1113 9.45 23.63 -18.91
CA VAL A 1113 9.35 22.28 -19.49
C VAL A 1113 9.04 21.23 -18.42
N ASN A 1114 9.74 21.25 -17.28
CA ASN A 1114 9.41 20.39 -16.14
C ASN A 1114 9.34 21.21 -14.84
N PRO A 1115 8.27 22.00 -14.63
CA PRO A 1115 8.10 22.78 -13.41
C PRO A 1115 8.03 21.93 -12.12
N ALA A 1116 7.73 20.62 -12.22
CA ALA A 1116 7.73 19.71 -11.09
C ALA A 1116 9.14 19.31 -10.62
N ALA A 1117 10.18 19.54 -11.43
CA ALA A 1117 11.58 19.23 -11.14
C ALA A 1117 11.84 17.76 -10.70
N ASN A 1118 11.00 16.83 -11.17
CA ASN A 1118 11.00 15.42 -10.78
C ASN A 1118 11.82 14.51 -11.71
N VAL A 1119 12.33 15.02 -12.83
CA VAL A 1119 13.20 14.29 -13.76
C VAL A 1119 14.65 14.76 -13.58
N PRO A 1120 15.63 13.85 -13.41
CA PRO A 1120 17.03 14.20 -13.31
C PRO A 1120 17.57 15.04 -14.48
N VAL A 1121 18.36 16.06 -14.17
CA VAL A 1121 18.98 16.97 -15.14
C VAL A 1121 20.50 16.83 -15.12
N ILE A 1122 21.07 16.50 -16.28
CA ILE A 1122 22.53 16.47 -16.50
C ILE A 1122 22.87 17.59 -17.47
N GLN A 1123 23.57 18.61 -17.00
CA GLN A 1123 24.08 19.69 -17.84
C GLN A 1123 25.38 19.26 -18.54
N LEU A 1124 25.52 19.63 -19.81
CA LEU A 1124 26.71 19.41 -20.64
C LEU A 1124 27.15 20.73 -21.31
N SER A 1125 28.47 20.96 -21.36
CA SER A 1125 29.09 22.08 -22.08
C SER A 1125 29.13 21.88 -23.61
N VAL A 1126 29.16 23.00 -24.34
CA VAL A 1126 29.65 23.07 -25.73
C VAL A 1126 31.17 23.31 -25.76
N LEU A 1127 31.79 23.28 -26.95
CA LEU A 1127 33.24 23.42 -27.11
C LEU A 1127 33.67 24.78 -27.70
N GLU A 1128 34.70 25.36 -27.10
CA GLU A 1128 35.34 26.62 -27.53
C GLU A 1128 35.89 26.61 -28.96
N SER A 1129 36.09 25.42 -29.55
CA SER A 1129 36.62 25.25 -30.91
C SER A 1129 35.68 25.72 -32.02
N GLU A 1130 34.37 25.81 -31.73
CA GLU A 1130 33.28 25.91 -32.72
C GLU A 1130 33.29 24.79 -33.81
N ASP A 1131 34.12 23.74 -33.68
CA ASP A 1131 34.27 22.71 -34.72
C ASP A 1131 33.00 21.85 -34.82
N PRO A 1132 32.30 21.81 -35.98
CA PRO A 1132 31.13 20.98 -36.14
C PRO A 1132 31.40 19.49 -35.89
N GLU A 1133 32.56 18.95 -36.28
CA GLU A 1133 32.84 17.51 -36.16
C GLU A 1133 33.07 17.08 -34.70
N GLU A 1134 33.59 17.95 -33.83
CA GLU A 1134 33.68 17.65 -32.40
C GLU A 1134 32.29 17.62 -31.75
N HIS A 1135 31.40 18.53 -32.13
CA HIS A 1135 30.00 18.53 -31.69
C HIS A 1135 29.20 17.36 -32.29
N PHE A 1136 29.52 16.91 -33.51
CA PHE A 1136 28.93 15.71 -34.09
C PHE A 1136 29.40 14.44 -33.40
N LYS A 1137 30.66 14.34 -32.95
CA LYS A 1137 31.14 13.24 -32.07
C LYS A 1137 30.36 13.20 -30.76
N MET A 1138 30.18 14.35 -30.11
CA MET A 1138 29.35 14.44 -28.90
C MET A 1138 27.93 13.93 -29.17
N GLY A 1139 27.30 14.40 -30.25
CA GLY A 1139 25.95 13.97 -30.63
C GLY A 1139 25.86 12.46 -30.91
N ARG A 1140 26.78 11.89 -31.69
CA ARG A 1140 26.84 10.44 -31.98
C ARG A 1140 26.96 9.62 -30.69
N ALA A 1141 27.83 10.03 -29.77
CA ALA A 1141 27.97 9.35 -28.48
C ALA A 1141 26.70 9.44 -27.60
N LEU A 1142 26.02 10.59 -27.57
CA LEU A 1142 24.76 10.72 -26.83
C LEU A 1142 23.62 9.89 -27.43
N SER A 1143 23.67 9.57 -28.73
CA SER A 1143 22.58 8.85 -29.40
C SER A 1143 22.26 7.50 -28.75
N ALA A 1144 23.29 6.73 -28.41
CA ALA A 1144 23.14 5.41 -27.76
C ALA A 1144 22.54 5.48 -26.34
N LEU A 1145 22.51 6.65 -25.70
CA LEU A 1145 21.87 6.84 -24.40
C LEU A 1145 20.34 7.04 -24.54
N ARG A 1146 19.86 7.44 -25.72
CA ARG A 1146 18.43 7.63 -25.99
C ARG A 1146 17.65 6.33 -25.92
N ASP A 1147 18.27 5.22 -26.32
CA ASP A 1147 17.70 3.87 -26.22
C ASP A 1147 17.53 3.42 -24.76
N SER A 1148 18.27 4.02 -23.82
CA SER A 1148 18.06 3.85 -22.38
C SER A 1148 16.93 4.73 -21.82
N ASN A 1149 16.18 5.43 -22.67
CA ASN A 1149 15.20 6.49 -22.36
C ASN A 1149 15.83 7.70 -21.61
N ILE A 1150 16.93 8.26 -22.15
CA ILE A 1150 17.53 9.53 -21.72
C ILE A 1150 17.32 10.57 -22.82
N ALA A 1151 16.52 11.60 -22.53
CA ALA A 1151 16.18 12.65 -23.50
C ALA A 1151 17.31 13.70 -23.62
N ILE A 1152 17.38 14.36 -24.78
CA ILE A 1152 18.42 15.37 -25.06
C ILE A 1152 17.77 16.71 -25.38
N LEU A 1153 18.09 17.73 -24.59
CA LEU A 1153 17.66 19.10 -24.76
C LEU A 1153 18.84 19.99 -25.17
N GLY A 1154 18.95 20.30 -26.46
CA GLY A 1154 19.83 21.37 -26.92
C GLY A 1154 19.21 22.71 -26.54
N SER A 1155 19.87 23.45 -25.65
CA SER A 1155 19.40 24.76 -25.19
C SER A 1155 20.32 25.86 -25.69
N GLY A 1156 19.87 26.53 -26.76
CA GLY A 1156 20.62 27.60 -27.41
C GLY A 1156 19.69 28.62 -28.05
N PHE A 1157 20.07 29.11 -29.24
CA PHE A 1157 19.29 30.06 -30.02
C PHE A 1157 19.65 29.91 -31.51
N ALA A 1158 19.25 28.78 -32.11
CA ALA A 1158 19.77 28.34 -33.41
C ALA A 1158 19.64 29.38 -34.55
N SER A 1159 18.54 30.12 -34.61
CA SER A 1159 18.27 31.10 -35.67
C SER A 1159 19.17 32.34 -35.63
N ILE A 1160 19.58 32.80 -34.44
CA ILE A 1160 20.39 34.04 -34.25
C ILE A 1160 20.90 34.17 -32.81
N HIS A 1161 22.18 34.53 -32.61
CA HIS A 1161 22.69 35.03 -31.32
C HIS A 1161 23.63 36.25 -31.41
N ASN A 1162 23.59 36.97 -32.54
CA ASN A 1162 24.40 38.18 -32.70
C ASN A 1162 23.80 39.39 -31.93
N LEU A 1163 24.27 39.61 -30.69
CA LEU A 1163 23.84 40.71 -29.82
C LEU A 1163 23.93 42.11 -30.49
N TYR A 1164 24.91 42.34 -31.36
CA TYR A 1164 25.03 43.61 -32.09
C TYR A 1164 23.90 43.80 -33.12
N LYS A 1165 23.43 42.72 -33.75
CA LYS A 1165 22.25 42.73 -34.63
C LYS A 1165 20.96 42.85 -33.83
N MET A 1166 20.81 42.02 -32.79
CA MET A 1166 19.64 42.01 -31.90
C MET A 1166 19.36 43.38 -31.25
N ARG A 1167 20.36 44.26 -31.16
CA ARG A 1167 20.19 45.65 -30.74
C ARG A 1167 19.09 46.41 -31.48
N SER A 1168 18.78 46.10 -32.75
CA SER A 1168 17.63 46.73 -33.44
C SER A 1168 16.28 46.32 -32.84
N LEU A 1169 16.15 45.08 -32.37
CA LEU A 1169 14.98 44.56 -31.66
C LEU A 1169 14.82 45.29 -30.32
N PHE A 1170 15.90 45.36 -29.52
CA PHE A 1170 15.88 46.01 -28.21
C PHE A 1170 15.72 47.54 -28.27
N MET A 1171 16.07 48.18 -29.39
CA MET A 1171 15.87 49.62 -29.62
C MET A 1171 14.57 49.94 -30.38
N GLY A 1172 13.80 48.95 -30.82
CA GLY A 1172 12.51 49.13 -31.50
C GLY A 1172 12.58 49.83 -32.86
N ASP A 1173 13.73 49.78 -33.56
CA ASP A 1173 13.89 50.38 -34.91
C ASP A 1173 13.14 49.52 -35.96
N PRO A 1174 12.03 49.99 -36.54
CA PRO A 1174 11.24 49.16 -37.46
C PRO A 1174 12.01 48.78 -38.74
N SER A 1175 12.97 49.61 -39.16
CA SER A 1175 13.79 49.36 -40.35
C SER A 1175 14.88 48.32 -40.07
N GLY A 1176 15.55 48.41 -38.92
CA GLY A 1176 16.50 47.43 -38.42
C GLY A 1176 15.86 46.09 -38.07
N VAL A 1177 14.64 46.08 -37.51
CA VAL A 1177 13.85 44.86 -37.25
C VAL A 1177 13.44 44.20 -38.56
N ALA A 1178 12.87 44.95 -39.52
CA ALA A 1178 12.47 44.40 -40.82
C ALA A 1178 13.66 43.85 -41.61
N LYS A 1179 14.81 44.54 -41.57
CA LYS A 1179 16.06 44.04 -42.15
C LYS A 1179 16.51 42.75 -41.46
N LEU A 1180 16.52 42.71 -40.12
CA LEU A 1180 16.99 41.54 -39.38
C LEU A 1180 16.08 40.33 -39.59
N ARG A 1181 14.75 40.50 -39.55
CA ARG A 1181 13.75 39.47 -39.87
C ARG A 1181 14.01 38.83 -41.24
N LYS A 1182 14.42 39.63 -42.23
CA LYS A 1182 14.82 39.11 -43.54
C LYS A 1182 16.09 38.26 -43.45
N GLN A 1183 17.16 38.76 -42.81
CA GLN A 1183 18.42 38.02 -42.68
C GLN A 1183 18.25 36.69 -41.93
N VAL A 1184 17.45 36.68 -40.86
CA VAL A 1184 17.09 35.47 -40.10
C VAL A 1184 16.33 34.48 -40.99
N SER A 1185 15.30 34.94 -41.71
CA SER A 1185 14.50 34.10 -42.62
C SER A 1185 15.32 33.47 -43.75
N GLU A 1186 16.31 34.19 -44.30
CA GLU A 1186 17.23 33.68 -45.33
C GLU A 1186 18.21 32.63 -44.77
N PHE A 1187 18.74 32.82 -43.56
CA PHE A 1187 19.57 31.82 -42.87
C PHE A 1187 18.76 30.59 -42.43
N ASP A 1188 17.62 30.79 -41.78
CA ASP A 1188 16.71 29.74 -41.31
C ASP A 1188 16.25 28.83 -42.44
N LYS A 1189 16.08 29.35 -43.66
CA LYS A 1189 15.70 28.55 -44.83
C LYS A 1189 16.77 27.52 -45.19
N GLU A 1190 18.04 27.93 -45.20
CA GLU A 1190 19.17 27.05 -45.49
C GLU A 1190 19.45 26.11 -44.33
N LEU A 1191 19.35 26.60 -43.09
CA LEU A 1191 19.45 25.79 -41.88
C LEU A 1191 18.36 24.70 -41.82
N THR A 1192 17.09 25.07 -42.01
CA THR A 1192 15.96 24.11 -42.04
C THR A 1192 16.16 23.09 -43.16
N SER A 1193 16.63 23.52 -44.34
CA SER A 1193 16.93 22.61 -45.46
C SER A 1193 18.08 21.64 -45.16
N ALA A 1194 19.02 22.00 -44.27
CA ALA A 1194 20.09 21.12 -43.81
C ALA A 1194 19.63 20.19 -42.68
N VAL A 1195 18.80 20.68 -41.75
CA VAL A 1195 18.26 19.91 -40.62
C VAL A 1195 17.21 18.87 -41.05
N LEU A 1196 16.41 19.16 -42.09
CA LEU A 1196 15.40 18.25 -42.65
C LEU A 1196 15.99 17.13 -43.55
N GLN A 1197 17.31 17.00 -43.67
CA GLN A 1197 17.90 15.85 -44.38
C GLN A 1197 17.62 14.56 -43.59
N GLU A 1198 17.02 13.57 -44.24
CA GLU A 1198 16.54 12.33 -43.62
C GLU A 1198 17.69 11.53 -42.99
N LYS A 1199 18.77 11.32 -43.76
CA LYS A 1199 19.94 10.56 -43.31
C LYS A 1199 20.87 11.38 -42.44
N ARG A 1200 21.40 10.76 -41.37
CA ARG A 1200 22.43 11.30 -40.48
C ARG A 1200 23.60 11.87 -41.26
N GLU A 1201 24.12 11.12 -42.23
CA GLU A 1201 25.33 11.50 -42.97
C GLU A 1201 25.11 12.75 -43.84
N ASP A 1202 24.00 12.82 -44.58
CA ASP A 1202 23.68 13.97 -45.42
C ASP A 1202 23.32 15.20 -44.57
N ARG A 1203 22.64 15.03 -43.43
CA ARG A 1203 22.39 16.08 -42.44
C ARG A 1203 23.68 16.63 -41.83
N THR A 1204 24.54 15.74 -41.35
CA THR A 1204 25.86 16.06 -40.76
C THR A 1204 26.73 16.80 -41.78
N LYS A 1205 26.76 16.32 -43.03
CA LYS A 1205 27.49 16.92 -44.15
C LYS A 1205 26.95 18.29 -44.55
N ALA A 1206 25.64 18.49 -44.58
CA ALA A 1206 25.02 19.79 -44.83
C ALA A 1206 25.33 20.79 -43.69
N LEU A 1207 25.17 20.36 -42.44
CA LEU A 1207 25.43 21.18 -41.24
C LEU A 1207 26.92 21.45 -41.00
N SER A 1208 27.84 20.57 -41.41
CA SER A 1208 29.30 20.87 -41.40
C SER A 1208 29.63 22.10 -42.26
N GLY A 1209 28.79 22.39 -43.26
CA GLY A 1209 28.87 23.55 -44.13
C GLY A 1209 28.25 24.83 -43.58
N TRP A 1210 27.70 24.87 -42.36
CA TRP A 1210 26.82 25.96 -41.91
C TRP A 1210 27.44 27.37 -41.96
N ARG A 1211 28.76 27.49 -41.76
CA ARG A 1211 29.53 28.74 -41.93
C ARG A 1211 29.59 29.26 -43.39
N LYS A 1212 28.97 28.55 -44.33
CA LYS A 1212 28.77 28.95 -45.74
C LYS A 1212 27.32 29.35 -46.04
N PHE A 1213 26.38 29.12 -45.12
CA PHE A 1213 24.99 29.55 -45.30
C PHE A 1213 24.90 31.07 -45.36
N ASN A 1214 23.93 31.57 -46.13
CA ASN A 1214 23.65 33.00 -46.22
C ASN A 1214 23.41 33.58 -44.82
N HIS A 1215 24.05 34.70 -44.53
CA HIS A 1215 23.98 35.39 -43.23
C HIS A 1215 24.44 34.59 -42.00
N SER A 1216 25.12 33.45 -42.15
CA SER A 1216 25.68 32.67 -41.02
C SER A 1216 26.53 33.49 -40.04
N TYR A 1217 27.48 34.30 -40.53
CA TYR A 1217 28.27 35.24 -39.70
C TYR A 1217 27.50 36.49 -39.23
N ASP A 1218 26.38 36.83 -39.87
CA ASP A 1218 25.48 37.86 -39.37
C ASP A 1218 24.65 37.33 -38.20
N MET A 1219 24.20 36.07 -38.24
CA MET A 1219 23.36 35.44 -37.21
C MET A 1219 24.18 35.00 -36.00
N HIS A 1220 25.37 34.44 -36.22
CA HIS A 1220 26.30 33.96 -35.20
C HIS A 1220 27.71 34.46 -35.53
N PRO A 1221 28.31 35.39 -34.76
CA PRO A 1221 29.66 35.87 -35.04
C PRO A 1221 30.74 34.77 -34.95
N ARG A 1222 31.98 35.09 -35.32
CA ARG A 1222 33.14 34.19 -35.23
C ARG A 1222 33.74 34.26 -33.82
N GLY A 1223 33.85 33.14 -33.11
CA GLY A 1223 34.18 33.14 -31.69
C GLY A 1223 33.01 33.66 -30.86
N GLY A 1224 31.81 33.17 -31.18
CA GLY A 1224 30.53 33.67 -30.69
C GLY A 1224 29.33 32.95 -31.32
N ALA A 1225 29.47 31.63 -31.54
CA ALA A 1225 28.44 30.75 -32.07
C ALA A 1225 27.96 29.70 -31.05
N GLU A 1226 28.30 29.85 -29.77
CA GLU A 1226 27.94 28.94 -28.67
C GLU A 1226 26.44 28.62 -28.60
N HIS A 1227 25.56 29.56 -28.99
CA HIS A 1227 24.12 29.34 -29.09
C HIS A 1227 23.65 28.54 -30.31
N PHE A 1228 24.51 28.31 -31.30
CA PHE A 1228 24.25 27.43 -32.44
C PHE A 1228 24.71 25.99 -32.17
N LEU A 1229 25.78 25.80 -31.39
CA LEU A 1229 26.43 24.51 -31.18
C LEU A 1229 25.52 23.39 -30.59
N PRO A 1230 24.55 23.66 -29.69
CA PRO A 1230 23.61 22.64 -29.22
C PRO A 1230 22.80 21.97 -30.35
N LEU A 1231 22.51 22.68 -31.45
CA LEU A 1231 21.81 22.10 -32.61
C LEU A 1231 22.66 21.04 -33.32
N LEU A 1232 23.99 21.23 -33.36
CA LEU A 1232 24.91 20.28 -34.00
C LEU A 1232 24.97 18.96 -33.20
N VAL A 1233 25.01 19.06 -31.87
CA VAL A 1233 24.95 17.90 -30.97
C VAL A 1233 23.61 17.17 -31.13
N CYS A 1234 22.48 17.91 -31.10
CA CYS A 1234 21.15 17.33 -31.28
C CYS A 1234 20.97 16.65 -32.66
N ALA A 1235 21.35 17.31 -33.74
CA ALA A 1235 21.14 16.80 -35.09
C ALA A 1235 21.95 15.53 -35.41
N ALA A 1236 23.08 15.31 -34.73
CA ALA A 1236 23.85 14.07 -34.78
C ALA A 1236 23.31 12.99 -33.83
N ALA A 1237 22.82 13.35 -32.63
CA ALA A 1237 22.19 12.41 -31.69
C ALA A 1237 20.87 11.81 -32.19
N ALA A 1238 20.22 12.49 -33.13
CA ALA A 1238 19.00 12.06 -33.81
C ALA A 1238 19.17 10.88 -34.81
N GLU A 1239 20.40 10.51 -35.17
CA GLU A 1239 20.68 9.48 -36.20
C GLU A 1239 19.88 9.62 -37.50
N ASP A 1240 19.21 8.59 -38.02
CA ASP A 1240 18.45 8.66 -39.28
C ASP A 1240 16.97 9.07 -39.07
N GLU A 1241 16.64 9.64 -37.91
CA GLU A 1241 15.32 10.25 -37.67
C GLU A 1241 15.18 11.55 -38.46
N VAL A 1242 13.99 11.76 -39.05
CA VAL A 1242 13.64 12.97 -39.79
C VAL A 1242 13.19 14.05 -38.80
N ALA A 1243 13.74 15.26 -38.92
CA ALA A 1243 13.43 16.34 -37.99
C ALA A 1243 11.98 16.85 -38.15
N GLY A 1244 11.28 17.00 -37.04
CA GLY A 1244 10.19 17.95 -36.91
C GLY A 1244 10.74 19.37 -36.73
N VAL A 1245 9.96 20.38 -37.14
CA VAL A 1245 10.32 21.79 -36.98
C VAL A 1245 9.06 22.62 -36.73
N TYR A 1246 9.09 23.42 -35.66
CA TYR A 1246 8.13 24.49 -35.46
C TYR A 1246 8.85 25.85 -35.38
N LYS A 1247 8.05 26.92 -35.43
CA LYS A 1247 8.54 28.28 -35.22
C LYS A 1247 7.82 28.95 -34.05
N ASP A 1248 8.56 29.83 -33.39
CA ASP A 1248 8.02 30.80 -32.44
C ASP A 1248 8.26 32.22 -32.96
N GLU A 1249 7.43 33.18 -32.56
CA GLU A 1249 7.81 34.59 -32.66
C GLU A 1249 8.59 34.99 -31.40
N TRP A 1250 9.72 35.67 -31.59
CA TRP A 1250 10.50 36.28 -30.53
C TRP A 1250 10.87 37.71 -30.94
N MET A 1251 10.46 38.70 -30.14
CA MET A 1251 10.80 40.12 -30.36
C MET A 1251 10.57 40.63 -31.80
N GLY A 1252 9.56 40.12 -32.51
CA GLY A 1252 9.32 40.48 -33.92
C GLY A 1252 10.19 39.76 -34.96
N VAL A 1253 10.88 38.66 -34.64
CA VAL A 1253 11.47 37.74 -35.62
C VAL A 1253 10.93 36.32 -35.42
N ASP A 1254 10.77 35.58 -36.52
CA ASP A 1254 10.55 34.13 -36.47
C ASP A 1254 11.84 33.46 -36.01
N ILE A 1255 11.75 32.48 -35.12
CA ILE A 1255 12.88 31.64 -34.68
C ILE A 1255 12.48 30.16 -34.73
N LYS A 1256 13.44 29.24 -34.87
CA LYS A 1256 13.18 27.80 -35.01
C LYS A 1256 13.48 27.01 -33.74
N THR A 1257 12.67 25.97 -33.55
CA THR A 1257 12.97 24.81 -32.71
C THR A 1257 12.88 23.56 -33.58
N TYR A 1258 13.86 22.67 -33.46
CA TYR A 1258 13.94 21.41 -34.20
C TYR A 1258 13.84 20.24 -33.22
N TYR A 1259 13.14 19.17 -33.61
CA TYR A 1259 12.94 18.01 -32.74
C TYR A 1259 12.96 16.68 -33.50
N TRP A 1260 13.20 15.58 -32.79
CA TRP A 1260 13.26 14.22 -33.32
C TRP A 1260 12.68 13.24 -32.30
N GLY A 1261 11.79 12.35 -32.76
CA GLY A 1261 11.05 11.38 -31.95
C GLY A 1261 9.68 11.07 -32.57
N ASP A 1262 8.92 10.16 -31.96
CA ASP A 1262 7.68 9.61 -32.53
C ASP A 1262 6.45 10.56 -32.51
N VAL A 1263 6.57 11.71 -31.83
CA VAL A 1263 5.48 12.69 -31.64
C VAL A 1263 5.57 13.79 -32.71
N ARG A 1264 4.44 14.25 -33.27
CA ARG A 1264 4.37 15.38 -34.21
C ARG A 1264 3.56 16.53 -33.62
N VAL A 1265 4.19 17.70 -33.46
CA VAL A 1265 3.76 18.90 -32.70
C VAL A 1265 4.14 20.22 -33.40
#